data_AF-A0A8H3FER4-F1
#
_entry.id   AF-A0A8H3FER4-F1
#
_cell.length_a   1.000
_cell.length_b   1.000
_cell.length_c   1.000
_cell.angle_alpha   90.00
_cell.angle_beta   90.00
_cell.angle_gamma   90.00
#
_symmetry.space_group_name_H-M   'P 1'
#
loop_
_entity.id
_entity.type
_entity.pdbx_description
1 polymer ?
#
loop_
_entity_poly.entity_id
_entity_poly.type
_entity_poly.pdbx_seq_one_letter_code
_entity_poly.pdbx_strand_id
1 'polypeptide(L)'
;MPKEHRKRGRREEKKRKFEDEEDQATTFKRQKSEDAEGEVEIIVDGDDEAGPPESYPEYVPRPGIAPFYGLLGEDEQEYFKRADSMLELNQFADPEERNLFLANVYKEASGKELKIASSQSCSRLMERLILLSTPDQLKNLFQNFSGHFLHLVQHRFASHCCEALFLQATPIVNQELTAPLDGRKQNLESGGVSVSLESLFLYTLNELEGNLGYLMSDQFASHPLRILLVVLSGMPIAAVTSSSILQSKKKEHVSVTGGKPMPTGEKAEARMVPDSFHIALEQMMAGAVAGLDTTYLRALATHPIANPVLQLLLELELTRSGKQSAKDSDSLFRKLVPDDTLEEGTDSASFINHLVYDPIGSRLLEVIITNAPGKTFKSIYRKSFKDRLGNFAKNEVAAFVVIKVIERLNKEDLVTALDEICPHIDMLIKRSRTSVIKTLIERCRVRHLDASSISTGLEQAYGKTPSERLVNMLKVSTESTDGMAEDRRKQLESKDSAKAHGSLLAQCMLEAPDPLREFICDGLLAMETPLLIIIAKDRTASRVLQTALLCSEQAPKFRRLLIPHFYGHIEDLSIDPVASHFIDSIWEATNGLTFIRERIANDLARHESALRASISGRAVWRNWKMDIYKTRRKEWLNDAKGQSYDKEKPAKKGIELARQRFAAGAVKPQNKALKARTDNGTGANSIPQGTAAIQDLLIPFIRSADEDASTKRTGHGLSVEGGGPRTALVEHHKPHKLSQLMHLNLPQTGLAETGFLKEVEQILQYSVNTWDRGFMSELYASTDAPGLAAELILATLNTNVSTYEVSPALTLIEKHTTRALANLFGLNGPHAGGVSVPGGSDSNITSIVIARNTLYPETKAHGNTANNLKLVLFTSAHAHYSIAQAAQMLGFGSSSVRSVPVDPKTGSMDPTALSSLITQAKEEGHTPFYLNATAGTTVLGAYDPIVPLAAICKAHNLWLHIDGTYIQLKHPLSQTTPLVANHTHPSRNPISSPSPLPSSQTPPSQPPSPLPKTPHTNSSPTSPPATLGGPAIFSLTHAPKLSGSHHANTIAITPHNTLGVPLPCAFLLGADTRQFDASNTLHPLNTTSSSSPNPAPPHHHHRADSLKLHLSWTYHGTAGYGAQIDDAFATAAYLASLVVRERELVLVGENPPPGCVVGFWYVRGGGVKGVSGEKGNGEKGEKGEKEEKGEKGEKGNGENGVTREVVRGLVQRGFMVDCCADAGAGGIEFVRVVVGRGTGRGTVEGLVEAVLELGGKVGGGGSGGGGG
;
A
#
# COMPACT_ATOMS: atom_id res chain seq x y z
N MET A 1 -45.85 -44.93 14.68
CA MET A 1 -47.27 -44.91 14.24
C MET A 1 -48.05 -45.90 15.12
N PRO A 2 -49.38 -45.80 15.31
CA PRO A 2 -50.39 -44.94 14.64
C PRO A 2 -51.00 -43.86 15.58
N LYS A 3 -51.93 -42.95 15.21
CA LYS A 3 -52.43 -42.47 13.89
C LYS A 3 -53.00 -41.03 13.99
N GLU A 4 -53.12 -40.43 12.80
CA GLU A 4 -53.79 -39.19 12.39
C GLU A 4 -55.12 -38.81 13.09
N HIS A 5 -55.47 -37.50 13.10
CA HIS A 5 -56.69 -36.90 12.51
C HIS A 5 -56.82 -35.37 12.83
N ARG A 6 -57.53 -34.49 12.07
CA ARG A 6 -57.68 -34.33 10.60
C ARG A 6 -58.42 -33.00 10.24
N LYS A 7 -58.07 -32.38 9.09
CA LYS A 7 -58.76 -31.27 8.35
C LYS A 7 -58.70 -29.85 8.99
N ARG A 8 -58.60 -28.69 8.29
CA ARG A 8 -58.65 -28.24 6.86
C ARG A 8 -59.94 -27.49 6.44
N GLY A 9 -59.84 -26.18 6.20
CA GLY A 9 -60.85 -25.29 5.62
C GLY A 9 -60.86 -23.91 6.30
N ARG A 10 -61.14 -22.77 5.64
CA ARG A 10 -61.65 -22.59 4.26
C ARG A 10 -61.35 -21.17 3.71
N ARG A 11 -61.13 -21.10 2.39
CA ARG A 11 -61.31 -19.96 1.47
C ARG A 11 -60.27 -18.80 1.45
N GLU A 12 -59.64 -18.67 0.29
CA GLU A 12 -59.22 -17.38 -0.30
C GLU A 12 -60.45 -16.50 -0.64
N GLU A 13 -60.18 -15.24 -1.03
CA GLU A 13 -60.94 -14.35 -1.95
C GLU A 13 -60.93 -12.88 -1.47
N LYS A 14 -59.83 -12.12 -1.70
CA LYS A 14 -59.90 -10.64 -1.80
C LYS A 14 -58.71 -9.82 -2.34
N LYS A 15 -57.51 -10.38 -2.60
CA LYS A 15 -56.37 -9.60 -3.15
C LYS A 15 -55.62 -10.26 -4.33
N ARG A 16 -56.38 -10.83 -5.26
CA ARG A 16 -55.97 -11.05 -6.67
C ARG A 16 -57.11 -10.57 -7.57
N LYS A 17 -56.99 -9.32 -8.05
CA LYS A 17 -57.79 -8.57 -9.03
C LYS A 17 -57.68 -7.07 -8.69
N PHE A 18 -56.68 -6.39 -9.26
CA PHE A 18 -56.66 -4.93 -9.53
C PHE A 18 -55.37 -4.43 -10.21
N GLU A 19 -54.42 -5.31 -10.55
CA GLU A 19 -53.16 -4.98 -11.24
C GLU A 19 -53.01 -5.86 -12.49
N ASP A 20 -53.99 -5.74 -13.38
CA ASP A 20 -53.96 -6.10 -14.81
C ASP A 20 -54.85 -5.04 -15.50
N GLU A 21 -54.52 -4.64 -16.74
CA GLU A 21 -55.28 -3.71 -17.60
C GLU A 21 -55.46 -2.25 -17.10
N GLU A 22 -54.41 -1.42 -17.19
CA GLU A 22 -54.48 -0.24 -18.09
C GLU A 22 -53.07 0.19 -18.53
N ASP A 23 -52.70 -0.22 -19.74
CA ASP A 23 -51.49 0.19 -20.46
C ASP A 23 -51.88 1.18 -21.58
N GLN A 24 -50.92 1.98 -22.08
CA GLN A 24 -51.08 3.09 -23.04
C GLN A 24 -51.71 4.37 -22.42
N ALA A 25 -51.28 5.61 -22.73
CA ALA A 25 -50.55 6.06 -23.92
C ALA A 25 -49.63 7.31 -23.73
N THR A 26 -48.39 7.18 -24.24
CA THR A 26 -47.63 8.15 -25.06
C THR A 26 -47.21 9.58 -24.58
N THR A 27 -45.88 9.81 -24.64
CA THR A 27 -45.14 11.06 -25.02
C THR A 27 -45.12 12.26 -24.05
N PHE A 28 -44.08 13.14 -24.00
CA PHE A 28 -42.99 13.48 -24.94
C PHE A 28 -41.59 13.70 -24.27
N LYS A 29 -40.58 13.98 -25.13
CA LYS A 29 -39.14 14.33 -24.93
C LYS A 29 -38.92 15.48 -23.88
N ARG A 30 -37.70 15.82 -23.36
CA ARG A 30 -36.36 15.84 -24.01
C ARG A 30 -35.13 16.12 -23.07
N GLN A 31 -34.01 15.45 -23.35
CA GLN A 31 -32.55 15.74 -23.12
C GLN A 31 -32.04 16.94 -22.26
N LYS A 32 -31.09 16.67 -21.33
CA LYS A 32 -29.67 17.17 -21.19
C LYS A 32 -29.19 16.96 -19.73
N SER A 33 -27.91 17.05 -19.36
CA SER A 33 -26.63 16.46 -19.84
C SER A 33 -25.48 17.00 -18.95
N GLU A 34 -24.25 16.48 -19.10
CA GLU A 34 -23.04 16.87 -18.34
C GLU A 34 -23.09 16.51 -16.82
N ASP A 35 -22.06 15.96 -16.17
CA ASP A 35 -20.80 15.34 -16.63
C ASP A 35 -20.41 14.16 -15.70
N ALA A 36 -19.57 13.24 -16.20
CA ALA A 36 -19.14 12.06 -15.45
C ALA A 36 -17.68 11.67 -15.77
N GLU A 37 -16.72 12.29 -15.08
CA GLU A 37 -15.36 11.77 -14.96
C GLU A 37 -15.32 10.70 -13.85
N GLY A 38 -15.63 9.46 -14.22
CA GLY A 38 -15.52 8.29 -13.33
C GLY A 38 -14.27 7.49 -13.67
N GLU A 39 -13.20 7.63 -12.88
CA GLU A 39 -12.11 6.65 -12.90
C GLU A 39 -12.63 5.32 -12.35
N VAL A 40 -12.55 4.25 -13.15
CA VAL A 40 -13.00 2.91 -12.74
C VAL A 40 -11.91 2.28 -11.87
N GLU A 41 -11.92 2.62 -10.58
CA GLU A 41 -11.18 1.87 -9.57
C GLU A 41 -11.70 0.43 -9.56
N ILE A 42 -10.85 -0.53 -9.92
CA ILE A 42 -11.11 -1.95 -9.68
C ILE A 42 -10.84 -2.20 -8.21
N ILE A 43 -11.84 -1.90 -7.38
CA ILE A 43 -11.88 -2.23 -5.97
C ILE A 43 -11.67 -3.75 -5.85
N VAL A 44 -10.57 -4.13 -5.21
CA VAL A 44 -10.35 -5.48 -4.70
C VAL A 44 -10.28 -5.34 -3.19
N ASP A 45 -11.47 -5.24 -2.58
CA ASP A 45 -11.62 -5.44 -1.14
C ASP A 45 -11.20 -6.87 -0.80
N GLY A 46 -10.51 -7.03 0.33
CA GLY A 46 -9.88 -8.28 0.71
C GLY A 46 -10.81 -9.18 1.53
N ASP A 47 -11.67 -9.95 0.87
CA ASP A 47 -12.38 -11.09 1.46
C ASP A 47 -12.06 -12.38 0.68
N ASP A 48 -10.92 -12.99 1.01
CA ASP A 48 -10.35 -14.21 0.37
C ASP A 48 -11.09 -15.51 0.79
N GLU A 49 -12.37 -15.40 1.20
CA GLU A 49 -13.29 -16.51 1.49
C GLU A 49 -14.70 -16.31 0.88
N ALA A 50 -14.82 -15.42 -0.11
CA ALA A 50 -16.00 -15.41 -0.99
C ALA A 50 -15.99 -16.65 -1.91
N GLY A 51 -17.02 -17.49 -1.83
CA GLY A 51 -17.34 -18.44 -2.90
C GLY A 51 -17.66 -17.71 -4.22
N PRO A 52 -17.67 -18.41 -5.37
CA PRO A 52 -18.08 -17.79 -6.64
C PRO A 52 -19.50 -17.20 -6.48
N PRO A 53 -19.78 -16.01 -7.05
CA PRO A 53 -21.04 -15.31 -6.83
C PRO A 53 -22.23 -16.17 -7.25
N GLU A 54 -23.27 -16.25 -6.39
CA GLU A 54 -24.44 -17.15 -6.49
C GLU A 54 -25.31 -16.97 -7.76
N SER A 55 -24.90 -16.14 -8.71
CA SER A 55 -25.61 -15.84 -9.96
C SER A 55 -25.24 -16.75 -11.14
N TYR A 56 -24.27 -17.65 -11.00
CA TYR A 56 -23.86 -18.58 -12.07
C TYR A 56 -24.17 -20.04 -11.72
N PRO A 57 -24.97 -20.77 -12.52
CA PRO A 57 -25.38 -22.14 -12.19
C PRO A 57 -24.26 -23.17 -12.36
N GLU A 58 -24.00 -23.97 -11.32
CA GLU A 58 -23.06 -25.10 -11.37
C GLU A 58 -23.58 -26.23 -12.29
N TYR A 59 -23.26 -26.14 -13.58
CA TYR A 59 -23.57 -27.17 -14.58
C TYR A 59 -22.47 -28.23 -14.75
N VAL A 60 -21.29 -28.03 -14.18
CA VAL A 60 -20.15 -28.97 -14.29
C VAL A 60 -19.77 -29.48 -12.89
N PRO A 61 -19.74 -30.81 -12.64
CA PRO A 61 -19.36 -31.35 -11.35
C PRO A 61 -17.93 -30.97 -10.96
N ARG A 62 -17.71 -30.54 -9.71
CA ARG A 62 -16.36 -30.30 -9.19
C ARG A 62 -15.57 -31.62 -9.09
N PRO A 63 -14.25 -31.62 -9.33
CA PRO A 63 -13.39 -32.74 -9.00
C PRO A 63 -13.45 -33.10 -7.49
N GLY A 64 -13.08 -34.33 -7.15
CA GLY A 64 -13.15 -34.84 -5.77
C GLY A 64 -12.27 -34.09 -4.76
N ILE A 65 -12.51 -34.36 -3.46
CA ILE A 65 -11.82 -33.74 -2.31
C ILE A 65 -10.31 -33.68 -2.56
N ALA A 66 -9.74 -32.47 -2.48
CA ALA A 66 -8.32 -32.25 -2.72
C ALA A 66 -7.45 -33.06 -1.73
N PRO A 67 -6.45 -33.82 -2.21
CA PRO A 67 -5.59 -34.64 -1.36
C PRO A 67 -4.67 -33.75 -0.52
N PHE A 68 -4.68 -33.99 0.79
CA PHE A 68 -3.80 -33.29 1.72
C PHE A 68 -2.40 -33.94 1.71
N TYR A 69 -1.43 -33.27 1.08
CA TYR A 69 -0.03 -33.72 1.00
C TYR A 69 0.74 -33.71 2.33
N GLY A 70 0.10 -33.24 3.41
CA GLY A 70 0.71 -33.05 4.72
C GLY A 70 1.42 -31.71 4.86
N LEU A 71 1.62 -31.28 6.11
CA LEU A 71 2.41 -30.10 6.44
C LEU A 71 3.91 -30.44 6.51
N LEU A 72 4.74 -29.41 6.35
CA LEU A 72 6.14 -29.42 6.77
C LEU A 72 6.20 -29.30 8.30
N GLY A 73 7.21 -29.91 8.93
CA GLY A 73 7.54 -29.63 10.33
C GLY A 73 8.13 -28.23 10.50
N GLU A 74 8.11 -27.68 11.72
CA GLU A 74 8.63 -26.33 12.01
C GLU A 74 10.11 -26.18 11.61
N ASP A 75 10.94 -27.18 11.94
CA ASP A 75 12.36 -27.26 11.54
C ASP A 75 12.54 -27.26 10.01
N GLU A 76 11.69 -28.00 9.29
CA GLU A 76 11.72 -28.11 7.83
C GLU A 76 11.32 -26.78 7.19
N GLN A 77 10.25 -26.16 7.71
CA GLN A 77 9.73 -24.88 7.25
C GLN A 77 10.74 -23.75 7.48
N GLU A 78 11.44 -23.74 8.62
CA GLU A 78 12.51 -22.77 8.86
C GLU A 78 13.73 -23.02 7.97
N TYR A 79 14.17 -24.28 7.81
CA TYR A 79 15.27 -24.64 6.91
C TYR A 79 15.01 -24.14 5.48
N PHE A 80 13.84 -24.45 4.91
CA PHE A 80 13.49 -24.02 3.56
C PHE A 80 13.34 -22.50 3.45
N LYS A 81 12.78 -21.81 4.47
CA LYS A 81 12.69 -20.34 4.48
C LYS A 81 14.07 -19.65 4.55
N ARG A 82 15.03 -20.22 5.30
CA ARG A 82 16.42 -19.75 5.34
C ARG A 82 17.12 -19.98 3.99
N ALA A 83 16.92 -21.15 3.37
CA ALA A 83 17.46 -21.45 2.04
C ALA A 83 16.92 -20.53 0.95
N ASP A 84 15.62 -20.22 0.99
CA ASP A 84 14.94 -19.29 0.09
C ASP A 84 15.58 -17.88 0.14
N SER A 85 15.76 -17.37 1.36
CA SER A 85 16.40 -16.07 1.62
C SER A 85 17.84 -16.01 1.13
N MET A 86 18.61 -17.10 1.28
CA MET A 86 20.01 -17.18 0.84
C MET A 86 20.15 -17.22 -0.69
N LEU A 87 19.25 -17.92 -1.39
CA LEU A 87 19.21 -17.97 -2.85
C LEU A 87 18.77 -16.64 -3.48
N GLU A 88 17.86 -15.92 -2.84
CA GLU A 88 17.43 -14.57 -3.24
C GLU A 88 18.57 -13.55 -3.14
N LEU A 89 19.22 -13.48 -1.98
CA LEU A 89 20.34 -12.57 -1.75
C LEU A 89 21.59 -12.94 -2.56
N ASN A 90 21.74 -14.21 -2.97
CA ASN A 90 22.85 -14.75 -3.77
C ASN A 90 24.24 -14.35 -3.23
N GLN A 91 24.41 -14.39 -1.90
CA GLN A 91 25.66 -14.02 -1.20
C GLN A 91 26.67 -15.19 -1.14
N PHE A 92 26.83 -15.90 -2.26
CA PHE A 92 27.81 -16.97 -2.41
C PHE A 92 29.16 -16.39 -2.84
N ALA A 93 30.27 -16.93 -2.33
CA ALA A 93 31.63 -16.49 -2.68
C ALA A 93 31.97 -16.82 -4.15
N ASP A 94 31.45 -17.94 -4.65
CA ASP A 94 31.62 -18.39 -6.03
C ASP A 94 30.43 -19.27 -6.50
N PRO A 95 30.35 -19.62 -7.82
CA PRO A 95 29.27 -20.46 -8.33
C PRO A 95 29.33 -21.93 -7.92
N GLU A 96 30.48 -22.46 -7.47
CA GLU A 96 30.63 -23.84 -7.03
C GLU A 96 30.04 -24.04 -5.63
N GLU A 97 30.28 -23.10 -4.71
CA GLU A 97 29.60 -23.02 -3.41
C GLU A 97 28.08 -22.98 -3.57
N ARG A 98 27.55 -22.16 -4.49
CA ARG A 98 26.11 -22.08 -4.78
C ARG A 98 25.54 -23.41 -5.28
N ASN A 99 26.28 -24.12 -6.14
CA ASN A 99 25.85 -25.42 -6.66
C ASN A 99 25.87 -26.51 -5.57
N LEU A 100 26.87 -26.48 -4.68
CA LEU A 100 26.94 -27.37 -3.51
C LEU A 100 25.79 -27.10 -2.52
N PHE A 101 25.46 -25.82 -2.30
CA PHE A 101 24.31 -25.42 -1.48
C PHE A 101 23.00 -25.94 -2.06
N LEU A 102 22.76 -25.71 -3.37
CA LEU A 102 21.58 -26.23 -4.07
C LEU A 102 21.48 -27.76 -3.94
N ALA A 103 22.57 -28.50 -4.14
CA ALA A 103 22.58 -29.96 -4.00
C ALA A 103 22.13 -30.44 -2.61
N ASN A 104 22.48 -29.71 -1.54
CA ASN A 104 22.00 -30.00 -0.18
C ASN A 104 20.50 -29.68 -0.02
N VAL A 105 20.01 -28.57 -0.58
CA VAL A 105 18.57 -28.22 -0.53
C VAL A 105 17.73 -29.25 -1.30
N TYR A 106 18.18 -29.72 -2.47
CA TYR A 106 17.52 -30.81 -3.21
C TYR A 106 17.48 -32.12 -2.42
N LYS A 107 18.56 -32.43 -1.69
CA LYS A 107 18.61 -33.64 -0.86
C LYS A 107 17.60 -33.58 0.29
N GLU A 108 17.42 -32.42 0.91
CA GLU A 108 16.47 -32.23 2.02
C GLU A 108 15.01 -32.09 1.54
N ALA A 109 14.80 -31.59 0.31
CA ALA A 109 13.48 -31.50 -0.33
C ALA A 109 12.93 -32.85 -0.81
N SER A 110 13.78 -33.88 -0.92
CA SER A 110 13.43 -35.20 -1.47
C SER A 110 12.34 -35.91 -0.66
N GLY A 111 11.23 -36.24 -1.30
CA GLY A 111 10.03 -36.80 -0.65
C GLY A 111 9.17 -35.78 0.09
N LYS A 112 9.44 -34.47 -0.08
CA LYS A 112 8.72 -33.35 0.56
C LYS A 112 8.23 -32.33 -0.47
N GLU A 113 8.50 -32.53 -1.75
CA GLU A 113 8.34 -31.54 -2.83
C GLU A 113 6.89 -31.03 -2.95
N LEU A 114 5.91 -31.94 -2.85
CA LEU A 114 4.49 -31.61 -2.87
C LEU A 114 4.07 -30.72 -1.69
N LYS A 115 4.68 -30.92 -0.51
CA LYS A 115 4.45 -30.09 0.69
C LYS A 115 5.07 -28.71 0.52
N ILE A 116 6.28 -28.65 -0.04
CA ILE A 116 7.02 -27.39 -0.29
C ILE A 116 6.24 -26.55 -1.31
N ALA A 117 5.82 -27.13 -2.43
CA ALA A 117 4.99 -26.50 -3.46
C ALA A 117 3.62 -26.04 -2.92
N SER A 118 3.04 -26.79 -1.98
CA SER A 118 1.74 -26.47 -1.35
C SER A 118 1.85 -25.56 -0.12
N SER A 119 3.05 -25.11 0.27
CA SER A 119 3.25 -24.30 1.48
C SER A 119 3.37 -22.81 1.14
N GLN A 120 2.56 -21.98 1.80
CA GLN A 120 2.57 -20.51 1.67
C GLN A 120 3.96 -19.89 1.87
N SER A 121 4.78 -20.48 2.75
CA SER A 121 6.12 -19.97 3.07
C SER A 121 7.24 -20.56 2.23
N CYS A 122 6.96 -21.59 1.41
CA CYS A 122 8.00 -22.38 0.73
C CYS A 122 7.73 -22.64 -0.76
N SER A 123 6.56 -22.29 -1.30
CA SER A 123 6.30 -22.37 -2.74
C SER A 123 7.23 -21.48 -3.56
N ARG A 124 7.58 -20.30 -3.04
CA ARG A 124 8.60 -19.39 -3.62
C ARG A 124 9.98 -20.06 -3.72
N LEU A 125 10.38 -20.88 -2.74
CA LEU A 125 11.60 -21.68 -2.83
C LEU A 125 11.47 -22.71 -3.96
N MET A 126 10.33 -23.41 -4.07
CA MET A 126 10.12 -24.38 -5.15
C MET A 126 10.20 -23.72 -6.53
N GLU A 127 9.61 -22.53 -6.72
CA GLU A 127 9.79 -21.74 -7.95
C GLU A 127 11.27 -21.39 -8.19
N ARG A 128 12.02 -20.95 -7.17
CA ARG A 128 13.47 -20.64 -7.31
C ARG A 128 14.33 -21.87 -7.59
N LEU A 129 14.02 -23.03 -7.02
CA LEU A 129 14.66 -24.31 -7.33
C LEU A 129 14.38 -24.72 -8.77
N ILE A 130 13.12 -24.62 -9.23
CA ILE A 130 12.74 -24.85 -10.63
C ILE A 130 13.54 -23.94 -11.59
N LEU A 131 13.69 -22.65 -11.27
CA LEU A 131 14.48 -21.69 -12.05
C LEU A 131 16.01 -21.97 -12.03
N LEU A 132 16.50 -22.75 -11.07
CA LEU A 132 17.93 -23.10 -10.89
C LEU A 132 18.25 -24.58 -11.20
N SER A 133 17.26 -25.37 -11.59
CA SER A 133 17.39 -26.81 -11.83
C SER A 133 18.34 -27.12 -13.00
N THR A 134 19.15 -28.18 -12.86
CA THR A 134 19.69 -28.90 -14.03
C THR A 134 18.56 -29.66 -14.76
N PRO A 135 18.74 -30.05 -16.04
CA PRO A 135 17.71 -30.81 -16.77
C PRO A 135 17.25 -32.08 -16.06
N ASP A 136 18.15 -32.79 -15.38
CA ASP A 136 17.84 -34.03 -14.67
C ASP A 136 17.17 -33.77 -13.32
N GLN A 137 17.55 -32.71 -12.60
CA GLN A 137 16.82 -32.24 -11.42
C GLN A 137 15.38 -31.84 -11.78
N LEU A 138 15.20 -31.13 -12.89
CA LEU A 138 13.88 -30.69 -13.34
C LEU A 138 12.99 -31.88 -13.74
N LYS A 139 13.55 -32.90 -14.42
CA LYS A 139 12.84 -34.16 -14.71
C LYS A 139 12.40 -34.88 -13.44
N ASN A 140 13.25 -34.93 -12.41
CA ASN A 140 12.92 -35.57 -11.14
C ASN A 140 11.80 -34.80 -10.41
N LEU A 141 11.84 -33.46 -10.37
CA LEU A 141 10.74 -32.64 -9.84
C LEU A 141 9.43 -32.87 -10.61
N PHE A 142 9.50 -32.94 -11.94
CA PHE A 142 8.34 -33.20 -12.79
C PHE A 142 7.75 -34.60 -12.52
N GLN A 143 8.59 -35.63 -12.38
CA GLN A 143 8.16 -36.98 -11.99
C GLN A 143 7.51 -36.99 -10.60
N ASN A 144 8.05 -36.25 -9.63
CA ASN A 144 7.52 -36.19 -8.27
C ASN A 144 6.19 -35.39 -8.17
N PHE A 145 5.80 -34.64 -9.21
CA PHE A 145 4.49 -33.99 -9.33
C PHE A 145 3.47 -34.81 -10.13
N SER A 146 3.90 -35.84 -10.88
CA SER A 146 3.04 -36.68 -11.72
C SER A 146 2.07 -37.52 -10.90
N GLY A 147 0.79 -37.53 -11.29
CA GLY A 147 -0.30 -38.18 -10.53
C GLY A 147 -0.98 -37.24 -9.52
N HIS A 148 -0.55 -35.97 -9.49
CA HIS A 148 -1.05 -34.92 -8.61
C HIS A 148 -1.33 -33.59 -9.32
N PHE A 149 -0.97 -33.44 -10.60
CA PHE A 149 -1.14 -32.19 -11.35
C PHE A 149 -2.58 -31.66 -11.32
N LEU A 150 -3.61 -32.51 -11.39
CA LEU A 150 -5.01 -32.10 -11.35
C LEU A 150 -5.32 -31.24 -10.11
N HIS A 151 -4.75 -31.60 -8.97
CA HIS A 151 -4.95 -30.86 -7.72
C HIS A 151 -3.91 -29.75 -7.52
N LEU A 152 -2.65 -29.95 -7.96
CA LEU A 152 -1.60 -28.92 -7.87
C LEU A 152 -1.95 -27.68 -8.72
N VAL A 153 -2.53 -27.83 -9.92
CA VAL A 153 -2.94 -26.67 -10.74
C VAL A 153 -4.12 -25.90 -10.13
N GLN A 154 -5.00 -26.57 -9.38
CA GLN A 154 -6.08 -25.93 -8.62
C GLN A 154 -5.61 -25.31 -7.29
N HIS A 155 -4.34 -25.49 -6.89
CA HIS A 155 -3.87 -25.06 -5.58
C HIS A 155 -3.32 -23.62 -5.58
N ARG A 156 -3.73 -22.82 -4.59
CA ARG A 156 -3.40 -21.38 -4.46
C ARG A 156 -1.90 -21.03 -4.41
N PHE A 157 -1.04 -22.02 -4.16
CA PHE A 157 0.43 -21.86 -4.16
C PHE A 157 1.15 -22.77 -5.17
N ALA A 158 0.66 -24.00 -5.37
CA ALA A 158 1.37 -24.97 -6.22
C ALA A 158 1.11 -24.74 -7.72
N SER A 159 0.02 -24.05 -8.07
CA SER A 159 -0.26 -23.62 -9.44
C SER A 159 0.89 -22.77 -10.02
N HIS A 160 1.45 -21.85 -9.24
CA HIS A 160 2.64 -21.07 -9.65
C HIS A 160 3.89 -21.94 -9.80
N CYS A 161 4.08 -22.96 -8.96
CA CYS A 161 5.14 -23.96 -9.15
C CYS A 161 4.94 -24.74 -10.46
N CYS A 162 3.71 -25.13 -10.82
CA CYS A 162 3.39 -25.74 -12.11
C CYS A 162 3.64 -24.79 -13.29
N GLU A 163 3.28 -23.50 -13.19
CA GLU A 163 3.62 -22.50 -14.21
C GLU A 163 5.14 -22.46 -14.47
N ALA A 164 5.94 -22.36 -13.40
CA ALA A 164 7.39 -22.30 -13.49
C ALA A 164 7.98 -23.59 -14.08
N LEU A 165 7.48 -24.75 -13.66
CA LEU A 165 7.93 -26.08 -14.10
C LEU A 165 7.70 -26.27 -15.61
N PHE A 166 6.50 -25.96 -16.10
CA PHE A 166 6.18 -26.09 -17.52
C PHE A 166 7.02 -25.13 -18.38
N LEU A 167 7.24 -23.89 -17.92
CA LEU A 167 8.07 -22.91 -18.63
C LEU A 167 9.55 -23.32 -18.69
N GLN A 168 10.14 -23.84 -17.61
CA GLN A 168 11.55 -24.27 -17.60
C GLN A 168 11.78 -25.62 -18.29
N ALA A 169 10.79 -26.51 -18.33
CA ALA A 169 10.90 -27.76 -19.09
C ALA A 169 10.88 -27.52 -20.62
N THR A 170 10.24 -26.43 -21.07
CA THR A 170 10.01 -26.18 -22.50
C THR A 170 11.29 -26.06 -23.35
N PRO A 171 12.33 -25.28 -22.97
CA PRO A 171 13.59 -25.24 -23.73
C PRO A 171 14.33 -26.58 -23.80
N ILE A 172 14.05 -27.49 -22.87
CA ILE A 172 14.72 -28.79 -22.77
C ILE A 172 14.06 -29.80 -23.72
N VAL A 173 12.72 -29.79 -23.87
CA VAL A 173 12.03 -30.59 -24.90
C VAL A 173 12.59 -30.28 -26.30
N ASN A 174 12.83 -29.00 -26.59
CA ASN A 174 13.48 -28.56 -27.84
C ASN A 174 14.91 -29.11 -28.01
N GLN A 175 15.66 -29.32 -26.92
CA GLN A 175 17.00 -29.93 -26.94
C GLN A 175 16.91 -31.46 -27.11
N GLU A 176 15.97 -32.13 -26.43
CA GLU A 176 15.73 -33.57 -26.60
C GLU A 176 15.31 -33.94 -28.03
N LEU A 177 14.60 -33.04 -28.72
CA LEU A 177 14.19 -33.18 -30.13
C LEU A 177 15.35 -32.98 -31.12
N THR A 178 16.36 -32.19 -30.77
CA THR A 178 17.49 -31.83 -31.65
C THR A 178 18.79 -32.59 -31.35
N ALA A 179 18.85 -33.35 -30.26
CA ALA A 179 20.01 -34.17 -29.90
C ALA A 179 20.21 -35.38 -30.85
N PRO A 180 21.45 -35.72 -31.22
CA PRO A 180 21.74 -36.85 -32.10
C PRO A 180 21.42 -38.21 -31.44
N LEU A 181 20.95 -39.16 -32.25
CA LEU A 181 20.33 -40.41 -31.81
C LEU A 181 21.21 -41.30 -30.92
N ASP A 182 22.54 -41.25 -31.06
CA ASP A 182 23.45 -42.06 -30.23
C ASP A 182 23.45 -41.64 -28.76
N GLY A 183 23.20 -40.35 -28.47
CA GLY A 183 23.07 -39.85 -27.10
C GLY A 183 21.89 -40.46 -26.34
N ARG A 184 20.82 -40.85 -27.05
CA ARG A 184 19.64 -41.53 -26.45
C ARG A 184 19.94 -42.96 -25.99
N LYS A 185 21.09 -43.55 -26.34
CA LYS A 185 21.49 -44.91 -25.91
C LYS A 185 22.38 -44.94 -24.67
N GLN A 186 23.26 -43.96 -24.46
CA GLN A 186 24.22 -44.00 -23.34
C GLN A 186 23.56 -43.95 -21.96
N ASN A 187 22.38 -43.31 -21.83
CA ASN A 187 21.64 -43.29 -20.57
C ASN A 187 21.18 -44.69 -20.09
N LEU A 188 21.06 -45.68 -20.98
CA LEU A 188 20.63 -47.04 -20.61
C LEU A 188 21.69 -47.83 -19.83
N GLU A 189 22.97 -47.45 -19.92
CA GLU A 189 24.05 -48.10 -19.17
C GLU A 189 24.12 -47.63 -17.70
N SER A 190 23.37 -46.59 -17.33
CA SER A 190 23.39 -45.95 -16.00
C SER A 190 22.27 -46.40 -15.06
N GLY A 191 21.55 -47.50 -15.39
CA GLY A 191 20.62 -48.20 -14.48
C GLY A 191 19.31 -47.49 -14.10
N GLY A 192 19.18 -46.19 -14.34
CA GLY A 192 17.96 -45.41 -14.11
C GLY A 192 17.07 -45.30 -15.35
N VAL A 193 15.74 -45.37 -15.16
CA VAL A 193 14.76 -45.20 -16.24
C VAL A 193 14.60 -43.71 -16.57
N SER A 194 15.44 -43.17 -17.46
CA SER A 194 15.34 -41.77 -17.88
C SER A 194 14.16 -41.56 -18.85
N VAL A 195 13.04 -41.05 -18.32
CA VAL A 195 11.86 -40.64 -19.10
C VAL A 195 12.13 -39.31 -19.82
N SER A 196 11.61 -39.12 -21.04
CA SER A 196 11.69 -37.84 -21.75
C SER A 196 10.70 -36.82 -21.19
N LEU A 197 10.99 -35.53 -21.33
CA LEU A 197 10.04 -34.49 -20.90
C LEU A 197 8.78 -34.49 -21.78
N GLU A 198 8.90 -34.89 -23.05
CA GLU A 198 7.76 -35.15 -23.94
C GLU A 198 6.74 -36.10 -23.31
N SER A 199 7.18 -37.27 -22.81
CA SER A 199 6.29 -38.25 -22.17
C SER A 199 5.66 -37.73 -20.87
N LEU A 200 6.36 -36.89 -20.11
CA LEU A 200 5.87 -36.32 -18.84
C LEU A 200 4.80 -35.24 -19.07
N PHE A 201 4.95 -34.41 -20.11
CA PHE A 201 3.89 -33.50 -20.55
C PHE A 201 2.64 -34.26 -21.02
N LEU A 202 2.80 -35.33 -21.82
CA LEU A 202 1.66 -36.15 -22.26
C LEU A 202 0.93 -36.83 -21.09
N TYR A 203 1.67 -37.35 -20.10
CA TYR A 203 1.10 -37.91 -18.88
C TYR A 203 0.30 -36.86 -18.08
N THR A 204 0.82 -35.63 -17.98
CA THR A 204 0.12 -34.51 -17.33
C THR A 204 -1.23 -34.21 -17.98
N LEU A 205 -1.28 -34.21 -19.32
CA LEU A 205 -2.54 -33.93 -20.05
C LEU A 205 -3.57 -35.04 -19.86
N ASN A 206 -3.14 -36.30 -19.82
CA ASN A 206 -3.99 -37.44 -19.46
C ASN A 206 -4.52 -37.34 -18.02
N GLU A 207 -3.81 -36.69 -17.11
CA GLU A 207 -4.27 -36.45 -15.73
C GLU A 207 -5.35 -35.35 -15.64
N LEU A 208 -5.30 -34.37 -16.56
CA LEU A 208 -6.27 -33.27 -16.64
C LEU A 208 -7.49 -33.58 -17.52
N GLU A 209 -7.48 -34.70 -18.26
CA GLU A 209 -8.56 -35.11 -19.15
C GLU A 209 -9.90 -35.28 -18.40
N GLY A 210 -11.02 -35.01 -19.09
CA GLY A 210 -12.36 -34.99 -18.51
C GLY A 210 -12.67 -33.80 -17.58
N ASN A 211 -11.65 -33.11 -17.04
CA ASN A 211 -11.81 -32.00 -16.10
C ASN A 211 -11.62 -30.62 -16.76
N LEU A 212 -11.07 -30.57 -17.98
CA LEU A 212 -10.64 -29.35 -18.68
C LEU A 212 -11.70 -28.23 -18.69
N GLY A 213 -12.96 -28.53 -18.98
CA GLY A 213 -14.05 -27.54 -19.02
C GLY A 213 -14.33 -26.83 -17.69
N TYR A 214 -14.09 -27.49 -16.55
CA TYR A 214 -14.13 -26.85 -15.22
C TYR A 214 -12.87 -26.01 -14.97
N LEU A 215 -11.69 -26.55 -15.29
CA LEU A 215 -10.38 -25.92 -15.06
C LEU A 215 -10.19 -24.61 -15.85
N MET A 216 -10.96 -24.39 -16.92
CA MET A 216 -11.02 -23.10 -17.63
C MET A 216 -11.59 -21.96 -16.77
N SER A 217 -12.57 -22.25 -15.93
CA SER A 217 -13.22 -21.27 -15.04
C SER A 217 -12.58 -21.16 -13.65
N ASP A 218 -11.72 -22.11 -13.28
CA ASP A 218 -11.03 -22.13 -11.99
C ASP A 218 -9.96 -21.03 -11.88
N GLN A 219 -10.00 -20.30 -10.77
CA GLN A 219 -9.15 -19.13 -10.51
C GLN A 219 -7.65 -19.42 -10.49
N PHE A 220 -7.24 -20.65 -10.15
CA PHE A 220 -5.85 -21.06 -10.14
C PHE A 220 -5.50 -21.90 -11.38
N ALA A 221 -6.30 -22.92 -11.70
CA ALA A 221 -5.96 -23.87 -12.76
C ALA A 221 -5.95 -23.27 -14.16
N SER A 222 -6.76 -22.23 -14.41
CA SER A 222 -6.75 -21.51 -15.68
C SER A 222 -5.38 -20.92 -16.04
N HIS A 223 -4.50 -20.64 -15.06
CA HIS A 223 -3.16 -20.10 -15.29
C HIS A 223 -2.17 -21.16 -15.85
N PRO A 224 -1.91 -22.30 -15.17
CA PRO A 224 -1.14 -23.40 -15.77
C PRO A 224 -1.74 -23.92 -17.08
N LEU A 225 -3.07 -23.96 -17.20
CA LEU A 225 -3.78 -24.41 -18.40
C LEU A 225 -3.44 -23.56 -19.64
N ARG A 226 -3.39 -22.23 -19.47
CA ARG A 226 -2.93 -21.28 -20.51
C ARG A 226 -1.48 -21.51 -20.91
N ILE A 227 -0.61 -21.83 -19.95
CA ILE A 227 0.80 -22.14 -20.25
C ILE A 227 0.92 -23.44 -21.04
N LEU A 228 0.22 -24.51 -20.66
CA LEU A 228 0.22 -25.78 -21.41
C LEU A 228 -0.18 -25.58 -22.88
N LEU A 229 -1.25 -24.82 -23.15
CA LEU A 229 -1.67 -24.46 -24.51
C LEU A 229 -0.57 -23.72 -25.30
N VAL A 230 0.18 -22.81 -24.67
CA VAL A 230 1.35 -22.14 -25.30
C VAL A 230 2.52 -23.10 -25.52
N VAL A 231 2.80 -23.99 -24.57
CA VAL A 231 3.90 -24.96 -24.66
C VAL A 231 3.69 -25.90 -25.85
N LEU A 232 2.52 -26.54 -25.93
CA LEU A 232 2.14 -27.53 -26.94
C LEU A 232 2.00 -26.95 -28.36
N SER A 233 1.55 -25.70 -28.48
CA SER A 233 1.35 -25.02 -29.77
C SER A 233 2.64 -24.56 -30.45
N GLY A 234 3.77 -24.54 -29.73
CA GLY A 234 5.05 -24.03 -30.22
C GLY A 234 5.19 -22.51 -30.18
N MET A 235 4.27 -21.77 -29.56
CA MET A 235 4.32 -20.30 -29.51
C MET A 235 5.56 -19.78 -28.73
N PRO A 236 6.12 -18.59 -29.09
CA PRO A 236 7.34 -18.07 -28.47
C PRO A 236 7.15 -17.70 -26.99
N ILE A 237 8.09 -18.12 -26.13
CA ILE A 237 7.98 -17.92 -24.67
C ILE A 237 8.02 -16.42 -24.29
N ALA A 238 8.68 -15.58 -25.09
CA ALA A 238 8.70 -14.13 -24.89
C ALA A 238 7.31 -13.44 -24.98
N ALA A 239 6.31 -14.10 -25.61
CA ALA A 239 4.93 -13.63 -25.59
C ALA A 239 4.21 -13.93 -24.25
N VAL A 240 4.71 -14.91 -23.47
CA VAL A 240 4.11 -15.34 -22.19
C VAL A 240 4.36 -14.32 -21.09
N THR A 241 5.56 -13.77 -21.03
CA THR A 241 5.98 -12.78 -20.01
C THR A 241 5.52 -11.36 -20.32
N SER A 242 4.97 -11.12 -21.52
CA SER A 242 4.55 -9.78 -21.99
C SER A 242 3.05 -9.64 -22.22
N SER A 243 2.30 -10.74 -22.33
CA SER A 243 0.85 -10.72 -22.53
C SER A 243 0.06 -10.87 -21.23
N SER A 244 -0.83 -9.91 -20.95
CA SER A 244 -1.76 -9.99 -19.82
C SER A 244 -2.86 -11.06 -19.97
N ILE A 245 -2.91 -11.76 -21.11
CA ILE A 245 -3.74 -12.96 -21.29
C ILE A 245 -3.15 -14.12 -20.48
N LEU A 246 -1.82 -14.17 -20.33
CA LEU A 246 -1.08 -15.34 -19.84
C LEU A 246 -0.60 -15.19 -18.38
N GLN A 247 -0.21 -13.98 -17.96
CA GLN A 247 0.15 -13.70 -16.56
C GLN A 247 -0.59 -12.46 -16.01
N SER A 248 -0.91 -12.50 -14.71
CA SER A 248 -1.56 -11.38 -14.01
C SER A 248 -0.61 -10.20 -13.86
N LYS A 249 -1.09 -8.97 -14.07
CA LYS A 249 -0.33 -7.74 -13.80
C LYS A 249 0.00 -7.53 -12.31
N LYS A 250 -0.63 -8.29 -11.41
CA LYS A 250 -0.32 -8.34 -9.96
C LYS A 250 0.66 -9.46 -9.58
N LYS A 251 1.17 -10.26 -10.54
CA LYS A 251 2.11 -11.36 -10.23
C LYS A 251 3.48 -10.80 -9.81
N GLU A 252 3.92 -11.14 -8.62
CA GLU A 252 5.29 -10.85 -8.17
C GLU A 252 6.29 -11.63 -9.02
N HIS A 253 7.28 -10.94 -9.60
CA HIS A 253 8.31 -11.61 -10.39
C HIS A 253 9.41 -12.18 -9.49
N VAL A 254 9.39 -13.49 -9.31
CA VAL A 254 10.48 -14.26 -8.67
C VAL A 254 11.75 -14.19 -9.54
N SER A 255 12.58 -13.16 -9.32
CA SER A 255 13.87 -13.01 -9.99
C SER A 255 14.96 -13.80 -9.28
N VAL A 256 15.94 -14.31 -10.03
CA VAL A 256 17.10 -15.04 -9.49
C VAL A 256 18.41 -14.40 -9.94
N THR A 257 19.16 -13.87 -8.99
CA THR A 257 20.44 -13.18 -9.23
C THR A 257 21.47 -14.18 -9.79
N GLY A 258 21.91 -13.98 -11.04
CA GLY A 258 22.81 -14.92 -11.70
C GLY A 258 22.18 -16.26 -12.11
N GLY A 259 20.85 -16.32 -12.26
CA GLY A 259 20.23 -17.20 -13.25
C GLY A 259 20.56 -16.70 -14.66
N LYS A 260 20.52 -17.57 -15.68
CA LYS A 260 20.62 -17.11 -17.07
C LYS A 260 19.35 -16.30 -17.40
N PRO A 261 19.44 -15.06 -17.89
CA PRO A 261 18.25 -14.38 -18.41
C PRO A 261 17.70 -15.18 -19.58
N MET A 262 16.37 -15.36 -19.62
CA MET A 262 15.67 -15.74 -20.85
C MET A 262 16.10 -14.78 -21.98
N PRO A 263 16.35 -15.24 -23.22
CA PRO A 263 16.89 -14.39 -24.28
C PRO A 263 15.85 -13.35 -24.77
N THR A 264 15.76 -12.21 -24.08
CA THR A 264 14.84 -11.09 -24.37
C THR A 264 15.21 -10.27 -25.61
N GLY A 265 15.93 -10.86 -26.57
CA GLY A 265 16.47 -10.16 -27.74
C GLY A 265 16.59 -11.01 -29.00
N GLU A 266 16.27 -12.29 -28.94
CA GLU A 266 16.08 -13.10 -30.15
C GLU A 266 14.67 -12.87 -30.69
N LYS A 267 14.49 -13.01 -32.01
CA LYS A 267 13.20 -12.76 -32.66
C LYS A 267 12.14 -13.73 -32.13
N ALA A 268 10.87 -13.32 -32.19
CA ALA A 268 9.72 -14.14 -31.84
C ALA A 268 9.45 -15.24 -32.90
N GLU A 269 10.43 -16.11 -33.11
CA GLU A 269 10.37 -17.25 -34.02
C GLU A 269 9.72 -18.46 -33.31
N ALA A 270 8.90 -19.21 -34.04
CA ALA A 270 8.13 -20.31 -33.47
C ALA A 270 9.05 -21.48 -33.04
N ARG A 271 8.76 -22.07 -31.88
CA ARG A 271 9.50 -23.23 -31.38
C ARG A 271 9.08 -24.48 -32.14
N MET A 272 10.06 -25.25 -32.60
CA MET A 272 9.82 -26.66 -32.94
C MET A 272 9.33 -27.42 -31.70
N VAL A 273 8.34 -28.27 -31.86
CA VAL A 273 7.80 -29.17 -30.82
C VAL A 273 7.52 -30.55 -31.45
N PRO A 274 7.44 -31.63 -30.66
CA PRO A 274 7.11 -32.96 -31.18
C PRO A 274 5.71 -33.04 -31.79
N ASP A 275 5.50 -33.92 -32.78
CA ASP A 275 4.18 -34.15 -33.40
C ASP A 275 3.13 -34.63 -32.38
N SER A 276 3.57 -35.34 -31.33
CA SER A 276 2.74 -35.77 -30.20
C SER A 276 2.10 -34.60 -29.46
N PHE A 277 2.79 -33.45 -29.33
CA PHE A 277 2.25 -32.24 -28.72
C PHE A 277 1.16 -31.59 -29.57
N HIS A 278 1.20 -31.78 -30.90
CA HIS A 278 0.14 -31.30 -31.78
C HIS A 278 -1.13 -32.15 -31.65
N ILE A 279 -1.00 -33.48 -31.59
CA ILE A 279 -2.12 -34.39 -31.31
C ILE A 279 -2.74 -34.09 -29.94
N ALA A 280 -1.91 -33.97 -28.91
CA ALA A 280 -2.36 -33.70 -27.55
C ALA A 280 -3.00 -32.30 -27.39
N LEU A 281 -2.55 -31.31 -28.17
CA LEU A 281 -3.20 -29.99 -28.22
C LEU A 281 -4.60 -30.08 -28.83
N GLU A 282 -4.78 -30.82 -29.93
CA GLU A 282 -6.11 -31.02 -30.55
C GLU A 282 -7.06 -31.76 -29.60
N GLN A 283 -6.58 -32.79 -28.90
CA GLN A 283 -7.34 -33.50 -27.85
C GLN A 283 -7.71 -32.57 -26.68
N MET A 284 -6.77 -31.77 -26.19
CA MET A 284 -6.98 -30.79 -25.12
C MET A 284 -8.00 -29.72 -25.51
N MET A 285 -7.93 -29.19 -26.73
CA MET A 285 -8.87 -28.20 -27.24
C MET A 285 -10.28 -28.78 -27.41
N ALA A 286 -10.40 -30.01 -27.92
CA ALA A 286 -11.68 -30.71 -28.02
C ALA A 286 -12.27 -30.99 -26.63
N GLY A 287 -11.48 -31.54 -25.71
CA GLY A 287 -11.90 -31.88 -24.35
C GLY A 287 -12.25 -30.68 -23.47
N ALA A 288 -11.71 -29.49 -23.76
CA ALA A 288 -12.06 -28.24 -23.09
C ALA A 288 -13.45 -27.71 -23.47
N VAL A 289 -13.95 -28.03 -24.66
CA VAL A 289 -15.25 -27.56 -25.20
C VAL A 289 -16.30 -28.69 -25.26
N ALA A 290 -15.88 -29.94 -25.07
CA ALA A 290 -16.77 -31.10 -24.97
C ALA A 290 -17.72 -30.96 -23.76
N GLY A 291 -19.02 -31.09 -24.02
CA GLY A 291 -20.07 -30.99 -22.99
C GLY A 291 -20.52 -29.56 -22.64
N LEU A 292 -19.86 -28.51 -23.16
CA LEU A 292 -20.31 -27.12 -22.98
C LEU A 292 -21.37 -26.76 -24.04
N ASP A 293 -22.51 -26.20 -23.60
CA ASP A 293 -23.53 -25.69 -24.52
C ASP A 293 -23.20 -24.26 -25.01
N THR A 294 -23.83 -23.83 -26.11
CA THR A 294 -23.63 -22.47 -26.67
C THR A 294 -24.00 -21.36 -25.68
N THR A 295 -24.97 -21.57 -24.78
CA THR A 295 -25.36 -20.57 -23.77
C THR A 295 -24.26 -20.37 -22.74
N TYR A 296 -23.79 -21.45 -22.11
CA TYR A 296 -22.71 -21.42 -21.13
C TYR A 296 -21.39 -20.93 -21.75
N LEU A 297 -21.07 -21.39 -22.97
CA LEU A 297 -19.88 -20.96 -23.69
C LEU A 297 -19.89 -19.44 -24.00
N ARG A 298 -21.07 -18.87 -24.31
CA ARG A 298 -21.26 -17.42 -24.48
C ARG A 298 -21.25 -16.66 -23.15
N ALA A 299 -21.64 -17.28 -22.03
CA ALA A 299 -21.46 -16.69 -20.71
C ALA A 299 -19.97 -16.65 -20.29
N LEU A 300 -19.22 -17.72 -20.54
CA LEU A 300 -17.77 -17.76 -20.32
C LEU A 300 -17.01 -16.70 -21.14
N ALA A 301 -17.55 -16.25 -22.28
CA ALA A 301 -16.98 -15.17 -23.09
C ALA A 301 -16.91 -13.81 -22.36
N THR A 302 -17.70 -13.58 -21.31
CA THR A 302 -17.61 -12.39 -20.43
C THR A 302 -17.04 -12.71 -19.04
N HIS A 303 -16.79 -13.99 -18.71
CA HIS A 303 -16.29 -14.41 -17.40
C HIS A 303 -14.78 -14.11 -17.24
N PRO A 304 -14.35 -13.33 -16.22
CA PRO A 304 -12.99 -12.77 -16.16
C PRO A 304 -11.86 -13.81 -16.14
N ILE A 305 -12.10 -14.99 -15.58
CA ILE A 305 -11.10 -16.07 -15.48
C ILE A 305 -11.05 -16.93 -16.76
N ALA A 306 -12.21 -17.18 -17.37
CA ALA A 306 -12.34 -18.13 -18.49
C ALA A 306 -12.15 -17.47 -19.86
N ASN A 307 -12.51 -16.19 -20.00
CA ASN A 307 -12.32 -15.41 -21.22
C ASN A 307 -10.84 -15.41 -21.71
N PRO A 308 -9.81 -15.23 -20.84
CA PRO A 308 -8.41 -15.38 -21.25
C PRO A 308 -8.04 -16.78 -21.78
N VAL A 309 -8.69 -17.84 -21.30
CA VAL A 309 -8.47 -19.20 -21.81
C VAL A 309 -9.18 -19.38 -23.16
N LEU A 310 -10.42 -18.90 -23.29
CA LEU A 310 -11.17 -18.89 -24.55
C LEU A 310 -10.48 -18.08 -25.64
N GLN A 311 -9.87 -16.94 -25.30
CA GLN A 311 -9.04 -16.16 -26.22
C GLN A 311 -7.93 -17.02 -26.82
N LEU A 312 -7.15 -17.72 -25.98
CA LEU A 312 -6.05 -18.55 -26.42
C LEU A 312 -6.50 -19.79 -27.21
N LEU A 313 -7.54 -20.49 -26.75
CA LEU A 313 -8.12 -21.64 -27.48
C LEU A 313 -8.58 -21.22 -28.89
N LEU A 314 -9.24 -20.06 -29.00
CA LEU A 314 -9.77 -19.55 -30.26
C LEU A 314 -8.69 -19.00 -31.19
N GLU A 315 -7.64 -18.38 -30.65
CA GLU A 315 -6.45 -17.99 -31.41
C GLU A 315 -5.76 -19.24 -31.98
N LEU A 316 -5.55 -20.28 -31.18
CA LEU A 316 -4.94 -21.53 -31.63
C LEU A 316 -5.78 -22.27 -32.67
N GLU A 317 -7.10 -22.35 -32.48
CA GLU A 317 -8.02 -22.96 -33.45
C GLU A 317 -7.94 -22.28 -34.82
N LEU A 318 -8.11 -20.96 -34.84
CA LEU A 318 -8.21 -20.18 -36.07
C LEU A 318 -6.85 -20.00 -36.78
N THR A 319 -5.74 -19.98 -36.05
CA THR A 319 -4.39 -19.88 -36.64
C THR A 319 -3.85 -21.21 -37.16
N ARG A 320 -4.05 -22.33 -36.43
CA ARG A 320 -3.51 -23.64 -36.81
C ARG A 320 -4.42 -24.40 -37.79
N SER A 321 -5.70 -24.55 -37.44
CA SER A 321 -6.65 -25.39 -38.19
C SER A 321 -7.37 -24.64 -39.32
N GLY A 322 -7.16 -23.32 -39.39
CA GLY A 322 -7.39 -22.47 -40.56
C GLY A 322 -8.83 -22.47 -41.09
N LYS A 323 -8.96 -22.32 -42.42
CA LYS A 323 -10.26 -22.17 -43.12
C LYS A 323 -11.15 -23.42 -43.09
N GLN A 324 -10.71 -24.52 -42.46
CA GLN A 324 -11.43 -25.79 -42.44
C GLN A 324 -12.10 -26.03 -41.08
N SER A 325 -11.40 -25.81 -39.96
CA SER A 325 -12.00 -25.85 -38.61
C SER A 325 -13.18 -24.89 -38.47
N ALA A 326 -13.10 -23.66 -38.99
CA ALA A 326 -14.20 -22.69 -38.97
C ALA A 326 -15.43 -23.05 -39.85
N LYS A 327 -15.51 -24.30 -40.34
CA LYS A 327 -16.71 -24.91 -40.95
C LYS A 327 -17.21 -26.13 -40.18
N ASP A 328 -16.42 -26.66 -39.25
CA ASP A 328 -16.79 -27.79 -38.41
C ASP A 328 -17.87 -27.34 -37.42
N SER A 329 -18.97 -28.09 -37.33
CA SER A 329 -20.07 -27.82 -36.41
C SER A 329 -19.64 -27.86 -34.95
N ASP A 330 -18.59 -28.64 -34.63
CA ASP A 330 -18.10 -28.79 -33.26
C ASP A 330 -17.00 -27.78 -32.87
N SER A 331 -16.51 -26.96 -33.80
CA SER A 331 -15.49 -25.94 -33.56
C SER A 331 -15.92 -24.91 -32.50
N LEU A 332 -14.95 -24.40 -31.73
CA LEU A 332 -15.18 -23.36 -30.72
C LEU A 332 -15.72 -22.09 -31.38
N PHE A 333 -15.18 -21.71 -32.53
CA PHE A 333 -15.65 -20.59 -33.34
C PHE A 333 -17.13 -20.74 -33.74
N ARG A 334 -17.58 -21.93 -34.17
CA ARG A 334 -19.00 -22.14 -34.56
C ARG A 334 -19.94 -22.26 -33.38
N LYS A 335 -19.50 -22.80 -32.24
CA LYS A 335 -20.31 -22.82 -31.01
C LYS A 335 -20.55 -21.41 -30.45
N LEU A 336 -19.63 -20.48 -30.66
CA LEU A 336 -19.78 -19.05 -30.33
C LEU A 336 -20.56 -18.26 -31.41
N VAL A 337 -20.22 -18.46 -32.69
CA VAL A 337 -20.74 -17.73 -33.85
C VAL A 337 -21.19 -18.73 -34.93
N PRO A 338 -22.36 -19.38 -34.76
CA PRO A 338 -22.87 -20.35 -35.73
C PRO A 338 -23.21 -19.72 -37.09
N ASP A 339 -23.74 -18.50 -37.10
CA ASP A 339 -24.29 -17.85 -38.29
C ASP A 339 -23.21 -17.50 -39.35
N ASP A 340 -23.35 -18.02 -40.58
CA ASP A 340 -22.52 -17.58 -41.73
C ASP A 340 -22.81 -16.13 -42.14
N THR A 341 -24.05 -15.67 -41.94
CA THR A 341 -24.55 -14.34 -42.29
C THR A 341 -25.15 -13.67 -41.08
N LEU A 342 -24.49 -12.60 -40.61
CA LEU A 342 -24.95 -11.81 -39.47
C LEU A 342 -26.05 -10.85 -39.93
N GLU A 343 -27.28 -11.33 -39.88
CA GLU A 343 -28.47 -10.53 -40.17
C GLU A 343 -29.00 -9.88 -38.89
N GLU A 344 -29.76 -8.80 -39.02
CA GLU A 344 -30.28 -8.10 -37.85
C GLU A 344 -31.35 -8.96 -37.17
N GLY A 345 -31.07 -9.40 -35.95
CA GLY A 345 -31.95 -10.29 -35.18
C GLY A 345 -31.43 -11.72 -34.98
N THR A 346 -30.29 -12.13 -35.57
CA THR A 346 -29.69 -13.44 -35.21
C THR A 346 -28.97 -13.39 -33.87
N ASP A 347 -28.91 -14.52 -33.15
CA ASP A 347 -28.25 -14.59 -31.85
C ASP A 347 -26.77 -14.25 -31.93
N SER A 348 -26.08 -14.60 -33.02
CA SER A 348 -24.65 -14.25 -33.18
C SER A 348 -24.46 -12.77 -33.47
N ALA A 349 -25.40 -12.12 -34.15
CA ALA A 349 -25.39 -10.67 -34.32
C ALA A 349 -25.67 -9.96 -32.98
N SER A 350 -26.60 -10.47 -32.17
CA SER A 350 -26.85 -9.99 -30.80
C SER A 350 -25.60 -10.13 -29.92
N PHE A 351 -25.01 -11.34 -29.89
CA PHE A 351 -23.79 -11.65 -29.12
C PHE A 351 -22.62 -10.74 -29.50
N ILE A 352 -22.33 -10.55 -30.79
CA ILE A 352 -21.26 -9.64 -31.23
C ILE A 352 -21.55 -8.19 -30.83
N ASN A 353 -22.80 -7.71 -30.98
CA ASN A 353 -23.16 -6.35 -30.54
C ASN A 353 -23.00 -6.14 -29.03
N HIS A 354 -23.20 -7.17 -28.22
CA HIS A 354 -22.96 -7.15 -26.78
C HIS A 354 -21.45 -7.10 -26.45
N LEU A 355 -20.65 -8.01 -27.04
CA LEU A 355 -19.19 -8.05 -26.83
C LEU A 355 -18.46 -6.76 -27.26
N VAL A 356 -19.02 -5.95 -28.17
CA VAL A 356 -18.41 -4.67 -28.58
C VAL A 356 -18.31 -3.66 -27.42
N TYR A 357 -19.21 -3.72 -26.45
CA TYR A 357 -19.27 -2.78 -25.33
C TYR A 357 -18.85 -3.38 -23.98
N ASP A 358 -18.82 -4.71 -23.85
CA ASP A 358 -18.38 -5.36 -22.60
C ASP A 358 -16.84 -5.35 -22.45
N PRO A 359 -16.26 -4.85 -21.33
CA PRO A 359 -14.81 -4.70 -21.16
C PRO A 359 -13.99 -6.01 -21.22
N ILE A 360 -14.61 -7.17 -20.98
CA ILE A 360 -13.97 -8.49 -20.98
C ILE A 360 -14.25 -9.17 -22.32
N GLY A 361 -15.51 -9.18 -22.75
CA GLY A 361 -15.99 -9.72 -24.02
C GLY A 361 -15.35 -9.05 -25.24
N SER A 362 -15.00 -7.76 -25.17
CA SER A 362 -14.32 -7.06 -26.25
C SER A 362 -12.96 -7.67 -26.59
N ARG A 363 -12.28 -8.28 -25.59
CA ARG A 363 -10.96 -8.92 -25.78
C ARG A 363 -11.09 -10.23 -26.57
N LEU A 364 -12.14 -11.01 -26.30
CA LEU A 364 -12.47 -12.16 -27.15
C LEU A 364 -12.88 -11.70 -28.56
N LEU A 365 -13.61 -10.59 -28.67
CA LEU A 365 -13.97 -10.02 -29.98
C LEU A 365 -12.76 -9.47 -30.77
N GLU A 366 -11.74 -8.93 -30.10
CA GLU A 366 -10.45 -8.61 -30.73
C GLU A 366 -9.77 -9.85 -31.32
N VAL A 367 -9.76 -10.98 -30.61
CA VAL A 367 -9.21 -12.26 -31.11
C VAL A 367 -10.06 -12.81 -32.27
N ILE A 368 -11.39 -12.82 -32.15
CA ILE A 368 -12.33 -13.18 -33.23
C ILE A 368 -12.01 -12.35 -34.46
N ILE A 369 -11.96 -11.01 -34.33
CA ILE A 369 -11.76 -10.12 -35.47
C ILE A 369 -10.36 -10.30 -36.06
N THR A 370 -9.32 -10.50 -35.25
CA THR A 370 -7.95 -10.74 -35.71
C THR A 370 -7.84 -12.01 -36.56
N ASN A 371 -8.43 -13.12 -36.09
CA ASN A 371 -8.15 -14.45 -36.64
C ASN A 371 -9.26 -15.05 -37.53
N ALA A 372 -10.51 -14.56 -37.48
CA ALA A 372 -11.63 -15.17 -38.20
C ALA A 372 -11.42 -15.28 -39.73
N PRO A 373 -12.07 -16.24 -40.41
CA PRO A 373 -12.00 -16.38 -41.86
C PRO A 373 -12.43 -15.11 -42.60
N GLY A 374 -11.75 -14.75 -43.68
CA GLY A 374 -11.96 -13.48 -44.39
C GLY A 374 -13.38 -13.22 -44.92
N LYS A 375 -14.18 -14.29 -45.18
CA LYS A 375 -15.62 -14.14 -45.48
C LYS A 375 -16.39 -13.68 -44.24
N THR A 376 -16.23 -14.37 -43.12
CA THR A 376 -16.90 -14.08 -41.86
C THR A 376 -16.47 -12.73 -41.29
N PHE A 377 -15.18 -12.39 -41.34
CA PHE A 377 -14.71 -11.03 -41.04
C PHE A 377 -15.39 -9.97 -41.91
N LYS A 378 -15.54 -10.19 -43.23
CA LYS A 378 -16.24 -9.24 -44.11
C LYS A 378 -17.75 -9.17 -43.84
N SER A 379 -18.35 -10.23 -43.31
CA SER A 379 -19.73 -10.27 -42.79
C SER A 379 -19.86 -9.40 -41.53
N ILE A 380 -19.05 -9.69 -40.49
CA ILE A 380 -18.94 -8.93 -39.24
C ILE A 380 -18.71 -7.44 -39.53
N TYR A 381 -17.72 -7.12 -40.35
CA TYR A 381 -17.39 -5.75 -40.72
C TYR A 381 -18.59 -5.04 -41.35
N ARG A 382 -19.17 -5.59 -42.42
CA ARG A 382 -20.24 -4.93 -43.18
C ARG A 382 -21.56 -4.78 -42.44
N LYS A 383 -21.91 -5.73 -41.57
CA LYS A 383 -23.19 -5.76 -40.86
C LYS A 383 -23.12 -5.13 -39.46
N SER A 384 -22.00 -5.28 -38.75
CA SER A 384 -21.86 -4.78 -37.38
C SER A 384 -21.07 -3.47 -37.29
N PHE A 385 -20.01 -3.27 -38.08
CA PHE A 385 -19.04 -2.17 -37.84
C PHE A 385 -19.10 -1.02 -38.83
N LYS A 386 -19.19 -1.29 -40.14
CA LYS A 386 -18.91 -0.34 -41.22
C LYS A 386 -19.55 1.04 -41.00
N ASP A 387 -20.87 1.09 -40.93
CA ASP A 387 -21.65 2.34 -40.85
C ASP A 387 -21.76 2.87 -39.40
N ARG A 388 -20.94 2.34 -38.49
CA ARG A 388 -20.84 2.74 -37.07
C ARG A 388 -19.38 2.93 -36.62
N LEU A 389 -18.39 2.82 -37.51
CA LEU A 389 -16.96 2.91 -37.21
C LEU A 389 -16.61 4.19 -36.42
N GLY A 390 -17.06 5.33 -36.92
CA GLY A 390 -16.83 6.62 -36.26
C GLY A 390 -17.45 6.70 -34.85
N ASN A 391 -18.55 5.98 -34.59
CA ASN A 391 -19.17 5.91 -33.26
C ASN A 391 -18.43 4.97 -32.31
N PHE A 392 -18.03 3.78 -32.77
CA PHE A 392 -17.24 2.85 -31.96
C PHE A 392 -15.85 3.38 -31.61
N ALA A 393 -15.18 4.09 -32.53
CA ALA A 393 -13.88 4.72 -32.28
C ALA A 393 -13.92 5.73 -31.10
N LYS A 394 -15.07 6.36 -30.83
CA LYS A 394 -15.27 7.34 -29.74
C LYS A 394 -15.61 6.69 -28.38
N ASN A 395 -15.80 5.36 -28.32
CA ASN A 395 -16.19 4.63 -27.11
C ASN A 395 -14.97 4.03 -26.39
N GLU A 396 -15.05 3.93 -25.06
CA GLU A 396 -14.03 3.39 -24.15
C GLU A 396 -13.49 2.02 -24.60
N VAL A 397 -14.41 1.08 -24.81
CA VAL A 397 -14.16 -0.36 -25.02
C VAL A 397 -14.08 -0.69 -26.51
N ALA A 398 -15.07 -0.22 -27.29
CA ALA A 398 -15.17 -0.55 -28.71
C ALA A 398 -14.01 -0.01 -29.55
N ALA A 399 -13.27 1.01 -29.09
CA ALA A 399 -12.09 1.54 -29.78
C ALA A 399 -10.98 0.48 -29.96
N PHE A 400 -10.78 -0.44 -29.00
CA PHE A 400 -9.83 -1.54 -29.13
C PHE A 400 -10.25 -2.53 -30.23
N VAL A 401 -11.55 -2.86 -30.27
CA VAL A 401 -12.16 -3.69 -31.31
C VAL A 401 -12.02 -3.04 -32.70
N VAL A 402 -12.22 -1.72 -32.80
CA VAL A 402 -12.05 -0.94 -34.03
C VAL A 402 -10.60 -0.96 -34.54
N ILE A 403 -9.59 -0.92 -33.66
CA ILE A 403 -8.18 -1.09 -34.04
C ILE A 403 -7.98 -2.43 -34.79
N LYS A 404 -8.55 -3.52 -34.26
CA LYS A 404 -8.47 -4.85 -34.91
C LYS A 404 -9.28 -4.96 -36.21
N VAL A 405 -10.37 -4.22 -36.36
CA VAL A 405 -11.06 -4.08 -37.65
C VAL A 405 -10.14 -3.40 -38.67
N ILE A 406 -9.58 -2.23 -38.32
CA ILE A 406 -8.73 -1.41 -39.20
C ILE A 406 -7.47 -2.19 -39.64
N GLU A 407 -6.85 -2.95 -38.73
CA GLU A 407 -5.73 -3.84 -39.04
C GLU A 407 -6.03 -4.81 -40.21
N ARG A 408 -7.28 -5.27 -40.38
CA ARG A 408 -7.63 -6.26 -41.42
C ARG A 408 -8.26 -5.69 -42.70
N LEU A 409 -8.57 -4.39 -42.77
CA LEU A 409 -9.20 -3.80 -43.95
C LEU A 409 -8.33 -3.91 -45.22
N ASN A 410 -9.00 -4.05 -46.37
CA ASN A 410 -8.40 -3.89 -47.69
C ASN A 410 -8.42 -2.40 -48.11
N LYS A 411 -7.89 -2.08 -49.29
CA LYS A 411 -7.71 -0.69 -49.72
C LYS A 411 -9.02 0.08 -49.89
N GLU A 412 -10.08 -0.57 -50.39
CA GLU A 412 -11.41 0.05 -50.58
C GLU A 412 -12.11 0.28 -49.25
N ASP A 413 -12.27 -0.81 -48.46
CA ASP A 413 -12.97 -0.75 -47.18
C ASP A 413 -12.23 0.18 -46.16
N LEU A 414 -10.91 0.38 -46.30
CA LEU A 414 -10.11 1.32 -45.51
C LEU A 414 -10.31 2.80 -45.90
N VAL A 415 -10.62 3.11 -47.17
CA VAL A 415 -10.98 4.49 -47.56
C VAL A 415 -12.28 4.89 -46.88
N THR A 416 -13.31 4.03 -46.91
CA THR A 416 -14.55 4.27 -46.16
C THR A 416 -14.32 4.42 -44.66
N ALA A 417 -13.36 3.68 -44.09
CA ALA A 417 -12.98 3.85 -42.68
C ALA A 417 -12.26 5.18 -42.39
N LEU A 418 -11.54 5.76 -43.36
CA LEU A 418 -11.01 7.12 -43.24
C LEU A 418 -12.15 8.16 -43.29
N ASP A 419 -13.10 8.01 -44.22
CA ASP A 419 -14.24 8.91 -44.35
C ASP A 419 -15.11 8.95 -43.07
N GLU A 420 -15.31 7.80 -42.43
CA GLU A 420 -16.08 7.66 -41.17
C GLU A 420 -15.33 8.13 -39.90
N ILE A 421 -13.99 8.09 -39.88
CA ILE A 421 -13.20 8.35 -38.66
C ILE A 421 -12.48 9.70 -38.68
N CYS A 422 -12.03 10.20 -39.84
CA CYS A 422 -11.34 11.49 -39.93
C CYS A 422 -12.17 12.69 -39.40
N PRO A 423 -13.49 12.79 -39.64
CA PRO A 423 -14.34 13.84 -39.07
C PRO A 423 -14.47 13.82 -37.53
N HIS A 424 -13.83 12.85 -36.85
CA HIS A 424 -13.87 12.70 -35.41
C HIS A 424 -12.49 12.78 -34.73
N ILE A 425 -11.41 13.04 -35.47
CA ILE A 425 -10.04 13.10 -34.93
C ILE A 425 -9.91 14.01 -33.69
N ASP A 426 -10.53 15.19 -33.71
CA ASP A 426 -10.59 16.12 -32.56
C ASP A 426 -11.21 15.46 -31.31
N MET A 427 -12.33 14.75 -31.48
CA MET A 427 -13.01 14.04 -30.40
C MET A 427 -12.20 12.83 -29.90
N LEU A 428 -11.48 12.14 -30.79
CA LEU A 428 -10.58 11.04 -30.42
C LEU A 428 -9.39 11.54 -29.60
N ILE A 429 -8.82 12.69 -29.95
CA ILE A 429 -7.72 13.34 -29.20
C ILE A 429 -8.21 13.78 -27.82
N LYS A 430 -9.36 14.47 -27.76
CA LYS A 430 -9.98 14.88 -26.49
C LYS A 430 -10.30 13.70 -25.56
N ARG A 431 -10.67 12.54 -26.11
CA ARG A 431 -10.89 11.28 -25.38
C ARG A 431 -9.64 10.39 -25.22
N SER A 432 -8.44 10.91 -25.56
CA SER A 432 -7.14 10.23 -25.52
C SER A 432 -7.07 8.88 -26.28
N ARG A 433 -7.89 8.68 -27.32
CA ARG A 433 -7.93 7.47 -28.16
C ARG A 433 -7.00 7.56 -29.39
N THR A 434 -5.82 8.17 -29.22
CA THR A 434 -4.84 8.39 -30.31
C THR A 434 -4.32 7.09 -30.94
N SER A 435 -4.41 5.95 -30.24
CA SER A 435 -4.07 4.62 -30.79
C SER A 435 -4.87 4.27 -32.05
N VAL A 436 -6.14 4.69 -32.16
CA VAL A 436 -6.95 4.48 -33.37
C VAL A 436 -6.35 5.25 -34.56
N ILE A 437 -5.89 6.48 -34.32
CA ILE A 437 -5.26 7.34 -35.33
C ILE A 437 -3.90 6.76 -35.75
N LYS A 438 -3.10 6.30 -34.77
CA LYS A 438 -1.83 5.60 -35.03
C LYS A 438 -2.03 4.39 -35.94
N THR A 439 -2.99 3.51 -35.63
CA THR A 439 -3.29 2.35 -36.46
C THR A 439 -3.80 2.76 -37.86
N LEU A 440 -4.63 3.80 -37.99
CA LEU A 440 -5.02 4.32 -39.31
C LEU A 440 -3.79 4.74 -40.14
N ILE A 441 -2.84 5.48 -39.57
CA ILE A 441 -1.61 5.90 -40.24
C ILE A 441 -0.77 4.68 -40.66
N GLU A 442 -0.58 3.70 -39.77
CA GLU A 442 0.14 2.44 -40.06
C GLU A 442 -0.51 1.66 -41.22
N ARG A 443 -1.85 1.59 -41.26
CA ARG A 443 -2.57 0.88 -42.32
C ARG A 443 -2.62 1.68 -43.62
N CYS A 444 -2.67 3.01 -43.60
CA CYS A 444 -2.48 3.85 -44.79
C CYS A 444 -1.08 3.66 -45.39
N ARG A 445 -0.04 3.68 -44.56
CA ARG A 445 1.36 3.41 -44.95
C ARG A 445 1.50 2.04 -45.61
N VAL A 446 0.94 0.98 -45.01
CA VAL A 446 0.97 -0.41 -45.55
C VAL A 446 0.08 -0.63 -46.78
N ARG A 447 -0.92 0.23 -47.05
CA ARG A 447 -1.79 0.13 -48.24
C ARG A 447 -1.47 1.16 -49.34
N HIS A 448 -0.47 2.01 -49.13
CA HIS A 448 -0.13 3.16 -49.98
C HIS A 448 -1.38 4.00 -50.28
N LEU A 449 -2.05 4.46 -49.21
CA LEU A 449 -3.13 5.44 -49.25
C LEU A 449 -2.61 6.82 -48.82
N ASP A 450 -3.23 7.87 -49.35
CA ASP A 450 -3.03 9.22 -48.85
C ASP A 450 -3.57 9.35 -47.41
N ALA A 451 -2.85 10.12 -46.59
CA ALA A 451 -3.18 10.40 -45.19
C ALA A 451 -3.31 11.90 -44.91
N SER A 452 -3.36 12.75 -45.95
CA SER A 452 -3.51 14.20 -45.84
C SER A 452 -4.77 14.64 -45.07
N SER A 453 -5.86 13.87 -45.18
CA SER A 453 -7.08 14.06 -44.37
C SER A 453 -6.83 13.87 -42.87
N ILE A 454 -5.95 12.94 -42.48
CA ILE A 454 -5.55 12.75 -41.09
C ILE A 454 -4.73 13.95 -40.62
N SER A 455 -3.73 14.39 -41.40
CA SER A 455 -2.90 15.56 -41.07
C SER A 455 -3.77 16.82 -40.86
N THR A 456 -4.72 17.06 -41.75
CA THR A 456 -5.70 18.16 -41.66
C THR A 456 -6.52 18.10 -40.36
N GLY A 457 -6.96 16.91 -39.94
CA GLY A 457 -7.64 16.72 -38.65
C GLY A 457 -6.75 16.94 -37.44
N LEU A 458 -5.46 16.57 -37.52
CA LEU A 458 -4.47 16.80 -36.47
C LEU A 458 -4.13 18.29 -36.30
N GLU A 459 -4.04 19.06 -37.40
CA GLU A 459 -3.86 20.52 -37.34
C GLU A 459 -5.06 21.21 -36.68
N GLN A 460 -6.29 20.80 -37.01
CA GLN A 460 -7.49 21.36 -36.40
C GLN A 460 -7.59 21.07 -34.89
N ALA A 461 -7.12 19.90 -34.45
CA ALA A 461 -7.19 19.47 -33.06
C ALA A 461 -6.05 19.99 -32.15
N TYR A 462 -4.82 20.08 -32.66
CA TYR A 462 -3.65 20.48 -31.86
C TYR A 462 -3.24 21.95 -32.02
N GLY A 463 -3.77 22.67 -33.01
CA GLY A 463 -3.54 24.10 -33.24
C GLY A 463 -2.82 24.41 -34.56
N LYS A 464 -2.71 25.70 -34.90
CA LYS A 464 -2.13 26.13 -36.19
C LYS A 464 -0.62 26.35 -36.15
N THR A 465 -0.04 26.66 -34.99
CA THR A 465 1.40 26.95 -34.85
C THR A 465 2.19 25.63 -34.73
N PRO A 466 3.27 25.39 -35.52
CA PRO A 466 3.97 24.10 -35.52
C PRO A 466 4.57 23.70 -34.15
N SER A 467 5.14 24.65 -33.41
CA SER A 467 5.70 24.41 -32.09
C SER A 467 4.63 24.05 -31.06
N GLU A 468 3.57 24.87 -30.96
CA GLU A 468 2.42 24.62 -30.06
C GLU A 468 1.76 23.27 -30.34
N ARG A 469 1.58 22.90 -31.62
CA ARG A 469 1.05 21.59 -32.03
C ARG A 469 1.80 20.43 -31.38
N LEU A 470 3.13 20.46 -31.46
CA LEU A 470 3.97 19.38 -30.98
C LEU A 470 4.11 19.39 -29.45
N VAL A 471 4.13 20.57 -28.81
CA VAL A 471 4.03 20.70 -27.34
C VAL A 471 2.71 20.08 -26.84
N ASN A 472 1.58 20.39 -27.49
CA ASN A 472 0.26 19.86 -27.15
C ASN A 472 0.15 18.34 -27.39
N MET A 473 0.71 17.82 -28.49
CA MET A 473 0.72 16.39 -28.80
C MET A 473 1.58 15.58 -27.83
N LEU A 474 2.73 16.10 -27.42
CA LEU A 474 3.65 15.44 -26.48
C LEU A 474 3.35 15.76 -25.01
N LYS A 475 2.39 16.66 -24.74
CA LYS A 475 1.98 17.12 -23.40
C LYS A 475 3.16 17.56 -22.51
N VAL A 476 4.16 18.17 -23.13
CA VAL A 476 5.38 18.64 -22.45
C VAL A 476 5.07 19.96 -21.75
N SER A 477 5.14 19.98 -20.42
CA SER A 477 4.91 21.18 -19.63
C SER A 477 6.15 22.08 -19.63
N THR A 478 5.96 23.39 -19.78
CA THR A 478 7.00 24.42 -19.58
C THR A 478 7.29 24.68 -18.11
N GLU A 479 6.37 24.32 -17.21
CA GLU A 479 6.60 24.31 -15.78
C GLU A 479 7.63 23.23 -15.42
N SER A 480 8.72 23.64 -14.77
CA SER A 480 9.73 22.72 -14.22
C SER A 480 9.06 21.76 -13.23
N THR A 481 9.20 20.46 -13.46
CA THR A 481 8.60 19.40 -12.62
C THR A 481 9.25 19.25 -11.24
N ASP A 482 10.27 20.06 -10.93
CA ASP A 482 10.86 20.18 -9.61
C ASP A 482 9.84 20.68 -8.58
N GLY A 483 9.23 19.73 -7.88
CA GLY A 483 8.52 19.97 -6.63
C GLY A 483 6.99 20.05 -6.71
N MET A 484 6.31 19.43 -7.68
CA MET A 484 4.85 19.25 -7.59
C MET A 484 4.46 18.15 -6.58
N ALA A 485 3.31 18.32 -5.90
CA ALA A 485 2.83 17.39 -4.87
C ALA A 485 2.43 15.99 -5.37
N GLU A 486 2.57 14.98 -4.51
CA GLU A 486 2.31 13.55 -4.76
C GLU A 486 0.96 13.24 -5.41
N ASP A 487 -0.15 13.82 -4.96
CA ASP A 487 -1.47 13.54 -5.56
C ASP A 487 -1.56 14.07 -6.99
N ARG A 488 -0.93 15.23 -7.24
CA ARG A 488 -0.80 15.80 -8.58
C ARG A 488 0.19 15.00 -9.44
N ARG A 489 1.14 14.29 -8.81
CA ARG A 489 2.07 13.34 -9.44
C ARG A 489 1.37 12.04 -9.84
N LYS A 490 0.48 11.48 -9.01
CA LYS A 490 -0.39 10.34 -9.38
C LYS A 490 -1.38 10.71 -10.49
N GLN A 491 -1.97 11.90 -10.43
CA GLN A 491 -2.74 12.51 -11.54
C GLN A 491 -1.88 12.92 -12.75
N LEU A 492 -0.54 12.80 -12.68
CA LEU A 492 0.37 12.90 -13.81
C LEU A 492 0.82 11.51 -14.30
N GLU A 493 0.83 10.49 -13.46
CA GLU A 493 1.07 9.09 -13.84
C GLU A 493 -0.09 8.53 -14.69
N SER A 494 -1.34 8.91 -14.39
CA SER A 494 -2.47 8.63 -15.31
C SER A 494 -2.35 9.42 -16.63
N LYS A 495 -1.75 10.62 -16.60
CA LYS A 495 -1.44 11.40 -17.83
C LYS A 495 -0.23 10.89 -18.60
N ASP A 496 0.72 10.21 -17.96
CA ASP A 496 1.91 9.63 -18.60
C ASP A 496 1.51 8.54 -19.61
N SER A 497 0.38 7.86 -19.41
CA SER A 497 -0.26 7.02 -20.43
C SER A 497 -0.61 7.82 -21.70
N ALA A 498 -1.33 8.94 -21.55
CA ALA A 498 -1.70 9.79 -22.69
C ALA A 498 -0.48 10.47 -23.35
N LYS A 499 0.56 10.77 -22.58
CA LYS A 499 1.86 11.31 -23.04
C LYS A 499 2.65 10.27 -23.85
N ALA A 500 2.71 9.03 -23.37
CA ALA A 500 3.28 7.90 -24.10
C ALA A 500 2.50 7.62 -25.40
N HIS A 501 1.17 7.65 -25.38
CA HIS A 501 0.35 7.53 -26.60
C HIS A 501 0.57 8.69 -27.58
N GLY A 502 0.81 9.92 -27.09
CA GLY A 502 1.19 11.07 -27.92
C GLY A 502 2.56 10.90 -28.58
N SER A 503 3.57 10.47 -27.82
CA SER A 503 4.91 10.15 -28.35
C SER A 503 4.88 9.00 -29.37
N LEU A 504 4.09 7.95 -29.13
CA LEU A 504 3.93 6.82 -30.07
C LEU A 504 3.21 7.23 -31.37
N LEU A 505 2.27 8.19 -31.31
CA LEU A 505 1.66 8.78 -32.50
C LEU A 505 2.69 9.61 -33.29
N ALA A 506 3.46 10.47 -32.61
CA ALA A 506 4.50 11.29 -33.25
C ALA A 506 5.59 10.45 -33.93
N GLN A 507 6.04 9.37 -33.29
CA GLN A 507 6.99 8.41 -33.89
C GLN A 507 6.40 7.73 -35.14
N CYS A 508 5.13 7.32 -35.09
CA CYS A 508 4.43 6.75 -36.25
C CYS A 508 4.29 7.75 -37.42
N MET A 509 4.05 9.03 -37.12
CA MET A 509 3.97 10.11 -38.12
C MET A 509 5.31 10.37 -38.81
N LEU A 510 6.43 10.23 -38.11
CA LEU A 510 7.79 10.36 -38.69
C LEU A 510 8.12 9.22 -39.68
N GLU A 511 7.59 8.01 -39.45
CA GLU A 511 7.68 6.88 -40.39
C GLU A 511 6.72 6.99 -41.58
N ALA A 512 5.66 7.79 -41.48
CA ALA A 512 4.70 8.01 -42.55
C ALA A 512 5.28 8.92 -43.65
N PRO A 513 4.74 8.86 -44.89
CA PRO A 513 5.03 9.88 -45.90
C PRO A 513 4.52 11.26 -45.49
N ASP A 514 5.00 12.27 -46.20
CA ASP A 514 4.51 13.64 -46.10
C ASP A 514 3.02 13.72 -46.51
N PRO A 515 2.18 14.58 -45.89
CA PRO A 515 2.55 15.68 -44.99
C PRO A 515 2.66 15.33 -43.49
N LEU A 516 2.44 14.06 -43.08
CA LEU A 516 2.43 13.69 -41.65
C LEU A 516 3.83 13.81 -41.00
N ARG A 517 4.88 13.60 -41.78
CA ARG A 517 6.27 13.70 -41.35
C ARG A 517 6.72 15.17 -41.22
N GLU A 518 6.42 16.01 -42.21
CA GLU A 518 6.66 17.46 -42.16
C GLU A 518 6.00 18.10 -40.92
N PHE A 519 4.76 17.71 -40.58
CA PHE A 519 4.07 18.17 -39.36
C PHE A 519 4.92 18.05 -38.08
N ILE A 520 5.65 16.93 -37.90
CA ILE A 520 6.50 16.72 -36.72
C ILE A 520 7.85 17.44 -36.87
N CYS A 521 8.45 17.42 -38.06
CA CYS A 521 9.75 18.04 -38.31
C CYS A 521 9.72 19.56 -38.23
N ASP A 522 8.69 20.21 -38.79
CA ASP A 522 8.49 21.66 -38.66
C ASP A 522 8.17 22.05 -37.21
N GLY A 523 7.45 21.20 -36.49
CA GLY A 523 7.24 21.37 -35.05
C GLY A 523 8.55 21.37 -34.26
N LEU A 524 9.46 20.42 -34.54
CA LEU A 524 10.79 20.35 -33.92
C LEU A 524 11.72 21.50 -34.33
N LEU A 525 11.64 22.00 -35.57
CA LEU A 525 12.45 23.13 -36.03
C LEU A 525 11.91 24.50 -35.57
N ALA A 526 10.63 24.59 -35.21
CA ALA A 526 9.99 25.80 -34.68
C ALA A 526 10.12 25.93 -33.14
N MET A 527 10.74 24.96 -32.46
CA MET A 527 10.92 24.97 -31.00
C MET A 527 12.15 25.76 -30.57
N GLU A 528 12.03 26.47 -29.43
CA GLU A 528 13.16 27.09 -28.77
C GLU A 528 14.07 26.05 -28.08
N THR A 529 15.36 26.37 -27.96
CA THR A 529 16.37 25.49 -27.34
C THR A 529 15.98 24.94 -25.95
N PRO A 530 15.40 25.72 -25.01
CA PRO A 530 15.01 25.19 -23.70
C PRO A 530 13.98 24.05 -23.79
N LEU A 531 12.99 24.17 -24.69
CA LEU A 531 11.99 23.13 -24.92
C LEU A 531 12.62 21.86 -25.50
N LEU A 532 13.54 22.01 -26.44
CA LEU A 532 14.26 20.86 -27.03
C LEU A 532 15.10 20.11 -25.99
N ILE A 533 15.70 20.81 -25.02
CA ILE A 533 16.44 20.19 -23.90
C ILE A 533 15.50 19.44 -22.95
N ILE A 534 14.33 20.00 -22.63
CA ILE A 534 13.30 19.31 -21.83
C ILE A 534 12.83 18.02 -22.53
N ILE A 535 12.55 18.09 -23.85
CA ILE A 535 12.16 16.92 -24.66
C ILE A 535 13.28 15.87 -24.67
N ALA A 536 14.55 16.27 -24.75
CA ALA A 536 15.68 15.34 -24.76
C ALA A 536 15.87 14.58 -23.43
N LYS A 537 15.52 15.19 -22.29
CA LYS A 537 15.56 14.55 -20.96
C LYS A 537 14.28 13.79 -20.59
N ASP A 538 13.16 13.99 -21.29
CA ASP A 538 11.91 13.30 -20.99
C ASP A 538 11.92 11.82 -21.43
N ARG A 539 11.49 10.92 -20.52
CA ARG A 539 11.46 9.46 -20.72
C ARG A 539 10.67 9.01 -21.97
N THR A 540 9.65 9.77 -22.36
CA THR A 540 8.74 9.44 -23.46
C THR A 540 8.99 10.29 -24.71
N ALA A 541 9.22 11.61 -24.57
CA ALA A 541 9.34 12.53 -25.69
C ALA A 541 10.73 12.49 -26.35
N SER A 542 11.78 12.11 -25.62
CA SER A 542 13.14 11.91 -26.18
C SER A 542 13.19 10.86 -27.29
N ARG A 543 12.26 9.90 -27.29
CA ARG A 543 12.11 8.91 -28.36
C ARG A 543 11.67 9.54 -29.68
N VAL A 544 10.89 10.62 -29.65
CA VAL A 544 10.50 11.36 -30.86
C VAL A 544 11.72 12.02 -31.50
N LEU A 545 12.61 12.62 -30.69
CA LEU A 545 13.89 13.16 -31.18
C LEU A 545 14.80 12.07 -31.76
N GLN A 546 14.92 10.92 -31.10
CA GLN A 546 15.71 9.78 -31.58
C GLN A 546 15.18 9.28 -32.95
N THR A 547 13.87 9.04 -33.06
CA THR A 547 13.23 8.60 -34.32
C THR A 547 13.33 9.66 -35.42
N ALA A 548 13.18 10.96 -35.11
CA ALA A 548 13.32 12.04 -36.08
C ALA A 548 14.76 12.18 -36.60
N LEU A 549 15.77 11.93 -35.77
CA LEU A 549 17.17 11.90 -36.20
C LEU A 549 17.49 10.67 -37.05
N LEU A 550 17.04 9.48 -36.62
CA LEU A 550 17.39 8.20 -37.25
C LEU A 550 16.60 7.89 -38.53
N CYS A 551 15.43 8.49 -38.73
CA CYS A 551 14.62 8.32 -39.94
C CYS A 551 15.46 8.55 -41.21
N SER A 552 15.53 7.55 -42.08
CA SER A 552 16.42 7.51 -43.24
C SER A 552 16.01 8.46 -44.37
N GLU A 553 14.71 8.72 -44.50
CA GLU A 553 14.14 9.64 -45.50
C GLU A 553 14.33 11.13 -45.13
N GLN A 554 14.83 11.43 -43.93
CA GLN A 554 15.11 12.80 -43.50
C GLN A 554 16.33 13.41 -44.20
N ALA A 555 16.14 14.59 -44.79
CA ALA A 555 17.20 15.31 -45.47
C ALA A 555 18.32 15.71 -44.48
N PRO A 556 19.61 15.63 -44.87
CA PRO A 556 20.73 16.14 -44.05
C PRO A 556 20.61 17.62 -43.65
N LYS A 557 19.75 18.39 -44.33
CA LYS A 557 19.34 19.76 -43.95
C LYS A 557 18.66 19.80 -42.57
N PHE A 558 17.71 18.89 -42.28
CA PHE A 558 17.00 18.83 -40.99
C PHE A 558 17.99 18.60 -39.83
N ARG A 559 18.83 17.55 -39.93
CA ARG A 559 19.84 17.23 -38.92
C ARG A 559 20.84 18.37 -38.69
N ARG A 560 21.19 19.12 -39.74
CA ARG A 560 22.06 20.31 -39.64
C ARG A 560 21.41 21.52 -38.98
N LEU A 561 20.08 21.62 -38.96
CA LEU A 561 19.34 22.69 -38.29
C LEU A 561 19.03 22.33 -36.83
N LEU A 562 18.60 21.09 -36.56
CA LEU A 562 18.19 20.65 -35.23
C LEU A 562 19.37 20.45 -34.25
N ILE A 563 20.43 19.74 -34.66
CA ILE A 563 21.52 19.37 -33.74
C ILE A 563 22.23 20.59 -33.10
N PRO A 564 22.45 21.72 -33.80
CA PRO A 564 23.09 22.90 -33.19
C PRO A 564 22.42 23.48 -31.95
N HIS A 565 21.12 23.25 -31.72
CA HIS A 565 20.44 23.72 -30.51
C HIS A 565 21.00 23.07 -29.23
N PHE A 566 21.61 21.89 -29.32
CA PHE A 566 22.13 21.14 -28.18
C PHE A 566 23.62 21.41 -27.87
N TYR A 567 24.30 22.25 -28.67
CA TYR A 567 25.70 22.63 -28.39
C TYR A 567 25.80 23.46 -27.11
N GLY A 568 26.76 23.11 -26.23
CA GLY A 568 26.88 23.71 -24.89
C GLY A 568 26.11 22.96 -23.80
N HIS A 569 25.23 22.02 -24.16
CA HIS A 569 24.50 21.14 -23.23
C HIS A 569 24.88 19.67 -23.37
N ILE A 570 25.95 19.37 -24.12
CA ILE A 570 26.38 17.99 -24.42
C ILE A 570 26.81 17.23 -23.16
N GLU A 571 27.43 17.89 -22.18
CA GLU A 571 27.79 17.27 -20.89
C GLU A 571 26.53 16.83 -20.13
N ASP A 572 25.64 17.78 -19.82
CA ASP A 572 24.34 17.56 -19.14
C ASP A 572 23.54 16.41 -19.76
N LEU A 573 23.47 16.37 -21.10
CA LEU A 573 22.72 15.38 -21.85
C LEU A 573 23.44 14.02 -21.95
N SER A 574 24.74 13.96 -21.70
CA SER A 574 25.51 12.70 -21.70
C SER A 574 25.58 12.02 -20.34
N ILE A 575 25.49 12.78 -19.25
CA ILE A 575 25.45 12.23 -17.89
C ILE A 575 24.04 11.77 -17.46
N ASP A 576 23.01 12.34 -18.07
CA ASP A 576 21.59 12.04 -17.85
C ASP A 576 21.19 10.63 -18.36
N PRO A 577 20.47 9.80 -17.58
CA PRO A 577 20.09 8.43 -17.96
C PRO A 577 19.13 8.30 -19.16
N VAL A 578 18.43 9.37 -19.55
CA VAL A 578 17.49 9.37 -20.69
C VAL A 578 18.14 10.03 -21.91
N ALA A 579 18.69 11.23 -21.73
CA ALA A 579 19.27 12.00 -22.83
C ALA A 579 20.56 11.39 -23.39
N SER A 580 21.27 10.55 -22.62
CA SER A 580 22.44 9.82 -23.12
C SER A 580 22.12 8.96 -24.34
N HIS A 581 20.92 8.36 -24.39
CA HIS A 581 20.44 7.63 -25.57
C HIS A 581 20.16 8.53 -26.78
N PHE A 582 19.73 9.78 -26.55
CA PHE A 582 19.62 10.78 -27.60
C PHE A 582 21.01 11.19 -28.12
N ILE A 583 21.99 11.43 -27.24
CA ILE A 583 23.38 11.71 -27.64
C ILE A 583 23.99 10.56 -28.43
N ASP A 584 23.79 9.30 -28.03
CA ASP A 584 24.21 8.13 -28.82
C ASP A 584 23.51 8.06 -30.19
N SER A 585 22.22 8.40 -30.29
CA SER A 585 21.50 8.42 -31.59
C SER A 585 22.05 9.47 -32.56
N ILE A 586 22.61 10.58 -32.07
CA ILE A 586 23.28 11.58 -32.90
C ILE A 586 24.49 10.96 -33.62
N TRP A 587 25.23 10.04 -33.00
CA TRP A 587 26.37 9.37 -33.65
C TRP A 587 25.91 8.69 -34.94
N GLU A 588 24.89 7.84 -34.89
CA GLU A 588 24.37 7.12 -36.05
C GLU A 588 23.76 8.07 -37.10
N ALA A 589 22.87 8.98 -36.67
CA ALA A 589 22.18 9.92 -37.54
C ALA A 589 23.12 10.89 -38.31
N THR A 590 24.32 11.15 -37.78
CA THR A 590 25.33 12.04 -38.38
C THR A 590 26.30 11.33 -39.34
N ASN A 591 25.94 10.17 -39.88
CA ASN A 591 26.76 9.52 -40.90
C ASN A 591 26.96 10.45 -42.13
N GLY A 592 28.21 10.64 -42.56
CA GLY A 592 28.58 11.65 -43.56
C GLY A 592 28.63 13.11 -43.08
N LEU A 593 28.28 13.42 -41.82
CA LEU A 593 28.34 14.75 -41.20
C LEU A 593 29.44 14.84 -40.13
N THR A 594 30.67 14.47 -40.52
CA THR A 594 31.85 14.31 -39.66
C THR A 594 32.15 15.51 -38.77
N PHE A 595 31.91 16.74 -39.24
CA PHE A 595 32.16 17.96 -38.46
C PHE A 595 31.24 18.09 -37.23
N ILE A 596 30.03 17.52 -37.27
CA ILE A 596 29.12 17.46 -36.13
C ILE A 596 29.65 16.45 -35.11
N ARG A 597 30.01 15.23 -35.57
CA ARG A 597 30.65 14.20 -34.75
C ARG A 597 31.89 14.74 -34.06
N GLU A 598 32.80 15.39 -34.80
CA GLU A 598 34.03 15.95 -34.22
C GLU A 598 33.76 17.12 -33.25
N ARG A 599 32.77 17.99 -33.51
CA ARG A 599 32.40 19.06 -32.58
C ARG A 599 31.89 18.50 -31.24
N ILE A 600 30.99 17.52 -31.28
CA ILE A 600 30.46 16.87 -30.08
C ILE A 600 31.58 16.10 -29.34
N ALA A 601 32.45 15.39 -30.06
CA ALA A 601 33.59 14.69 -29.46
C ALA A 601 34.61 15.65 -28.79
N ASN A 602 34.86 16.85 -29.33
CA ASN A 602 35.68 17.84 -28.63
C ASN A 602 35.04 18.28 -27.30
N ASP A 603 33.71 18.35 -27.23
CA ASP A 603 32.97 18.76 -26.02
C ASP A 603 32.92 17.63 -24.99
N LEU A 604 32.63 16.39 -25.41
CA LEU A 604 32.73 15.19 -24.57
C LEU A 604 34.14 15.05 -23.96
N ALA A 605 35.19 15.31 -24.76
CA ALA A 605 36.58 15.19 -24.33
C ALA A 605 37.04 16.26 -23.31
N ARG A 606 36.33 17.38 -23.18
CA ARG A 606 36.59 18.40 -22.13
C ARG A 606 36.07 17.96 -20.76
N HIS A 607 34.97 17.20 -20.74
CA HIS A 607 34.22 16.85 -19.55
C HIS A 607 34.43 15.38 -19.14
N GLU A 608 35.59 14.83 -19.48
CA GLU A 608 35.99 13.42 -19.29
C GLU A 608 35.87 12.92 -17.84
N SER A 609 36.11 13.79 -16.84
CA SER A 609 35.95 13.48 -15.42
C SER A 609 34.49 13.24 -15.04
N ALA A 610 33.58 14.14 -15.41
CA ALA A 610 32.15 14.01 -15.17
C ALA A 610 31.55 12.82 -15.91
N LEU A 611 31.90 12.65 -17.18
CA LEU A 611 31.42 11.49 -17.97
C LEU A 611 31.93 10.15 -17.41
N ARG A 612 33.19 10.05 -16.96
CA ARG A 612 33.66 8.79 -16.35
C ARG A 612 33.10 8.55 -14.94
N ALA A 613 32.57 9.56 -14.24
CA ALA A 613 31.87 9.39 -12.97
C ALA A 613 30.44 8.82 -13.16
N SER A 614 29.67 9.31 -14.14
CA SER A 614 28.32 8.80 -14.45
C SER A 614 28.34 7.39 -15.09
N ILE A 615 27.32 6.57 -14.81
CA ILE A 615 27.09 5.29 -15.52
C ILE A 615 26.77 5.57 -17.00
N SER A 616 25.83 6.49 -17.24
CA SER A 616 25.42 6.93 -18.58
C SER A 616 26.58 7.56 -19.34
N GLY A 617 27.35 8.43 -18.67
CA GLY A 617 28.53 9.06 -19.25
C GLY A 617 29.60 8.05 -19.67
N ARG A 618 29.83 6.97 -18.90
CA ARG A 618 30.72 5.86 -19.29
C ARG A 618 30.19 5.08 -20.50
N ALA A 619 28.87 4.93 -20.64
CA ALA A 619 28.27 4.30 -21.81
C ALA A 619 28.48 5.16 -23.07
N VAL A 620 28.15 6.45 -23.03
CA VAL A 620 28.38 7.41 -24.13
C VAL A 620 29.86 7.46 -24.50
N TRP A 621 30.76 7.56 -23.51
CA TRP A 621 32.21 7.59 -23.72
C TRP A 621 32.74 6.38 -24.51
N ARG A 622 32.22 5.19 -24.17
CA ARG A 622 32.53 3.93 -24.87
C ARG A 622 31.92 3.90 -26.28
N ASN A 623 30.65 4.27 -26.41
CA ASN A 623 29.88 4.18 -27.65
C ASN A 623 30.42 5.16 -28.71
N TRP A 624 30.79 6.38 -28.30
CA TRP A 624 31.50 7.38 -29.12
C TRP A 624 33.01 7.10 -29.30
N LYS A 625 33.53 5.97 -28.81
CA LYS A 625 34.92 5.52 -28.97
C LYS A 625 35.95 6.57 -28.49
N MET A 626 35.66 7.28 -27.40
CA MET A 626 36.38 8.49 -26.99
C MET A 626 37.85 8.24 -26.60
N ASP A 627 38.21 7.06 -26.14
CA ASP A 627 39.61 6.70 -25.90
C ASP A 627 40.42 6.57 -27.21
N ILE A 628 39.78 6.18 -28.32
CA ILE A 628 40.38 6.21 -29.67
C ILE A 628 40.45 7.66 -30.18
N TYR A 629 39.43 8.49 -29.91
CA TYR A 629 39.47 9.92 -30.24
C TYR A 629 40.67 10.62 -29.60
N LYS A 630 40.91 10.39 -28.30
CA LYS A 630 42.05 10.96 -27.57
C LYS A 630 43.40 10.39 -28.01
N THR A 631 43.54 9.06 -28.15
CA THR A 631 44.84 8.43 -28.40
C THR A 631 45.23 8.35 -29.88
N ARG A 632 44.26 8.24 -30.78
CA ARG A 632 44.44 7.97 -32.22
C ARG A 632 43.40 8.71 -33.05
N ARG A 633 43.27 10.03 -32.86
CA ARG A 633 42.28 10.91 -33.53
C ARG A 633 42.11 10.69 -35.05
N LYS A 634 43.17 10.31 -35.77
CA LYS A 634 43.13 9.98 -37.21
C LYS A 634 42.37 8.68 -37.53
N GLU A 635 42.49 7.66 -36.68
CA GLU A 635 41.75 6.39 -36.77
C GLU A 635 40.26 6.63 -36.50
N TRP A 636 39.97 7.37 -35.42
CA TRP A 636 38.61 7.79 -35.08
C TRP A 636 37.98 8.65 -36.19
N LEU A 637 38.74 9.56 -36.82
CA LEU A 637 38.23 10.41 -37.91
C LEU A 637 37.91 9.62 -39.19
N ASN A 638 38.58 8.49 -39.42
CA ASN A 638 38.26 7.59 -40.54
C ASN A 638 36.99 6.77 -40.24
N ASP A 639 36.88 6.24 -39.02
CA ASP A 639 35.66 5.58 -38.51
C ASP A 639 34.44 6.53 -38.55
N ALA A 640 34.61 7.78 -38.09
CA ALA A 640 33.61 8.84 -38.17
C ALA A 640 33.28 9.29 -39.61
N LYS A 641 34.10 8.95 -40.61
CA LYS A 641 33.82 9.13 -42.06
C LYS A 641 33.09 7.92 -42.69
N GLY A 642 32.86 6.85 -41.95
CA GLY A 642 32.36 5.58 -42.50
C GLY A 642 33.42 4.80 -43.30
N GLN A 643 34.71 5.15 -43.17
CA GLN A 643 35.82 4.47 -43.84
C GLN A 643 36.36 3.35 -42.95
N SER A 644 35.62 2.25 -42.86
CA SER A 644 36.05 1.04 -42.17
C SER A 644 37.23 0.40 -42.90
N TYR A 645 38.31 0.12 -42.17
CA TYR A 645 39.37 -0.76 -42.63
C TYR A 645 38.90 -2.22 -42.57
N ASP A 646 38.82 -2.89 -43.73
CA ASP A 646 38.58 -4.33 -43.80
C ASP A 646 39.70 -5.13 -43.13
N LYS A 647 39.33 -6.19 -42.41
CA LYS A 647 40.24 -7.00 -41.57
C LYS A 647 40.70 -8.30 -42.25
N GLU A 648 41.50 -8.19 -43.31
CA GLU A 648 42.12 -9.34 -43.98
C GLU A 648 43.54 -9.67 -43.43
N LYS A 649 43.58 -10.18 -42.19
CA LYS A 649 44.65 -11.06 -41.64
C LYS A 649 46.09 -10.45 -41.60
N PRO A 650 47.16 -11.22 -41.31
CA PRO A 650 47.49 -11.52 -39.91
C PRO A 650 48.95 -11.23 -39.49
N ALA A 651 49.15 -10.80 -38.24
CA ALA A 651 50.48 -10.72 -37.59
C ALA A 651 50.45 -11.30 -36.16
N LYS A 652 51.59 -11.87 -35.70
CA LYS A 652 51.69 -12.69 -34.48
C LYS A 652 52.46 -11.99 -33.34
N LYS A 653 52.45 -12.63 -32.15
CA LYS A 653 53.36 -12.43 -31.01
C LYS A 653 53.27 -11.10 -30.22
N GLY A 654 52.17 -10.90 -29.49
CA GLY A 654 52.11 -9.95 -28.36
C GLY A 654 52.29 -10.58 -26.96
N ILE A 655 51.82 -11.82 -26.77
CA ILE A 655 51.66 -12.47 -25.44
C ILE A 655 53.01 -12.95 -24.83
N GLU A 656 54.04 -13.10 -25.66
CA GLU A 656 55.32 -13.71 -25.26
C GLU A 656 56.29 -12.69 -24.61
N LEU A 657 56.20 -11.40 -24.99
CA LEU A 657 57.15 -10.36 -24.55
C LEU A 657 56.85 -9.82 -23.15
N ALA A 658 55.59 -9.84 -22.71
CA ALA A 658 55.19 -9.36 -21.38
C ALA A 658 55.64 -10.32 -20.25
N ARG A 659 55.65 -11.63 -20.50
CA ARG A 659 56.05 -12.65 -19.52
C ARG A 659 57.53 -12.60 -19.14
N GLN A 660 58.40 -12.04 -19.99
CA GLN A 660 59.84 -11.98 -19.73
C GLN A 660 60.28 -10.85 -18.78
N ARG A 661 59.42 -9.87 -18.46
CA ARG A 661 59.79 -8.68 -17.66
C ARG A 661 59.51 -8.73 -16.16
N PHE A 662 58.85 -9.79 -15.66
CA PHE A 662 58.55 -9.97 -14.22
C PHE A 662 59.16 -11.23 -13.60
N ALA A 663 59.99 -11.97 -14.34
CA ALA A 663 60.50 -13.30 -13.92
C ALA A 663 61.89 -13.28 -13.22
N ALA A 664 62.48 -12.11 -12.97
CA ALA A 664 63.80 -11.98 -12.34
C ALA A 664 63.82 -10.78 -11.37
N GLY A 665 63.73 -11.04 -10.05
CA GLY A 665 63.63 -9.95 -9.06
C GLY A 665 63.37 -10.34 -7.60
N ALA A 666 63.86 -11.50 -7.13
CA ALA A 666 64.02 -11.77 -5.69
C ALA A 666 65.42 -11.31 -5.24
N VAL A 667 65.73 -10.93 -3.98
CA VAL A 667 65.21 -11.39 -2.68
C VAL A 667 65.07 -10.19 -1.68
N LYS A 668 64.39 -10.43 -0.54
CA LYS A 668 64.22 -9.59 0.67
C LYS A 668 65.58 -9.37 1.44
N PRO A 669 65.68 -8.68 2.62
CA PRO A 669 64.64 -8.07 3.48
C PRO A 669 64.95 -6.68 4.14
N GLN A 670 63.91 -5.89 4.49
CA GLN A 670 63.53 -5.49 5.88
C GLN A 670 62.51 -4.33 5.94
N ASN A 671 61.57 -4.46 6.90
CA ASN A 671 60.78 -3.44 7.61
C ASN A 671 60.69 -1.98 7.09
N LYS A 672 59.61 -1.66 6.35
CA LYS A 672 58.68 -0.50 6.58
C LYS A 672 57.62 -0.40 5.46
N ALA A 673 56.61 -1.28 5.49
CA ALA A 673 55.44 -1.19 4.57
C ALA A 673 54.15 -1.88 5.06
N LEU A 674 54.21 -2.76 6.09
CA LEU A 674 52.99 -3.30 6.73
C LEU A 674 52.32 -2.21 7.59
N LYS A 675 51.52 -1.32 6.97
CA LYS A 675 50.54 -0.49 7.69
C LYS A 675 49.41 0.15 6.85
N ALA A 676 49.09 -0.40 5.66
CA ALA A 676 48.14 0.25 4.74
C ALA A 676 47.16 -0.69 3.99
N ARG A 677 47.19 -2.01 4.23
CA ARG A 677 46.25 -3.00 3.64
C ARG A 677 45.93 -4.17 4.59
N THR A 678 45.91 -3.88 5.89
CA THR A 678 45.52 -4.84 6.95
C THR A 678 44.33 -4.34 7.77
N ASP A 679 43.78 -3.17 7.43
CA ASP A 679 42.61 -2.56 8.06
C ASP A 679 41.46 -2.46 7.05
N ASN A 680 40.88 -3.62 6.74
CA ASN A 680 39.43 -3.77 6.57
C ASN A 680 39.01 -4.91 7.52
N GLY A 681 39.33 -4.70 8.81
CA GLY A 681 38.89 -5.60 9.87
C GLY A 681 37.38 -5.54 10.08
N THR A 682 36.90 -6.44 10.92
CA THR A 682 35.65 -6.39 11.70
C THR A 682 34.87 -5.06 11.63
N GLY A 683 33.54 -5.12 11.42
CA GLY A 683 32.66 -3.94 11.30
C GLY A 683 32.75 -2.90 12.44
N ALA A 684 33.34 -3.28 13.59
CA ALA A 684 33.85 -2.38 14.61
C ALA A 684 34.77 -1.24 14.10
N ASN A 685 35.37 -1.33 12.91
CA ASN A 685 36.18 -0.25 12.32
C ASN A 685 35.40 0.73 11.43
N SER A 686 34.27 0.32 10.82
CA SER A 686 33.45 1.21 9.96
C SER A 686 32.37 1.96 10.73
N ILE A 687 31.83 1.36 11.80
CA ILE A 687 30.81 1.97 12.66
C ILE A 687 31.29 3.28 13.34
N PRO A 688 32.50 3.38 13.93
CA PRO A 688 32.89 4.55 14.72
C PRO A 688 33.02 5.85 13.93
N GLN A 689 33.40 5.80 12.65
CA GLN A 689 33.61 7.00 11.84
C GLN A 689 32.27 7.67 11.49
N GLY A 690 31.34 6.90 10.90
CA GLY A 690 30.00 7.40 10.58
C GLY A 690 29.18 7.77 11.83
N THR A 691 29.30 7.02 12.93
CA THR A 691 28.57 7.35 14.18
C THR A 691 29.09 8.60 14.87
N ALA A 692 30.39 8.91 14.81
CA ALA A 692 30.92 10.18 15.28
C ALA A 692 30.38 11.37 14.45
N ALA A 693 30.41 11.26 13.12
CA ALA A 693 29.88 12.31 12.24
C ALA A 693 28.36 12.54 12.41
N ILE A 694 27.59 11.50 12.75
CA ILE A 694 26.17 11.64 13.12
C ILE A 694 26.02 12.33 14.50
N GLN A 695 26.89 12.05 15.48
CA GLN A 695 26.85 12.72 16.79
C GLN A 695 27.12 14.24 16.67
N ASP A 696 28.02 14.65 15.78
CA ASP A 696 28.29 16.07 15.48
C ASP A 696 27.09 16.81 14.87
N LEU A 697 26.10 16.10 14.29
CA LEU A 697 24.82 16.66 13.83
C LEU A 697 23.72 16.59 14.90
N LEU A 698 23.61 15.46 15.63
CA LEU A 698 22.58 15.26 16.66
C LEU A 698 22.77 16.15 17.89
N ILE A 699 24.00 16.39 18.33
CA ILE A 699 24.27 17.17 19.55
C ILE A 699 23.87 18.65 19.39
N PRO A 700 24.19 19.35 18.28
CA PRO A 700 23.68 20.69 18.02
C PRO A 700 22.15 20.75 17.87
N PHE A 701 21.55 19.75 17.20
CA PHE A 701 20.09 19.67 17.06
C PHE A 701 19.40 19.60 18.43
N ILE A 702 19.82 18.67 19.30
CA ILE A 702 19.27 18.56 20.67
C ILE A 702 19.53 19.84 21.47
N ARG A 703 20.74 20.40 21.41
CA ARG A 703 21.09 21.62 22.17
C ARG A 703 20.26 22.85 21.77
N SER A 704 19.84 22.97 20.51
CA SER A 704 19.00 24.09 20.06
C SER A 704 17.68 24.20 20.84
N ALA A 705 17.15 23.08 21.35
CA ALA A 705 15.97 23.06 22.21
C ALA A 705 16.23 23.64 23.61
N ASP A 706 17.39 23.37 24.21
CA ASP A 706 17.79 23.97 25.49
C ASP A 706 18.13 25.46 25.36
N GLU A 707 18.62 25.89 24.19
CA GLU A 707 18.88 27.29 23.87
C GLU A 707 17.56 28.08 23.69
N ASP A 708 16.63 27.59 22.86
CA ASP A 708 15.30 28.22 22.67
C ASP A 708 14.37 28.06 23.90
N ALA A 709 14.64 27.10 24.79
CA ALA A 709 13.95 27.00 26.09
C ALA A 709 14.10 28.27 26.96
N SER A 710 15.15 29.05 26.76
CA SER A 710 15.35 30.35 27.43
C SER A 710 14.41 31.44 26.90
N THR A 711 14.10 31.42 25.60
CA THR A 711 13.26 32.41 24.92
C THR A 711 11.76 32.15 25.06
N LYS A 712 11.32 30.88 25.21
CA LYS A 712 9.88 30.52 25.31
C LYS A 712 9.08 31.36 26.30
N ARG A 713 9.68 31.82 27.41
CA ARG A 713 8.98 32.65 28.41
C ARG A 713 8.45 33.97 27.85
N THR A 714 9.00 34.46 26.75
CA THR A 714 8.56 35.71 26.11
C THR A 714 7.42 35.53 25.09
N GLY A 715 6.90 34.31 24.92
CA GLY A 715 5.92 34.02 23.86
C GLY A 715 6.47 34.15 22.43
N HIS A 716 7.79 34.31 22.28
CA HIS A 716 8.52 34.41 21.02
C HIS A 716 9.73 33.45 21.04
N GLY A 717 9.98 32.75 19.94
CA GLY A 717 11.23 31.99 19.76
C GLY A 717 12.43 32.89 19.46
N LEU A 718 13.61 32.27 19.37
CA LEU A 718 14.89 32.89 18.99
C LEU A 718 14.75 34.05 17.97
N SER A 719 15.23 35.23 18.39
CA SER A 719 15.33 36.41 17.52
C SER A 719 16.66 36.39 16.75
N VAL A 720 16.61 36.74 15.46
CA VAL A 720 17.78 36.76 14.56
C VAL A 720 17.95 38.16 14.01
N GLU A 721 19.17 38.73 14.08
CA GLU A 721 19.43 40.07 13.52
C GLU A 721 19.12 40.10 12.01
N GLY A 722 18.26 41.05 11.60
CA GLY A 722 17.78 41.16 10.22
C GLY A 722 16.73 40.11 9.80
N GLY A 723 16.32 39.21 10.70
CA GLY A 723 15.33 38.17 10.46
C GLY A 723 14.03 38.34 11.26
N GLY A 724 13.03 37.51 10.94
CA GLY A 724 11.87 37.29 11.82
C GLY A 724 12.18 36.31 12.96
N PRO A 725 11.27 36.13 13.93
CA PRO A 725 11.42 35.11 14.97
C PRO A 725 11.47 33.71 14.36
N ARG A 726 12.36 32.86 14.86
CA ARG A 726 12.50 31.44 14.50
C ARG A 726 12.40 30.59 15.76
N THR A 727 12.02 29.33 15.65
CA THR A 727 11.90 28.40 16.78
C THR A 727 12.78 27.17 16.53
N ALA A 728 13.30 26.55 17.59
CA ALA A 728 14.00 25.26 17.50
C ALA A 728 13.03 24.09 17.22
N LEU A 729 11.80 24.18 17.77
CA LEU A 729 10.70 23.23 17.63
C LEU A 729 10.53 22.59 16.23
N VAL A 730 10.36 23.37 15.16
CA VAL A 730 10.24 22.88 13.77
C VAL A 730 10.27 24.05 12.76
N GLU A 731 10.95 23.88 11.62
CA GLU A 731 10.82 24.79 10.48
C GLU A 731 9.58 24.44 9.63
N HIS A 732 8.39 24.77 10.12
CA HIS A 732 7.13 24.32 9.52
C HIS A 732 6.87 24.88 8.10
N HIS A 733 6.92 24.00 7.10
CA HIS A 733 6.46 24.24 5.72
C HIS A 733 5.23 23.39 5.39
N LYS A 734 4.38 23.85 4.46
CA LYS A 734 3.29 23.02 3.91
C LYS A 734 3.86 21.75 3.25
N PRO A 735 3.21 20.57 3.31
CA PRO A 735 3.75 19.31 2.77
C PRO A 735 4.27 19.39 1.33
N HIS A 736 3.55 20.09 0.44
CA HIS A 736 3.98 20.35 -0.93
C HIS A 736 5.36 21.05 -0.98
N LYS A 737 5.59 22.09 -0.17
CA LYS A 737 6.86 22.84 -0.11
C LYS A 737 7.96 22.00 0.56
N LEU A 738 7.62 21.27 1.63
CA LEU A 738 8.57 20.40 2.33
C LEU A 738 9.12 19.29 1.41
N SER A 739 8.26 18.67 0.58
CA SER A 739 8.70 17.68 -0.42
C SER A 739 9.72 18.26 -1.42
N GLN A 740 9.58 19.53 -1.82
CA GLN A 740 10.57 20.22 -2.66
C GLN A 740 11.93 20.38 -1.95
N LEU A 741 11.91 20.74 -0.66
CA LEU A 741 13.11 21.00 0.15
C LEU A 741 13.85 19.72 0.55
N MET A 742 13.11 18.62 0.73
CA MET A 742 13.63 17.31 1.14
C MET A 742 14.16 16.45 -0.03
N HIS A 743 13.78 16.76 -1.27
CA HIS A 743 14.24 16.07 -2.49
C HIS A 743 14.24 14.51 -2.41
N LEU A 744 13.15 13.91 -1.92
CA LEU A 744 13.00 12.48 -1.51
C LEU A 744 13.17 11.39 -2.61
N ASN A 745 14.13 11.53 -3.52
CA ASN A 745 14.40 10.59 -4.60
C ASN A 745 15.47 9.57 -4.15
N LEU A 746 15.08 8.30 -3.94
CA LEU A 746 16.02 7.24 -3.59
C LEU A 746 17.10 7.06 -4.69
N PRO A 747 18.40 7.11 -4.36
CA PRO A 747 19.46 7.13 -5.35
C PRO A 747 19.77 5.74 -5.92
N GLN A 748 19.89 5.62 -7.25
CA GLN A 748 20.25 4.35 -7.91
C GLN A 748 21.71 3.91 -7.67
N THR A 749 22.54 4.78 -7.09
CA THR A 749 23.92 4.49 -6.67
C THR A 749 24.17 5.16 -5.32
N GLY A 750 24.69 4.43 -4.33
CA GLY A 750 24.91 4.97 -2.99
C GLY A 750 25.79 6.23 -2.98
N LEU A 751 25.32 7.28 -2.29
CA LEU A 751 25.89 8.63 -2.33
C LEU A 751 27.15 8.83 -1.45
N ALA A 752 27.70 7.73 -0.91
CA ALA A 752 28.74 7.70 0.11
C ALA A 752 28.39 8.52 1.38
N GLU A 753 29.35 8.61 2.29
CA GLU A 753 29.19 9.23 3.62
C GLU A 753 28.77 10.70 3.55
N THR A 754 29.31 11.48 2.61
CA THR A 754 29.00 12.92 2.48
C THR A 754 27.59 13.20 1.96
N GLY A 755 27.06 12.36 1.07
CA GLY A 755 25.66 12.46 0.64
C GLY A 755 24.70 12.07 1.76
N PHE A 756 24.99 10.96 2.45
CA PHE A 756 24.21 10.49 3.59
C PHE A 756 24.16 11.51 4.74
N LEU A 757 25.30 12.11 5.14
CA LEU A 757 25.33 13.13 6.19
C LEU A 757 24.52 14.38 5.82
N LYS A 758 24.48 14.75 4.54
CA LYS A 758 23.62 15.85 4.05
C LYS A 758 22.13 15.49 4.13
N GLU A 759 21.74 14.26 3.79
CA GLU A 759 20.36 13.78 3.98
C GLU A 759 19.98 13.81 5.47
N VAL A 760 20.88 13.40 6.37
CA VAL A 760 20.68 13.48 7.83
C VAL A 760 20.53 14.95 8.29
N GLU A 761 21.36 15.87 7.81
CA GLU A 761 21.25 17.31 8.11
C GLU A 761 19.89 17.88 7.67
N GLN A 762 19.42 17.52 6.46
CA GLN A 762 18.11 17.95 5.95
C GLN A 762 16.95 17.34 6.75
N ILE A 763 17.03 16.05 7.10
CA ILE A 763 16.06 15.39 7.98
C ILE A 763 15.97 16.12 9.31
N LEU A 764 17.10 16.47 9.93
CA LEU A 764 17.13 17.21 11.20
C LEU A 764 16.57 18.64 11.05
N GLN A 765 16.92 19.38 9.99
CA GLN A 765 16.44 20.76 9.78
C GLN A 765 14.90 20.85 9.76
N TYR A 766 14.23 19.91 9.11
CA TYR A 766 12.78 19.96 8.89
C TYR A 766 11.96 19.01 9.78
N SER A 767 12.61 18.24 10.65
CA SER A 767 11.92 17.43 11.67
C SER A 767 11.42 18.27 12.83
N VAL A 768 10.49 17.70 13.60
CA VAL A 768 10.11 18.24 14.91
C VAL A 768 11.21 17.90 15.93
N ASN A 769 11.77 18.91 16.57
CA ASN A 769 12.67 18.74 17.70
C ASN A 769 11.86 18.45 18.97
N THR A 770 11.61 17.17 19.25
CA THR A 770 10.81 16.72 20.39
C THR A 770 11.47 16.94 21.75
N TRP A 771 12.71 17.45 21.80
CA TRP A 771 13.35 17.94 23.02
C TRP A 771 12.93 19.37 23.38
N ASP A 772 12.32 20.11 22.44
CA ASP A 772 11.81 21.46 22.66
C ASP A 772 10.63 21.44 23.64
N ARG A 773 10.71 22.26 24.70
CA ARG A 773 9.70 22.32 25.79
C ARG A 773 8.33 22.83 25.32
N GLY A 774 8.27 23.44 24.13
CA GLY A 774 7.05 23.83 23.43
C GLY A 774 6.39 22.69 22.63
N PHE A 775 6.94 21.47 22.62
CA PHE A 775 6.26 20.30 22.08
C PHE A 775 5.19 19.79 23.06
N MET A 776 3.93 20.17 22.83
CA MET A 776 2.82 20.02 23.79
C MET A 776 1.49 19.56 23.15
N SER A 777 1.50 19.09 21.89
CA SER A 777 0.31 18.67 21.13
C SER A 777 0.08 17.16 21.17
N GLU A 778 1.13 16.37 20.93
CA GLU A 778 1.06 14.92 20.88
C GLU A 778 1.21 14.33 22.30
N LEU A 779 0.73 13.11 22.48
CA LEU A 779 0.68 12.47 23.80
C LEU A 779 1.98 11.71 24.16
N TYR A 780 3.10 11.99 23.47
CA TYR A 780 4.42 11.42 23.72
C TYR A 780 5.48 12.47 24.00
N ALA A 781 6.51 12.10 24.76
CA ALA A 781 7.49 13.03 25.33
C ALA A 781 8.87 12.96 24.65
N SER A 782 9.73 13.91 25.02
CA SER A 782 11.17 13.90 24.75
C SER A 782 11.82 12.58 25.22
N THR A 783 12.58 11.96 24.33
CA THR A 783 13.39 10.77 24.67
C THR A 783 14.47 11.14 25.71
N ASP A 784 14.90 10.18 26.52
CA ASP A 784 16.11 10.33 27.34
C ASP A 784 17.33 9.64 26.70
N ALA A 785 18.52 9.99 27.21
CA ALA A 785 19.80 9.49 26.73
C ALA A 785 20.03 7.98 27.01
N PRO A 786 19.63 7.40 28.17
CA PRO A 786 19.71 5.96 28.39
C PRO A 786 18.83 5.17 27.40
N GLY A 787 17.62 5.67 27.10
CA GLY A 787 16.75 5.10 26.09
C GLY A 787 17.35 5.18 24.68
N LEU A 788 17.97 6.30 24.31
CA LEU A 788 18.66 6.43 23.02
C LEU A 788 19.88 5.50 22.91
N ALA A 789 20.62 5.29 24.01
CA ALA A 789 21.68 4.29 24.09
C ALA A 789 21.12 2.85 23.98
N ALA A 790 19.96 2.58 24.59
CA ALA A 790 19.27 1.30 24.44
C ALA A 790 18.84 1.03 22.99
N GLU A 791 18.33 2.04 22.28
CA GLU A 791 17.95 1.96 20.86
C GLU A 791 19.17 1.56 19.99
N LEU A 792 20.34 2.18 20.24
CA LEU A 792 21.60 1.84 19.57
C LEU A 792 22.07 0.40 19.92
N ILE A 793 21.94 -0.03 21.17
CA ILE A 793 22.25 -1.41 21.59
C ILE A 793 21.31 -2.40 20.87
N LEU A 794 20.00 -2.12 20.80
CA LEU A 794 19.03 -2.98 20.12
C LEU A 794 19.28 -3.07 18.61
N ALA A 795 19.66 -1.97 17.96
CA ALA A 795 20.08 -1.96 16.56
C ALA A 795 21.39 -2.75 16.33
N THR A 796 22.34 -2.66 17.27
CA THR A 796 23.62 -3.39 17.21
C THR A 796 23.46 -4.89 17.44
N LEU A 797 22.56 -5.30 18.34
CA LEU A 797 22.28 -6.70 18.66
C LEU A 797 21.34 -7.37 17.65
N ASN A 798 20.42 -6.61 17.03
CA ASN A 798 19.44 -7.07 16.03
C ASN A 798 18.75 -8.41 16.39
N THR A 799 18.40 -8.59 17.67
CA THR A 799 18.01 -9.88 18.27
C THR A 799 16.49 -9.98 18.47
N ASN A 800 15.89 -11.10 18.03
CA ASN A 800 14.50 -11.46 18.29
C ASN A 800 14.36 -12.14 19.67
N VAL A 801 13.35 -11.78 20.46
CA VAL A 801 13.14 -12.30 21.84
C VAL A 801 12.21 -13.53 21.87
N SER A 802 11.99 -14.17 20.72
CA SER A 802 11.11 -15.35 20.60
C SER A 802 11.56 -16.55 21.44
N THR A 803 12.88 -16.79 21.55
CA THR A 803 13.45 -17.89 22.35
C THR A 803 14.57 -17.40 23.27
N TYR A 804 14.80 -18.14 24.37
CA TYR A 804 15.83 -17.81 25.34
C TYR A 804 17.24 -17.98 24.77
N GLU A 805 17.43 -18.97 23.92
CA GLU A 805 18.70 -19.34 23.29
C GLU A 805 19.22 -18.25 22.36
N VAL A 806 18.31 -17.58 21.64
CA VAL A 806 18.62 -16.47 20.73
C VAL A 806 18.84 -15.16 21.48
N SER A 807 18.25 -14.99 22.68
CA SER A 807 18.14 -13.69 23.35
C SER A 807 18.42 -13.68 24.87
N PRO A 808 19.37 -14.47 25.42
CA PRO A 808 19.34 -14.86 26.84
C PRO A 808 19.35 -13.69 27.82
N ALA A 809 20.16 -12.66 27.56
CA ALA A 809 20.19 -11.45 28.38
C ALA A 809 18.91 -10.61 28.23
N LEU A 810 18.43 -10.41 27.00
CA LEU A 810 17.25 -9.59 26.69
C LEU A 810 15.96 -10.23 27.23
N THR A 811 15.81 -11.55 27.12
CA THR A 811 14.72 -12.32 27.73
C THR A 811 14.67 -12.18 29.25
N LEU A 812 15.82 -12.15 29.93
CA LEU A 812 15.87 -11.97 31.40
C LEU A 812 15.56 -10.53 31.80
N ILE A 813 16.10 -9.55 31.04
CA ILE A 813 15.79 -8.13 31.20
C ILE A 813 14.29 -7.85 31.01
N GLU A 814 13.66 -8.46 30.00
CA GLU A 814 12.22 -8.31 29.77
C GLU A 814 11.41 -8.79 30.97
N LYS A 815 11.58 -10.06 31.36
CA LYS A 815 10.86 -10.61 32.53
C LYS A 815 11.06 -9.80 33.80
N HIS A 816 12.29 -9.38 34.07
CA HIS A 816 12.60 -8.59 35.26
C HIS A 816 11.85 -7.26 35.22
N THR A 817 11.85 -6.59 34.06
CA THR A 817 11.26 -5.25 33.87
C THR A 817 9.73 -5.31 33.85
N THR A 818 9.12 -6.27 33.16
CA THR A 818 7.65 -6.43 33.14
C THR A 818 7.11 -6.93 34.47
N ARG A 819 7.85 -7.77 35.21
CA ARG A 819 7.52 -8.11 36.60
C ARG A 819 7.67 -6.92 37.54
N ALA A 820 8.73 -6.13 37.42
CA ALA A 820 8.91 -4.92 38.21
C ALA A 820 7.76 -3.91 37.99
N LEU A 821 7.36 -3.70 36.73
CA LEU A 821 6.16 -2.92 36.38
C LEU A 821 4.89 -3.52 37.01
N ALA A 822 4.64 -4.82 36.83
CA ALA A 822 3.45 -5.49 37.36
C ALA A 822 3.32 -5.34 38.88
N ASN A 823 4.42 -5.49 39.62
CA ASN A 823 4.46 -5.29 41.07
C ASN A 823 4.04 -3.86 41.48
N LEU A 824 4.40 -2.80 40.71
CA LEU A 824 3.98 -1.42 41.01
C LEU A 824 2.45 -1.27 41.00
N PHE A 825 1.76 -1.91 40.06
CA PHE A 825 0.29 -1.96 40.00
C PHE A 825 -0.36 -2.90 41.03
N GLY A 826 0.45 -3.53 41.89
CA GLY A 826 0.00 -4.49 42.90
C GLY A 826 -0.17 -5.93 42.40
N LEU A 827 0.18 -6.22 41.15
CA LEU A 827 0.15 -7.57 40.57
C LEU A 827 1.38 -8.37 41.07
N ASN A 828 1.37 -8.75 42.35
CA ASN A 828 2.51 -9.37 43.04
C ASN A 828 2.52 -10.92 42.96
N GLY A 829 1.78 -11.51 42.01
CA GLY A 829 1.64 -12.97 41.88
C GLY A 829 2.94 -13.69 41.50
N PRO A 830 3.07 -15.00 41.76
CA PRO A 830 4.25 -15.77 41.32
C PRO A 830 4.42 -15.72 39.79
N HIS A 831 3.32 -15.77 39.04
CA HIS A 831 3.29 -15.69 37.58
C HIS A 831 2.95 -14.30 37.02
N ALA A 832 3.00 -13.26 37.85
CA ALA A 832 2.75 -11.89 37.38
C ALA A 832 3.96 -11.32 36.61
N GLY A 833 3.66 -10.52 35.59
CA GLY A 833 4.62 -9.99 34.63
C GLY A 833 3.91 -9.45 33.40
N GLY A 834 4.53 -9.58 32.23
CA GLY A 834 3.97 -9.14 30.95
C GLY A 834 4.95 -9.30 29.80
N VAL A 835 4.55 -8.86 28.62
CA VAL A 835 5.35 -8.85 27.38
C VAL A 835 5.51 -7.43 26.85
N SER A 836 6.59 -7.15 26.12
CA SER A 836 6.69 -5.92 25.32
C SER A 836 5.85 -6.02 24.04
N VAL A 837 5.29 -4.89 23.59
CA VAL A 837 4.49 -4.76 22.37
C VAL A 837 4.78 -3.43 21.65
N PRO A 838 4.53 -3.31 20.33
CA PRO A 838 4.95 -2.13 19.56
C PRO A 838 4.31 -0.80 20.01
N GLY A 839 3.02 -0.81 20.36
CA GLY A 839 2.30 0.38 20.79
C GLY A 839 1.15 0.07 21.75
N GLY A 840 0.52 1.13 22.27
CA GLY A 840 -0.62 0.98 23.18
C GLY A 840 -1.88 0.42 22.49
N SER A 841 -2.04 0.71 21.19
CA SER A 841 -3.06 0.05 20.34
C SER A 841 -2.85 -1.45 20.29
N ASP A 842 -1.61 -1.93 20.16
CA ASP A 842 -1.29 -3.35 20.16
C ASP A 842 -1.57 -3.98 21.53
N SER A 843 -1.18 -3.36 22.65
CA SER A 843 -1.54 -3.89 23.98
C SER A 843 -3.06 -4.00 24.17
N ASN A 844 -3.82 -3.03 23.65
CA ASN A 844 -5.28 -3.07 23.67
C ASN A 844 -5.82 -4.24 22.81
N ILE A 845 -5.35 -4.40 21.57
CA ILE A 845 -5.71 -5.52 20.67
C ILE A 845 -5.37 -6.88 21.33
N THR A 846 -4.13 -7.06 21.78
CA THR A 846 -3.65 -8.28 22.43
C THR A 846 -4.46 -8.59 23.68
N SER A 847 -4.84 -7.60 24.49
CA SER A 847 -5.65 -7.83 25.68
C SER A 847 -7.07 -8.34 25.36
N ILE A 848 -7.69 -7.86 24.28
CA ILE A 848 -9.00 -8.33 23.80
C ILE A 848 -8.87 -9.77 23.26
N VAL A 849 -7.78 -10.10 22.57
CA VAL A 849 -7.49 -11.48 22.13
C VAL A 849 -7.32 -12.42 23.32
N ILE A 850 -6.52 -12.05 24.32
CA ILE A 850 -6.32 -12.85 25.54
C ILE A 850 -7.67 -13.05 26.26
N ALA A 851 -8.45 -11.98 26.43
CA ALA A 851 -9.77 -12.02 27.06
C ALA A 851 -10.73 -12.97 26.34
N ARG A 852 -10.89 -12.80 25.01
CA ARG A 852 -11.75 -13.66 24.19
C ARG A 852 -11.31 -15.12 24.30
N ASN A 853 -10.03 -15.40 24.03
CA ASN A 853 -9.51 -16.76 23.95
C ASN A 853 -9.40 -17.47 25.31
N THR A 854 -9.43 -16.72 26.44
CA THR A 854 -9.46 -17.28 27.80
C THR A 854 -10.88 -17.50 28.30
N LEU A 855 -11.82 -16.58 28.03
CA LEU A 855 -13.23 -16.71 28.44
C LEU A 855 -14.03 -17.63 27.51
N TYR A 856 -13.67 -17.69 26.22
CA TYR A 856 -14.34 -18.50 25.19
C TYR A 856 -13.30 -19.25 24.33
N PRO A 857 -12.59 -20.27 24.85
CA PRO A 857 -11.50 -20.93 24.14
C PRO A 857 -11.86 -21.49 22.76
N GLU A 858 -13.12 -21.86 22.54
CA GLU A 858 -13.66 -22.32 21.25
C GLU A 858 -13.47 -21.31 20.10
N THR A 859 -13.37 -20.00 20.39
CA THR A 859 -13.15 -18.98 19.36
C THR A 859 -11.75 -19.08 18.73
N LYS A 860 -10.82 -19.82 19.34
CA LYS A 860 -9.50 -20.10 18.75
C LYS A 860 -9.60 -21.01 17.53
N ALA A 861 -10.55 -21.96 17.52
CA ALA A 861 -10.76 -22.91 16.44
C ALA A 861 -11.92 -22.51 15.51
N HIS A 862 -12.95 -21.85 16.04
CA HIS A 862 -14.22 -21.60 15.34
C HIS A 862 -14.56 -20.10 15.13
N GLY A 863 -13.59 -19.21 15.36
CA GLY A 863 -13.77 -17.75 15.18
C GLY A 863 -14.74 -17.10 16.18
N ASN A 864 -15.10 -15.83 15.97
CA ASN A 864 -15.95 -15.08 16.90
C ASN A 864 -17.39 -15.60 17.00
N THR A 865 -17.87 -16.32 15.98
CA THR A 865 -19.22 -16.88 15.87
C THR A 865 -19.35 -18.27 16.52
N ALA A 866 -18.28 -18.80 17.12
CA ALA A 866 -18.28 -20.05 17.88
C ALA A 866 -19.51 -20.14 18.81
N ASN A 867 -20.24 -21.26 18.79
CA ASN A 867 -21.45 -21.47 19.59
C ASN A 867 -22.54 -20.37 19.45
N ASN A 868 -22.60 -19.68 18.30
CA ASN A 868 -23.46 -18.51 18.04
C ASN A 868 -23.24 -17.33 19.01
N LEU A 869 -22.02 -17.19 19.55
CA LEU A 869 -21.65 -16.06 20.39
C LEU A 869 -21.78 -14.73 19.64
N LYS A 870 -22.34 -13.73 20.31
CA LYS A 870 -22.38 -12.33 19.86
C LYS A 870 -21.63 -11.46 20.87
N LEU A 871 -20.30 -11.50 20.79
CA LEU A 871 -19.42 -10.91 21.78
C LEU A 871 -19.47 -9.38 21.75
N VAL A 872 -19.75 -8.77 22.90
CA VAL A 872 -19.86 -7.31 23.08
C VAL A 872 -18.90 -6.84 24.17
N LEU A 873 -18.25 -5.71 23.91
CA LEU A 873 -17.22 -5.13 24.76
C LEU A 873 -17.51 -3.66 25.09
N PHE A 874 -17.10 -3.24 26.29
CA PHE A 874 -17.48 -1.96 26.89
C PHE A 874 -16.24 -1.08 27.08
N THR A 875 -16.40 0.23 26.89
CA THR A 875 -15.30 1.21 27.06
C THR A 875 -15.85 2.57 27.44
N SER A 876 -15.06 3.43 28.11
CA SER A 876 -15.47 4.80 28.43
C SER A 876 -15.78 5.60 27.16
N ALA A 877 -16.78 6.49 27.20
CA ALA A 877 -17.08 7.40 26.10
C ALA A 877 -15.92 8.36 25.76
N HIS A 878 -14.97 8.59 26.70
CA HIS A 878 -13.74 9.36 26.48
C HIS A 878 -12.48 8.48 26.34
N ALA A 879 -12.64 7.17 26.14
CA ALA A 879 -11.54 6.25 25.87
C ALA A 879 -10.92 6.47 24.49
N HIS A 880 -9.77 5.82 24.25
CA HIS A 880 -9.09 5.89 22.96
C HIS A 880 -9.80 5.04 21.89
N TYR A 881 -9.79 5.53 20.64
CA TYR A 881 -10.47 4.88 19.51
C TYR A 881 -9.87 3.52 19.12
N SER A 882 -8.68 3.17 19.64
CA SER A 882 -8.07 1.84 19.44
C SER A 882 -8.96 0.69 19.87
N ILE A 883 -9.89 0.88 20.81
CA ILE A 883 -10.87 -0.16 21.19
C ILE A 883 -11.88 -0.43 20.05
N ALA A 884 -12.38 0.63 19.40
CA ALA A 884 -13.24 0.51 18.23
C ALA A 884 -12.50 0.01 16.98
N GLN A 885 -11.22 0.36 16.84
CA GLN A 885 -10.35 -0.16 15.78
C GLN A 885 -10.02 -1.64 16.00
N ALA A 886 -9.69 -2.04 17.23
CA ALA A 886 -9.47 -3.44 17.61
C ALA A 886 -10.72 -4.30 17.37
N ALA A 887 -11.91 -3.77 17.68
CA ALA A 887 -13.17 -4.45 17.39
C ALA A 887 -13.37 -4.73 15.89
N GLN A 888 -12.94 -3.82 15.02
CA GLN A 888 -12.93 -4.02 13.56
C GLN A 888 -11.87 -5.04 13.15
N MET A 889 -10.60 -4.82 13.54
CA MET A 889 -9.46 -5.67 13.17
C MET A 889 -9.58 -7.12 13.65
N LEU A 890 -10.27 -7.36 14.77
CA LEU A 890 -10.49 -8.69 15.33
C LEU A 890 -11.81 -9.34 14.87
N GLY A 891 -12.55 -8.72 13.95
CA GLY A 891 -13.77 -9.29 13.34
C GLY A 891 -15.01 -9.26 14.25
N PHE A 892 -15.11 -8.32 15.21
CA PHE A 892 -16.32 -8.09 16.00
C PHE A 892 -17.23 -7.00 15.39
N GLY A 893 -16.65 -6.09 14.60
CA GLY A 893 -17.32 -4.89 14.11
C GLY A 893 -17.42 -3.78 15.17
N SER A 894 -17.46 -2.52 14.72
CA SER A 894 -17.52 -1.35 15.61
C SER A 894 -18.83 -1.24 16.42
N SER A 895 -19.94 -1.78 15.90
CA SER A 895 -21.24 -1.86 16.59
C SER A 895 -21.25 -2.78 17.81
N SER A 896 -20.27 -3.67 17.94
CA SER A 896 -20.07 -4.53 19.12
C SER A 896 -19.35 -3.83 20.27
N VAL A 897 -18.97 -2.55 20.10
CA VAL A 897 -18.41 -1.69 21.14
C VAL A 897 -19.50 -0.80 21.73
N ARG A 898 -19.74 -0.92 23.03
CA ARG A 898 -20.71 -0.09 23.76
C ARG A 898 -19.97 0.97 24.59
N SER A 899 -20.09 2.23 24.16
CA SER A 899 -19.56 3.37 24.91
C SER A 899 -20.36 3.60 26.20
N VAL A 900 -19.68 3.61 27.34
CA VAL A 900 -20.25 3.86 28.66
C VAL A 900 -20.19 5.36 28.96
N PRO A 901 -21.30 6.00 29.37
CA PRO A 901 -21.32 7.39 29.83
C PRO A 901 -20.27 7.69 30.92
N VAL A 902 -19.80 8.94 30.92
CA VAL A 902 -18.89 9.49 31.92
C VAL A 902 -19.59 10.57 32.74
N ASP A 903 -19.09 10.82 33.96
CA ASP A 903 -19.49 11.99 34.74
C ASP A 903 -19.04 13.29 34.03
N PRO A 904 -19.95 14.26 33.80
CA PRO A 904 -19.62 15.48 33.07
C PRO A 904 -18.64 16.46 33.75
N LYS A 905 -18.27 16.24 35.02
CA LYS A 905 -17.29 17.06 35.75
C LYS A 905 -15.93 16.40 35.82
N THR A 906 -15.89 15.14 36.27
CA THR A 906 -14.63 14.41 36.46
C THR A 906 -14.12 13.75 35.19
N GLY A 907 -15.00 13.49 34.21
CA GLY A 907 -14.68 12.78 32.97
C GLY A 907 -14.50 11.26 33.11
N SER A 908 -14.81 10.68 34.28
CA SER A 908 -14.66 9.24 34.57
C SER A 908 -15.94 8.46 34.29
N MET A 909 -15.82 7.21 33.82
CA MET A 909 -16.91 6.27 33.57
C MET A 909 -17.86 6.11 34.78
N ASP A 910 -19.18 6.14 34.53
CA ASP A 910 -20.20 5.79 35.54
C ASP A 910 -20.37 4.26 35.66
N PRO A 911 -20.10 3.65 36.84
CA PRO A 911 -20.37 2.23 37.09
C PRO A 911 -21.85 1.86 36.98
N THR A 912 -22.76 2.79 37.26
CA THR A 912 -24.21 2.57 37.23
C THR A 912 -24.69 2.35 35.80
N ALA A 913 -24.32 3.25 34.89
CA ALA A 913 -24.55 3.10 33.46
C ALA A 913 -23.89 1.83 32.89
N LEU A 914 -22.69 1.44 33.35
CA LEU A 914 -22.09 0.16 32.94
C LEU A 914 -22.97 -1.03 33.34
N SER A 915 -23.41 -1.13 34.59
CA SER A 915 -24.29 -2.22 35.04
C SER A 915 -25.61 -2.26 34.24
N SER A 916 -26.18 -1.11 33.91
CA SER A 916 -27.36 -1.02 33.03
C SER A 916 -27.07 -1.53 31.61
N LEU A 917 -25.99 -1.08 30.98
CA LEU A 917 -25.61 -1.46 29.62
C LEU A 917 -25.23 -2.96 29.51
N ILE A 918 -24.58 -3.54 30.52
CA ILE A 918 -24.32 -4.99 30.58
C ILE A 918 -25.63 -5.77 30.68
N THR A 919 -26.60 -5.28 31.45
CA THR A 919 -27.92 -5.93 31.60
C THR A 919 -28.69 -5.88 30.29
N GLN A 920 -28.80 -4.70 29.67
CA GLN A 920 -29.40 -4.52 28.34
C GLN A 920 -28.74 -5.44 27.30
N ALA A 921 -27.41 -5.53 27.27
CA ALA A 921 -26.72 -6.40 26.32
C ALA A 921 -27.07 -7.88 26.51
N LYS A 922 -27.25 -8.36 27.76
CA LYS A 922 -27.71 -9.74 28.04
C LYS A 922 -29.17 -9.95 27.62
N GLU A 923 -30.03 -8.93 27.77
CA GLU A 923 -31.42 -8.95 27.31
C GLU A 923 -31.56 -8.93 25.77
N GLU A 924 -30.67 -8.22 25.07
CA GLU A 924 -30.55 -8.22 23.60
C GLU A 924 -30.03 -9.58 23.03
N GLY A 925 -29.65 -10.53 23.89
CA GLY A 925 -29.03 -11.79 23.47
C GLY A 925 -27.57 -11.65 23.04
N HIS A 926 -26.89 -10.59 23.49
CA HIS A 926 -25.45 -10.39 23.32
C HIS A 926 -24.66 -10.97 24.50
N THR A 927 -23.35 -11.16 24.31
CA THR A 927 -22.43 -11.75 25.30
C THR A 927 -21.40 -10.72 25.75
N PRO A 928 -21.65 -9.96 26.83
CA PRO A 928 -20.66 -9.15 27.52
C PRO A 928 -19.44 -9.98 27.97
N PHE A 929 -18.23 -9.62 27.50
CA PHE A 929 -17.00 -10.34 27.88
C PHE A 929 -15.83 -9.45 28.32
N TYR A 930 -15.81 -8.17 28.00
CA TYR A 930 -14.63 -7.31 28.20
C TYR A 930 -15.04 -5.88 28.57
N LEU A 931 -14.34 -5.31 29.55
CA LEU A 931 -14.40 -3.89 29.92
C LEU A 931 -13.01 -3.26 29.79
N ASN A 932 -12.96 -2.14 29.06
CA ASN A 932 -11.84 -1.21 29.09
C ASN A 932 -12.08 -0.12 30.14
N ALA A 933 -11.31 -0.13 31.22
CA ALA A 933 -11.26 0.96 32.20
C ALA A 933 -10.06 1.87 31.89
N THR A 934 -10.31 3.17 31.74
CA THR A 934 -9.32 4.16 31.28
C THR A 934 -8.58 4.77 32.47
N ALA A 935 -7.25 4.63 32.49
CA ALA A 935 -6.38 5.27 33.47
C ALA A 935 -5.69 6.48 32.83
N GLY A 936 -6.48 7.50 32.49
CA GLY A 936 -6.05 8.74 31.81
C GLY A 936 -6.78 8.98 30.50
N THR A 937 -8.05 9.42 30.54
CA THR A 937 -8.86 9.66 29.33
C THR A 937 -8.21 10.66 28.38
N THR A 938 -8.40 10.44 27.07
CA THR A 938 -7.70 11.20 26.02
C THR A 938 -8.12 12.67 25.89
N VAL A 939 -9.28 13.03 26.47
CA VAL A 939 -9.87 14.37 26.43
C VAL A 939 -9.46 15.20 27.65
N LEU A 940 -9.58 14.65 28.87
CA LEU A 940 -9.40 15.37 30.13
C LEU A 940 -8.31 14.80 31.06
N GLY A 941 -7.77 13.62 30.77
CA GLY A 941 -6.85 12.90 31.65
C GLY A 941 -7.52 12.26 32.88
N ALA A 942 -8.84 12.00 32.81
CA ALA A 942 -9.64 11.43 33.88
C ALA A 942 -9.34 9.95 34.16
N TYR A 943 -9.67 9.46 35.36
CA TYR A 943 -9.42 8.08 35.79
C TYR A 943 -10.73 7.39 36.12
N ASP A 944 -11.00 6.27 35.44
CA ASP A 944 -12.19 5.47 35.67
C ASP A 944 -12.12 4.77 37.04
N PRO A 945 -13.23 4.61 37.77
CA PRO A 945 -13.24 4.13 39.15
C PRO A 945 -13.00 2.61 39.25
N ILE A 946 -11.72 2.20 39.20
CA ILE A 946 -11.28 0.80 39.09
C ILE A 946 -11.96 -0.14 40.10
N VAL A 947 -12.06 0.24 41.39
CA VAL A 947 -12.61 -0.66 42.43
C VAL A 947 -14.11 -0.97 42.22
N PRO A 948 -15.01 0.02 42.04
CA PRO A 948 -16.39 -0.23 41.59
C PRO A 948 -16.48 -1.05 40.28
N LEU A 949 -15.67 -0.73 39.27
CA LEU A 949 -15.72 -1.42 37.98
C LEU A 949 -15.27 -2.89 38.09
N ALA A 950 -14.25 -3.18 38.90
CA ALA A 950 -13.79 -4.53 39.18
C ALA A 950 -14.86 -5.39 39.88
N ALA A 951 -15.66 -4.79 40.77
CA ALA A 951 -16.78 -5.49 41.40
C ALA A 951 -17.85 -5.89 40.36
N ILE A 952 -18.15 -5.00 39.40
CA ILE A 952 -19.09 -5.27 38.30
C ILE A 952 -18.54 -6.35 37.35
N CYS A 953 -17.28 -6.23 36.91
CA CYS A 953 -16.63 -7.23 36.05
C CYS A 953 -16.67 -8.63 36.69
N LYS A 954 -16.34 -8.72 37.98
CA LYS A 954 -16.36 -9.98 38.74
C LYS A 954 -17.79 -10.54 38.91
N ALA A 955 -18.79 -9.68 39.09
CA ALA A 955 -20.18 -10.11 39.23
C ALA A 955 -20.82 -10.58 37.90
N HIS A 956 -20.40 -10.01 36.76
CA HIS A 956 -20.98 -10.31 35.44
C HIS A 956 -20.12 -11.24 34.55
N ASN A 957 -18.92 -11.62 35.03
CA ASN A 957 -17.88 -12.41 34.35
C ASN A 957 -17.30 -11.73 33.08
N LEU A 958 -16.91 -10.46 33.22
CA LEU A 958 -16.16 -9.73 32.20
C LEU A 958 -14.67 -9.69 32.57
N TRP A 959 -13.81 -9.71 31.56
CA TRP A 959 -12.40 -9.35 31.67
C TRP A 959 -12.26 -7.85 31.98
N LEU A 960 -11.51 -7.51 33.03
CA LEU A 960 -11.13 -6.12 33.31
C LEU A 960 -9.76 -5.83 32.70
N HIS A 961 -9.74 -5.00 31.67
CA HIS A 961 -8.52 -4.34 31.22
C HIS A 961 -8.42 -2.93 31.83
N ILE A 962 -7.21 -2.53 32.21
CA ILE A 962 -6.89 -1.12 32.48
C ILE A 962 -6.00 -0.60 31.36
N ASP A 963 -6.57 0.27 30.53
CA ASP A 963 -5.84 1.04 29.53
C ASP A 963 -5.19 2.25 30.22
N GLY A 964 -3.94 2.05 30.62
CA GLY A 964 -3.03 3.12 31.05
C GLY A 964 -2.19 3.68 29.90
N THR A 965 -2.59 3.41 28.65
CA THR A 965 -1.96 4.00 27.46
C THR A 965 -2.61 5.33 27.14
N TYR A 966 -1.81 6.27 26.67
CA TYR A 966 -2.20 7.67 26.56
C TYR A 966 -2.03 8.13 25.11
N ILE A 967 -3.00 7.82 24.24
CA ILE A 967 -2.89 7.99 22.78
C ILE A 967 -3.91 9.02 22.25
N GLN A 968 -3.50 9.81 21.26
CA GLN A 968 -4.22 10.97 20.76
C GLN A 968 -5.41 10.61 19.87
N LEU A 969 -6.60 11.12 20.21
CA LEU A 969 -7.71 11.20 19.25
C LEU A 969 -7.30 12.08 18.05
N LYS A 970 -7.08 11.47 16.88
CA LYS A 970 -7.20 12.13 15.58
C LYS A 970 -8.52 11.72 14.95
N HIS A 971 -9.43 12.68 14.81
CA HIS A 971 -10.77 12.44 14.28
C HIS A 971 -10.69 12.21 12.76
N PRO A 972 -11.22 11.09 12.21
CA PRO A 972 -11.43 11.01 10.78
C PRO A 972 -12.52 12.02 10.37
N LEU A 973 -12.28 12.76 9.29
CA LEU A 973 -13.24 13.68 8.68
C LEU A 973 -14.27 12.89 7.86
N SER A 974 -15.22 12.25 8.53
CA SER A 974 -16.35 11.60 7.85
C SER A 974 -17.36 12.66 7.36
N GLN A 975 -17.41 12.87 6.05
CA GLN A 975 -18.53 13.58 5.43
C GLN A 975 -19.80 12.73 5.61
N THR A 976 -20.65 13.12 6.56
CA THR A 976 -21.94 12.47 6.81
C THR A 976 -23.07 13.47 6.58
N THR A 977 -23.81 13.25 5.49
CA THR A 977 -24.95 14.10 5.10
C THR A 977 -26.11 13.90 6.10
N PRO A 978 -26.68 14.98 6.68
CA PRO A 978 -27.73 14.84 7.68
C PRO A 978 -29.07 14.42 7.05
N LEU A 979 -29.52 13.20 7.36
CA LEU A 979 -30.88 12.73 7.06
C LEU A 979 -31.89 13.42 7.99
N VAL A 980 -32.65 14.38 7.47
CA VAL A 980 -33.70 15.08 8.21
C VAL A 980 -34.99 14.26 8.22
N ALA A 981 -35.24 13.54 9.31
CA ALA A 981 -36.51 12.86 9.56
C ALA A 981 -37.56 13.84 10.10
N ASN A 982 -38.38 14.42 9.22
CA ASN A 982 -39.53 15.24 9.61
C ASN A 982 -40.69 14.36 10.12
N HIS A 983 -40.99 14.42 11.42
CA HIS A 983 -42.23 13.90 11.99
C HIS A 983 -43.01 14.99 12.73
N THR A 984 -44.18 15.33 12.21
CA THR A 984 -45.17 16.21 12.84
C THR A 984 -46.27 15.42 13.53
N HIS A 985 -46.61 15.77 14.77
CA HIS A 985 -47.82 15.29 15.45
C HIS A 985 -49.10 15.80 14.75
N PRO A 986 -50.25 15.13 14.95
CA PRO A 986 -51.17 15.63 15.97
C PRO A 986 -51.84 14.56 16.86
N SER A 987 -52.52 15.03 17.92
CA SER A 987 -53.09 14.29 19.05
C SER A 987 -54.46 13.62 18.82
N ARG A 988 -54.80 12.60 19.66
CA ARG A 988 -55.85 12.72 20.71
C ARG A 988 -55.99 11.50 21.66
N ASN A 989 -56.27 11.80 22.94
CA ASN A 989 -56.72 10.92 24.03
C ASN A 989 -58.25 10.64 23.94
N PRO A 990 -58.94 9.89 24.84
CA PRO A 990 -58.56 9.20 26.10
C PRO A 990 -58.89 7.65 26.10
N ILE A 991 -58.87 6.81 27.17
CA ILE A 991 -59.66 6.77 28.44
C ILE A 991 -59.14 5.69 29.44
N SER A 992 -59.34 5.93 30.75
CA SER A 992 -59.42 5.02 31.94
C SER A 992 -58.23 4.17 32.44
N SER A 993 -57.94 4.33 33.74
CA SER A 993 -57.33 3.37 34.69
C SER A 993 -58.37 2.37 35.27
N PRO A 994 -58.00 1.27 35.97
CA PRO A 994 -57.72 1.36 37.43
C PRO A 994 -56.68 0.36 38.01
N SER A 995 -56.29 0.57 39.28
CA SER A 995 -55.56 -0.39 40.15
C SER A 995 -56.53 -1.14 41.08
N PRO A 996 -56.13 -2.24 41.79
CA PRO A 996 -55.65 -2.07 43.18
C PRO A 996 -54.67 -3.14 43.78
N LEU A 997 -53.83 -2.70 44.75
CA LEU A 997 -53.58 -3.19 46.15
C LEU A 997 -54.04 -4.60 46.65
N PRO A 998 -53.57 -5.15 47.82
CA PRO A 998 -52.37 -4.85 48.67
C PRO A 998 -51.67 -6.08 49.37
N SER A 999 -50.66 -5.81 50.22
CA SER A 999 -50.33 -6.50 51.52
C SER A 999 -49.66 -7.91 51.52
N SER A 1000 -48.92 -8.38 52.56
CA SER A 1000 -48.16 -7.76 53.68
C SER A 1000 -47.34 -8.80 54.52
N GLN A 1001 -46.54 -8.32 55.48
CA GLN A 1001 -46.00 -8.97 56.73
C GLN A 1001 -44.47 -9.21 56.85
N THR A 1002 -43.98 -9.10 58.10
CA THR A 1002 -42.55 -9.03 58.55
C THR A 1002 -42.36 -9.68 59.96
N PRO A 1003 -41.49 -9.24 60.91
CA PRO A 1003 -40.26 -9.97 61.34
C PRO A 1003 -40.25 -10.36 62.84
N PRO A 1004 -39.09 -10.78 63.40
CA PRO A 1004 -38.25 -9.90 64.27
C PRO A 1004 -36.72 -10.09 63.96
N SER A 1005 -35.66 -9.57 64.64
CA SER A 1005 -35.34 -8.64 65.77
C SER A 1005 -33.83 -8.23 65.60
N GLN A 1006 -33.21 -7.13 66.08
CA GLN A 1006 -33.27 -6.28 67.31
C GLN A 1006 -32.67 -6.90 68.60
N PRO A 1007 -32.12 -6.12 69.57
CA PRO A 1007 -31.63 -4.71 69.60
C PRO A 1007 -30.14 -4.68 70.12
N PRO A 1008 -29.61 -3.84 71.06
CA PRO A 1008 -29.85 -2.44 71.47
C PRO A 1008 -28.58 -1.52 71.68
N SER A 1009 -28.78 -0.18 71.65
CA SER A 1009 -28.13 0.87 72.51
C SER A 1009 -26.64 1.29 72.33
N PRO A 1010 -26.19 2.48 72.85
CA PRO A 1010 -26.90 3.64 73.46
C PRO A 1010 -26.62 5.02 72.76
N LEU A 1011 -26.87 6.16 73.46
CA LEU A 1011 -27.03 7.53 72.91
C LEU A 1011 -25.88 8.56 73.29
N PRO A 1012 -26.08 9.90 73.52
CA PRO A 1012 -25.66 10.94 72.54
C PRO A 1012 -24.89 12.18 73.10
N LYS A 1013 -24.40 13.09 72.22
CA LYS A 1013 -24.34 14.58 72.39
C LYS A 1013 -23.75 15.34 71.18
N THR A 1014 -23.78 16.69 71.23
CA THR A 1014 -23.56 17.70 70.17
C THR A 1014 -22.59 18.82 70.65
N PRO A 1015 -22.18 19.85 69.85
CA PRO A 1015 -22.00 20.01 68.39
C PRO A 1015 -20.64 20.66 67.95
N HIS A 1016 -20.45 20.83 66.62
CA HIS A 1016 -19.54 21.76 65.90
C HIS A 1016 -18.00 21.72 66.10
N THR A 1017 -17.28 21.36 65.03
CA THR A 1017 -16.49 22.29 64.16
C THR A 1017 -16.25 21.65 62.79
N ASN A 1018 -16.15 22.43 61.71
CA ASN A 1018 -15.98 21.92 60.33
C ASN A 1018 -14.50 21.77 59.92
N SER A 1019 -14.16 20.70 59.18
CA SER A 1019 -13.29 20.75 57.97
C SER A 1019 -13.05 19.35 57.36
N SER A 1020 -12.60 19.31 56.10
CA SER A 1020 -12.29 18.11 55.27
C SER A 1020 -13.51 17.27 54.81
N PRO A 1021 -13.39 16.41 53.76
CA PRO A 1021 -12.20 16.12 52.94
C PRO A 1021 -12.43 16.30 51.40
N THR A 1022 -11.59 15.65 50.59
CA THR A 1022 -11.59 15.46 49.12
C THR A 1022 -10.81 16.47 48.26
N SER A 1023 -9.97 15.93 47.36
CA SER A 1023 -9.14 16.66 46.38
C SER A 1023 -8.58 15.70 45.29
N PRO A 1024 -8.99 15.82 44.02
CA PRO A 1024 -8.40 15.06 42.90
C PRO A 1024 -7.11 15.73 42.35
N PRO A 1025 -5.99 15.00 42.11
CA PRO A 1025 -4.80 15.53 41.41
C PRO A 1025 -4.83 15.41 39.87
N ALA A 1026 -3.77 15.90 39.20
CA ALA A 1026 -3.45 15.71 37.76
C ALA A 1026 -3.09 14.25 37.38
N THR A 1027 -2.67 13.95 36.13
CA THR A 1027 -2.14 12.61 35.72
C THR A 1027 -1.40 12.46 34.39
N LEU A 1028 -0.48 11.50 34.34
CA LEU A 1028 0.39 11.14 33.21
C LEU A 1028 0.11 9.73 32.62
N GLY A 1029 -1.10 9.20 32.75
CA GLY A 1029 -1.45 7.84 32.31
C GLY A 1029 -1.01 6.75 33.29
N GLY A 1030 -0.92 5.50 32.83
CA GLY A 1030 -0.40 4.37 33.61
C GLY A 1030 0.94 4.65 34.35
N PRO A 1031 1.89 5.42 33.77
CA PRO A 1031 3.12 5.82 34.46
C PRO A 1031 2.96 6.59 35.79
N ALA A 1032 1.78 7.13 36.12
CA ALA A 1032 1.55 7.76 37.42
C ALA A 1032 1.82 6.84 38.64
N ILE A 1033 1.85 5.52 38.43
CA ILE A 1033 2.21 4.52 39.44
C ILE A 1033 3.63 4.67 40.01
N PHE A 1034 4.53 5.38 39.32
CA PHE A 1034 5.90 5.64 39.79
C PHE A 1034 5.99 6.77 40.83
N SER A 1035 4.94 7.59 41.00
CA SER A 1035 4.85 8.64 42.03
C SER A 1035 4.10 8.14 43.27
N LEU A 1036 4.67 8.33 44.45
CA LEU A 1036 3.96 8.06 45.72
C LEU A 1036 2.78 9.02 45.95
N THR A 1037 2.87 10.24 45.43
CA THR A 1037 1.84 11.29 45.51
C THR A 1037 0.62 10.94 44.66
N HIS A 1038 0.81 10.17 43.57
CA HIS A 1038 -0.18 10.04 42.51
C HIS A 1038 -0.56 8.59 42.13
N ALA A 1039 0.23 7.59 42.53
CA ALA A 1039 -0.15 6.18 42.50
C ALA A 1039 -1.51 5.86 43.16
N PRO A 1040 -2.01 6.57 44.21
CA PRO A 1040 -3.34 6.31 44.76
C PRO A 1040 -4.50 6.43 43.75
N LYS A 1041 -4.32 7.12 42.61
CA LYS A 1041 -5.30 7.16 41.51
C LYS A 1041 -5.48 5.81 40.80
N LEU A 1042 -4.51 4.91 40.92
CA LEU A 1042 -4.52 3.55 40.39
C LEU A 1042 -4.90 2.53 41.49
N SER A 1043 -5.50 2.99 42.59
CA SER A 1043 -6.03 2.11 43.64
C SER A 1043 -7.04 1.12 43.06
N GLY A 1044 -6.76 -0.17 43.23
CA GLY A 1044 -7.56 -1.26 42.67
C GLY A 1044 -6.98 -1.90 41.41
N SER A 1045 -5.88 -1.39 40.82
CA SER A 1045 -5.25 -2.02 39.64
C SER A 1045 -4.91 -3.51 39.82
N HIS A 1046 -4.63 -3.94 41.06
CA HIS A 1046 -4.42 -5.35 41.41
C HIS A 1046 -5.65 -6.26 41.23
N HIS A 1047 -6.82 -5.72 40.88
CA HIS A 1047 -8.02 -6.47 40.47
C HIS A 1047 -8.13 -6.69 38.95
N ALA A 1048 -7.30 -6.01 38.13
CA ALA A 1048 -7.35 -6.15 36.68
C ALA A 1048 -6.77 -7.49 36.21
N ASN A 1049 -7.34 -8.04 35.13
CA ASN A 1049 -6.78 -9.20 34.46
C ASN A 1049 -5.51 -8.81 33.69
N THR A 1050 -5.58 -7.67 32.97
CA THR A 1050 -4.47 -7.09 32.21
C THR A 1050 -4.40 -5.58 32.39
N ILE A 1051 -3.19 -5.02 32.32
CA ILE A 1051 -2.92 -3.57 32.39
C ILE A 1051 -1.98 -3.19 31.25
N ALA A 1052 -2.33 -2.17 30.48
CA ALA A 1052 -1.46 -1.62 29.44
C ALA A 1052 -0.74 -0.37 29.94
N ILE A 1053 0.53 -0.21 29.57
CA ILE A 1053 1.36 0.96 29.93
C ILE A 1053 2.31 1.33 28.79
N THR A 1054 2.43 2.63 28.50
CA THR A 1054 3.28 3.20 27.46
C THR A 1054 4.35 4.15 28.04
N PRO A 1055 5.50 3.65 28.53
CA PRO A 1055 6.61 4.48 29.01
C PRO A 1055 7.11 5.53 28.02
N HIS A 1056 6.94 5.30 26.71
CA HIS A 1056 7.29 6.31 25.71
C HIS A 1056 6.44 7.58 25.75
N ASN A 1057 5.26 7.53 26.40
CA ASN A 1057 4.39 8.68 26.46
C ASN A 1057 4.87 9.73 27.46
N THR A 1058 5.11 9.33 28.70
CA THR A 1058 5.33 10.27 29.82
C THR A 1058 6.54 9.94 30.70
N LEU A 1059 7.15 8.76 30.55
CA LEU A 1059 8.50 8.48 31.06
C LEU A 1059 9.57 8.81 30.01
N GLY A 1060 9.19 9.23 28.80
CA GLY A 1060 10.07 9.67 27.73
C GLY A 1060 11.13 8.64 27.34
N VAL A 1061 10.73 7.38 27.28
CA VAL A 1061 11.50 6.27 26.69
C VAL A 1061 11.30 6.28 25.17
N PRO A 1062 12.29 5.99 24.30
CA PRO A 1062 12.07 6.10 22.86
C PRO A 1062 11.03 5.12 22.31
N LEU A 1063 10.21 5.63 21.38
CA LEU A 1063 9.27 4.85 20.57
C LEU A 1063 9.99 3.80 19.69
N PRO A 1064 9.43 2.61 19.46
CA PRO A 1064 8.34 1.98 20.21
C PRO A 1064 8.79 1.50 21.61
N CYS A 1065 7.90 1.54 22.60
CA CYS A 1065 8.13 0.93 23.93
C CYS A 1065 6.80 0.85 24.73
N ALA A 1066 6.02 -0.21 24.53
CA ALA A 1066 4.77 -0.44 25.26
C ALA A 1066 4.76 -1.83 25.90
N PHE A 1067 3.91 -2.03 26.92
CA PHE A 1067 3.81 -3.29 27.65
C PHE A 1067 2.37 -3.67 27.92
N LEU A 1068 2.07 -4.96 27.74
CA LEU A 1068 0.86 -5.57 28.29
C LEU A 1068 1.25 -6.42 29.50
N LEU A 1069 0.82 -5.97 30.67
CA LEU A 1069 1.02 -6.64 31.96
C LEU A 1069 -0.19 -7.51 32.28
N GLY A 1070 0.01 -8.58 33.05
CA GLY A 1070 -1.04 -9.50 33.47
C GLY A 1070 -0.79 -10.08 34.86
N ALA A 1071 -1.88 -10.43 35.56
CA ALA A 1071 -1.82 -11.07 36.87
C ALA A 1071 -1.18 -12.48 36.84
N ASP A 1072 -1.30 -13.16 35.69
CA ASP A 1072 -0.77 -14.49 35.42
C ASP A 1072 -0.42 -14.64 33.93
N THR A 1073 0.88 -14.59 33.59
CA THR A 1073 1.33 -14.66 32.18
C THR A 1073 0.98 -15.99 31.50
N ARG A 1074 0.68 -17.06 32.25
CA ARG A 1074 0.26 -18.35 31.69
C ARG A 1074 -1.07 -18.26 30.94
N GLN A 1075 -1.88 -17.24 31.23
CA GLN A 1075 -3.11 -16.95 30.48
C GLN A 1075 -2.78 -16.44 29.07
N PHE A 1076 -1.64 -15.76 28.87
CA PHE A 1076 -1.21 -15.29 27.55
C PHE A 1076 -0.77 -16.49 26.69
N ASP A 1077 -0.09 -17.47 27.31
CA ASP A 1077 0.30 -18.74 26.67
C ASP A 1077 -0.93 -19.55 26.24
N ALA A 1078 -1.86 -19.75 27.18
CA ALA A 1078 -3.09 -20.51 26.97
C ALA A 1078 -4.05 -19.83 25.97
N SER A 1079 -4.00 -18.49 25.85
CA SER A 1079 -4.79 -17.76 24.86
C SER A 1079 -4.23 -17.86 23.43
N ASN A 1080 -2.93 -18.08 23.26
CA ASN A 1080 -2.26 -18.08 21.96
C ASN A 1080 -1.98 -19.49 21.40
N THR A 1081 -2.26 -20.55 22.17
CA THR A 1081 -2.04 -21.95 21.78
C THR A 1081 -3.33 -22.66 21.36
N LEU A 1082 -3.32 -23.37 20.23
CA LEU A 1082 -4.49 -24.12 19.72
C LEU A 1082 -4.70 -25.47 20.44
N HIS A 1083 -3.61 -26.11 20.88
CA HIS A 1083 -3.62 -27.30 21.75
C HIS A 1083 -2.56 -27.16 22.84
N PRO A 1084 -2.67 -27.88 23.97
CA PRO A 1084 -1.59 -28.01 24.93
C PRO A 1084 -0.45 -28.82 24.32
N LEU A 1085 0.53 -28.14 23.74
CA LEU A 1085 1.79 -28.75 23.31
C LEU A 1085 2.50 -29.36 24.52
N ASN A 1086 2.86 -30.63 24.43
CA ASN A 1086 3.63 -31.35 25.45
C ASN A 1086 5.10 -30.87 25.45
N THR A 1087 5.34 -29.69 26.01
CA THR A 1087 6.67 -29.16 26.30
C THR A 1087 7.27 -29.91 27.50
N THR A 1088 7.77 -31.12 27.24
CA THR A 1088 8.49 -31.94 28.23
C THR A 1088 9.88 -31.40 28.59
N SER A 1089 10.29 -30.27 28.01
CA SER A 1089 11.42 -29.44 28.42
C SER A 1089 11.00 -28.45 29.53
N SER A 1090 11.17 -28.87 30.78
CA SER A 1090 10.90 -28.07 31.98
C SER A 1090 11.91 -26.92 32.22
N SER A 1091 12.34 -26.25 31.15
CA SER A 1091 13.52 -25.37 31.14
C SER A 1091 13.42 -24.13 30.24
N SER A 1092 12.46 -24.03 29.33
CA SER A 1092 12.22 -22.76 28.62
C SER A 1092 11.48 -21.79 29.55
N PRO A 1093 12.04 -20.61 29.86
CA PRO A 1093 11.44 -19.72 30.86
C PRO A 1093 10.39 -18.77 30.27
N ASN A 1094 10.29 -18.61 28.94
CA ASN A 1094 9.43 -17.61 28.31
C ASN A 1094 7.95 -18.03 28.26
N PRO A 1095 7.01 -17.13 28.59
CA PRO A 1095 5.69 -17.21 27.99
C PRO A 1095 5.82 -17.01 26.45
N ALA A 1096 5.02 -17.72 25.68
CA ALA A 1096 4.98 -17.61 24.22
C ALA A 1096 4.31 -16.27 23.83
N PRO A 1097 5.04 -15.32 23.21
CA PRO A 1097 4.46 -14.05 22.82
C PRO A 1097 3.39 -14.27 21.73
N PRO A 1098 2.36 -13.40 21.63
CA PRO A 1098 1.41 -13.45 20.51
C PRO A 1098 2.09 -13.30 19.14
N HIS A 1099 3.29 -12.72 19.12
CA HIS A 1099 4.07 -12.45 17.92
C HIS A 1099 5.37 -13.25 17.94
N HIS A 1100 5.55 -14.17 16.99
CA HIS A 1100 6.75 -15.02 16.89
C HIS A 1100 8.04 -14.24 16.55
N HIS A 1101 7.90 -12.96 16.20
CA HIS A 1101 9.00 -12.02 16.00
C HIS A 1101 8.65 -10.73 16.73
N HIS A 1102 9.44 -10.38 17.76
CA HIS A 1102 9.32 -9.09 18.46
C HIS A 1102 10.69 -8.63 19.00
N ARG A 1103 10.82 -7.32 19.20
CA ARG A 1103 12.05 -6.64 19.58
C ARG A 1103 12.11 -6.46 21.10
N ALA A 1104 13.30 -6.48 21.69
CA ALA A 1104 13.52 -6.25 23.11
C ALA A 1104 13.35 -4.78 23.54
N ASP A 1105 12.24 -4.13 23.18
CA ASP A 1105 11.97 -2.72 23.54
C ASP A 1105 11.84 -2.55 25.07
N SER A 1106 11.69 -3.66 25.81
CA SER A 1106 11.90 -3.77 27.27
C SER A 1106 13.26 -3.26 27.77
N LEU A 1107 14.32 -3.38 26.98
CA LEU A 1107 15.66 -2.87 27.33
C LEU A 1107 15.66 -1.34 27.52
N LYS A 1108 14.82 -0.61 26.77
CA LYS A 1108 14.77 0.85 26.80
C LYS A 1108 14.28 1.36 28.14
N LEU A 1109 13.14 0.83 28.62
CA LEU A 1109 12.66 1.11 29.97
C LEU A 1109 13.67 0.60 31.01
N HIS A 1110 14.25 -0.58 30.83
CA HIS A 1110 15.18 -1.14 31.81
C HIS A 1110 16.37 -0.20 32.09
N LEU A 1111 17.03 0.31 31.04
CA LEU A 1111 18.18 1.20 31.19
C LEU A 1111 17.77 2.60 31.68
N SER A 1112 16.64 3.14 31.22
CA SER A 1112 16.14 4.46 31.64
C SER A 1112 15.65 4.46 33.10
N TRP A 1113 15.01 3.37 33.53
CA TRP A 1113 14.64 3.15 34.94
C TRP A 1113 15.87 2.85 35.82
N THR A 1114 16.88 2.15 35.30
CA THR A 1114 18.17 1.97 36.02
C THR A 1114 18.89 3.31 36.22
N TYR A 1115 18.81 4.23 35.25
CA TYR A 1115 19.44 5.55 35.31
C TYR A 1115 18.70 6.55 36.20
N HIS A 1116 17.37 6.66 36.07
CA HIS A 1116 16.57 7.61 36.86
C HIS A 1116 16.15 7.07 38.24
N GLY A 1117 16.00 5.75 38.38
CA GLY A 1117 15.37 5.12 39.53
C GLY A 1117 13.88 5.44 39.66
N THR A 1118 13.15 4.66 40.46
CA THR A 1118 11.71 4.90 40.70
C THR A 1118 11.46 6.28 41.29
N ALA A 1119 12.34 6.76 42.18
CA ALA A 1119 12.23 8.08 42.79
C ALA A 1119 12.49 9.23 41.79
N GLY A 1120 13.40 9.06 40.82
CA GLY A 1120 13.63 10.06 39.77
C GLY A 1120 12.45 10.19 38.83
N TYR A 1121 11.85 9.08 38.41
CA TYR A 1121 10.58 9.12 37.67
C TYR A 1121 9.44 9.71 38.51
N GLY A 1122 9.30 9.34 39.79
CA GLY A 1122 8.30 9.93 40.69
C GLY A 1122 8.43 11.46 40.80
N ALA A 1123 9.66 11.99 40.90
CA ALA A 1123 9.90 13.43 40.92
C ALA A 1123 9.59 14.13 39.57
N GLN A 1124 9.94 13.50 38.44
CA GLN A 1124 9.59 14.00 37.09
C GLN A 1124 8.07 14.04 36.88
N ILE A 1125 7.36 13.06 37.46
CA ILE A 1125 5.90 12.97 37.46
C ILE A 1125 5.28 14.10 38.27
N ASP A 1126 5.70 14.28 39.53
CA ASP A 1126 5.13 15.29 40.43
C ASP A 1126 5.36 16.73 39.92
N ASP A 1127 6.49 17.02 39.25
CA ASP A 1127 6.76 18.33 38.64
C ASP A 1127 5.87 18.64 37.42
N ALA A 1128 5.62 17.65 36.56
CA ALA A 1128 4.69 17.81 35.43
C ALA A 1128 3.24 18.00 35.92
N PHE A 1129 2.81 17.27 36.96
CA PHE A 1129 1.52 17.49 37.61
C PHE A 1129 1.42 18.91 38.21
N ALA A 1130 2.46 19.36 38.92
CA ALA A 1130 2.52 20.68 39.52
C ALA A 1130 2.51 21.80 38.46
N THR A 1131 3.14 21.57 37.30
CA THR A 1131 3.13 22.52 36.17
C THR A 1131 1.79 22.53 35.43
N ALA A 1132 1.09 21.40 35.32
CA ALA A 1132 -0.28 21.35 34.79
C ALA A 1132 -1.28 22.10 35.71
N ALA A 1133 -1.19 21.89 37.03
CA ALA A 1133 -1.97 22.65 38.01
C ALA A 1133 -1.63 24.15 38.00
N TYR A 1134 -0.37 24.52 37.74
CA TYR A 1134 0.04 25.91 37.55
C TYR A 1134 -0.57 26.51 36.29
N LEU A 1135 -0.52 25.82 35.14
CA LEU A 1135 -1.14 26.27 33.88
C LEU A 1135 -2.67 26.43 34.02
N ALA A 1136 -3.38 25.46 34.59
CA ALA A 1136 -4.82 25.60 34.88
C ALA A 1136 -5.11 26.80 35.80
N SER A 1137 -4.21 27.06 36.76
CA SER A 1137 -4.28 28.23 37.65
C SER A 1137 -3.86 29.56 37.00
N LEU A 1138 -3.20 29.56 35.85
CA LEU A 1138 -3.00 30.75 35.00
C LEU A 1138 -4.25 31.00 34.15
N VAL A 1139 -4.75 29.97 33.46
CA VAL A 1139 -5.98 30.00 32.66
C VAL A 1139 -7.16 30.61 33.45
N VAL A 1140 -7.36 30.17 34.70
CA VAL A 1140 -8.46 30.66 35.56
C VAL A 1140 -8.32 32.13 36.02
N ARG A 1141 -7.15 32.77 35.86
CA ARG A 1141 -6.95 34.19 36.17
C ARG A 1141 -7.32 35.10 35.00
N GLU A 1142 -7.18 34.60 33.77
CA GLU A 1142 -7.33 35.41 32.56
C GLU A 1142 -8.78 35.47 32.09
N ARG A 1143 -9.30 36.70 31.93
CA ARG A 1143 -10.72 36.93 31.63
C ARG A 1143 -11.16 36.48 30.24
N GLU A 1144 -10.21 36.25 29.34
CA GLU A 1144 -10.46 35.76 27.97
C GLU A 1144 -10.17 34.27 27.83
N LEU A 1145 -9.87 33.54 28.91
CA LEU A 1145 -9.68 32.10 28.91
C LEU A 1145 -10.73 31.42 29.81
N VAL A 1146 -11.23 30.26 29.38
CA VAL A 1146 -12.19 29.47 30.17
C VAL A 1146 -11.71 28.02 30.22
N LEU A 1147 -11.42 27.54 31.43
CA LEU A 1147 -10.92 26.19 31.69
C LEU A 1147 -11.98 25.12 31.38
N VAL A 1148 -11.56 24.07 30.68
CA VAL A 1148 -12.36 22.86 30.42
C VAL A 1148 -11.87 21.77 31.38
N GLY A 1149 -12.59 21.59 32.49
CA GLY A 1149 -12.26 20.64 33.56
C GLY A 1149 -12.07 21.30 34.94
N GLU A 1150 -11.51 20.55 35.88
CA GLU A 1150 -11.28 21.00 37.27
C GLU A 1150 -9.96 21.78 37.43
N ASN A 1151 -9.79 22.51 38.54
CA ASN A 1151 -8.50 23.09 38.95
C ASN A 1151 -8.21 22.70 40.42
N PRO A 1152 -7.14 21.93 40.71
CA PRO A 1152 -6.17 21.36 39.76
C PRO A 1152 -6.86 20.42 38.74
N PRO A 1153 -6.31 20.31 37.51
CA PRO A 1153 -6.87 19.44 36.49
C PRO A 1153 -6.78 17.98 36.93
N PRO A 1154 -7.68 17.10 36.45
CA PRO A 1154 -7.58 15.68 36.73
C PRO A 1154 -6.44 15.03 35.95
N GLY A 1155 -5.91 15.66 34.90
CA GLY A 1155 -4.79 15.21 34.07
C GLY A 1155 -3.59 16.17 34.04
N CYS A 1156 -2.48 15.76 33.43
CA CYS A 1156 -1.46 16.69 32.89
C CYS A 1156 -1.89 17.27 31.53
N VAL A 1157 -3.20 17.19 31.27
CA VAL A 1157 -3.92 17.80 30.17
C VAL A 1157 -4.57 19.05 30.73
N VAL A 1158 -4.40 20.19 30.06
CA VAL A 1158 -5.17 21.39 30.35
C VAL A 1158 -5.93 21.77 29.09
N GLY A 1159 -7.26 21.69 29.14
CA GLY A 1159 -8.15 22.16 28.09
C GLY A 1159 -8.66 23.57 28.41
N PHE A 1160 -8.72 24.46 27.43
CA PHE A 1160 -9.38 25.77 27.60
C PHE A 1160 -9.87 26.40 26.29
N TRP A 1161 -10.99 27.13 26.36
CA TRP A 1161 -11.46 28.00 25.29
C TRP A 1161 -10.80 29.39 25.39
N TYR A 1162 -10.59 30.06 24.25
CA TYR A 1162 -10.35 31.51 24.19
C TYR A 1162 -11.67 32.22 23.85
N VAL A 1163 -12.06 33.21 24.65
CA VAL A 1163 -13.40 33.80 24.66
C VAL A 1163 -13.32 35.32 24.74
N ARG A 1164 -13.46 35.98 23.58
CA ARG A 1164 -13.36 37.44 23.43
C ARG A 1164 -14.41 38.15 24.29
N GLY A 1165 -13.97 39.02 25.20
CA GLY A 1165 -14.86 39.84 26.02
C GLY A 1165 -15.53 39.14 27.22
N GLY A 1166 -15.09 37.92 27.59
CA GLY A 1166 -15.34 37.34 28.91
C GLY A 1166 -16.76 36.82 29.19
N GLY A 1167 -17.40 36.16 28.23
CA GLY A 1167 -18.68 35.49 28.48
C GLY A 1167 -19.12 34.47 27.42
N VAL A 1168 -18.99 33.18 27.74
CA VAL A 1168 -19.58 32.08 26.93
C VAL A 1168 -21.10 32.08 27.13
N LYS A 1169 -21.86 32.56 26.14
CA LYS A 1169 -23.34 32.47 26.13
C LYS A 1169 -23.82 31.06 25.81
N GLY A 1170 -23.55 30.11 26.71
CA GLY A 1170 -24.03 28.73 26.58
C GLY A 1170 -23.79 27.83 27.80
N VAL A 1171 -22.71 28.07 28.56
CA VAL A 1171 -22.27 27.15 29.63
C VAL A 1171 -22.39 27.81 31.00
N SER A 1172 -23.61 27.79 31.56
CA SER A 1172 -23.85 28.12 32.98
C SER A 1172 -24.71 27.03 33.64
N GLY A 1173 -24.06 26.20 34.46
CA GLY A 1173 -24.66 25.03 35.09
C GLY A 1173 -25.49 25.32 36.36
N GLU A 1174 -26.15 26.47 36.44
CA GLU A 1174 -26.91 26.88 37.64
C GLU A 1174 -28.41 27.05 37.33
N LYS A 1175 -29.25 26.23 38.00
CA LYS A 1175 -30.72 26.34 37.93
C LYS A 1175 -31.23 27.42 38.87
N GLY A 1176 -31.23 28.67 38.41
CA GLY A 1176 -31.96 29.77 39.07
C GLY A 1176 -33.47 29.69 38.81
N ASN A 1177 -34.28 29.66 39.87
CA ASN A 1177 -35.74 29.86 39.76
C ASN A 1177 -36.05 31.35 39.46
N GLY A 1178 -36.94 31.62 38.50
CA GLY A 1178 -37.42 32.98 38.21
C GLY A 1178 -38.68 32.96 37.33
N GLU A 1179 -39.73 33.68 37.73
CA GLU A 1179 -41.06 33.57 37.13
C GLU A 1179 -41.30 34.43 35.86
N LYS A 1180 -42.15 33.90 34.97
CA LYS A 1180 -43.20 34.56 34.16
C LYS A 1180 -43.01 36.04 33.72
N GLY A 1181 -43.07 36.25 32.40
CA GLY A 1181 -43.48 37.52 31.77
C GLY A 1181 -44.25 37.25 30.48
N GLU A 1182 -45.34 37.97 30.22
CA GLU A 1182 -46.23 37.76 29.05
C GLU A 1182 -46.00 38.77 27.90
N LYS A 1183 -46.45 38.36 26.69
CA LYS A 1183 -46.92 39.19 25.55
C LYS A 1183 -45.91 40.04 24.76
N GLY A 1184 -46.14 40.10 23.44
CA GLY A 1184 -45.44 41.03 22.54
C GLY A 1184 -45.32 40.53 21.10
N GLU A 1185 -46.42 40.44 20.35
CA GLU A 1185 -46.36 40.17 18.90
C GLU A 1185 -45.83 41.39 18.13
N LYS A 1186 -44.97 41.16 17.11
CA LYS A 1186 -45.18 41.71 15.76
C LYS A 1186 -44.22 41.16 14.69
N GLU A 1187 -44.68 41.31 13.45
CA GLU A 1187 -43.98 41.05 12.19
C GLU A 1187 -42.93 42.18 11.93
N GLU A 1188 -42.01 42.15 10.96
CA GLU A 1188 -42.00 41.53 9.63
C GLU A 1188 -40.59 41.08 9.16
N LYS A 1189 -40.58 40.21 8.14
CA LYS A 1189 -39.64 40.16 6.99
C LYS A 1189 -38.13 40.38 7.26
N GLY A 1190 -37.45 39.25 7.50
CA GLY A 1190 -36.67 38.63 6.42
C GLY A 1190 -35.27 39.18 6.10
N GLU A 1191 -34.26 38.47 6.58
CA GLU A 1191 -32.98 38.34 5.87
C GLU A 1191 -32.49 36.88 5.96
N LYS A 1192 -31.51 36.49 5.13
CA LYS A 1192 -31.06 35.08 5.05
C LYS A 1192 -30.19 34.74 6.26
N GLY A 1193 -30.50 33.63 6.93
CA GLY A 1193 -29.83 33.26 8.16
C GLY A 1193 -28.35 32.90 7.97
N GLU A 1194 -27.46 33.73 8.51
CA GLU A 1194 -26.13 33.30 8.91
C GLU A 1194 -26.27 32.30 10.08
N LYS A 1195 -25.93 31.03 9.84
CA LYS A 1195 -25.73 30.08 10.96
C LYS A 1195 -24.43 30.44 11.67
N GLY A 1196 -24.47 30.53 12.99
CA GLY A 1196 -23.34 30.99 13.82
C GLY A 1196 -22.07 30.19 13.57
N ASN A 1197 -21.08 30.84 12.93
CA ASN A 1197 -19.80 30.23 12.55
C ASN A 1197 -18.61 31.02 13.14
N GLY A 1198 -18.87 31.92 14.11
CA GLY A 1198 -17.93 32.95 14.54
C GLY A 1198 -16.90 32.53 15.60
N GLU A 1199 -17.21 31.56 16.47
CA GLU A 1199 -16.36 31.24 17.63
C GLU A 1199 -15.40 30.08 17.35
N ASN A 1200 -15.87 28.97 16.75
CA ASN A 1200 -15.02 27.81 16.40
C ASN A 1200 -13.86 28.14 15.44
N GLY A 1201 -13.95 29.23 14.67
CA GLY A 1201 -12.85 29.68 13.81
C GLY A 1201 -11.66 30.27 14.59
N VAL A 1202 -11.92 30.95 15.71
CA VAL A 1202 -10.90 31.75 16.41
C VAL A 1202 -9.90 30.87 17.15
N THR A 1203 -10.37 29.88 17.94
CA THR A 1203 -9.48 28.95 18.67
C THR A 1203 -8.51 28.25 17.71
N ARG A 1204 -9.02 27.77 16.57
CA ARG A 1204 -8.25 27.07 15.55
C ARG A 1204 -7.21 27.96 14.86
N GLU A 1205 -7.51 29.24 14.63
CA GLU A 1205 -6.54 30.19 14.06
C GLU A 1205 -5.45 30.59 15.07
N VAL A 1206 -5.80 30.74 16.35
CA VAL A 1206 -4.81 30.93 17.44
C VAL A 1206 -3.86 29.75 17.52
N VAL A 1207 -4.37 28.51 17.56
CA VAL A 1207 -3.53 27.30 17.61
C VAL A 1207 -2.61 27.18 16.39
N ARG A 1208 -3.08 27.53 15.19
CA ARG A 1208 -2.23 27.58 13.97
C ARG A 1208 -1.11 28.63 14.08
N GLY A 1209 -1.34 29.73 14.80
CA GLY A 1209 -0.33 30.77 15.05
C GLY A 1209 0.74 30.38 16.06
N LEU A 1210 0.41 29.54 17.04
CA LEU A 1210 1.32 29.15 18.13
C LEU A 1210 2.56 28.38 17.65
N VAL A 1211 2.45 27.60 16.57
CA VAL A 1211 3.61 26.89 15.99
C VAL A 1211 4.72 27.86 15.57
N GLN A 1212 4.36 29.04 15.05
CA GLN A 1212 5.32 30.10 14.68
C GLN A 1212 5.90 30.84 15.90
N ARG A 1213 5.30 30.68 17.09
CA ARG A 1213 5.84 31.13 18.38
C ARG A 1213 6.69 30.06 19.08
N GLY A 1214 6.80 28.88 18.49
CA GLY A 1214 7.54 27.76 19.08
C GLY A 1214 6.76 26.95 20.10
N PHE A 1215 5.42 26.89 19.96
CA PHE A 1215 4.54 26.00 20.72
C PHE A 1215 3.69 25.14 19.79
N MET A 1216 3.77 23.81 19.92
CA MET A 1216 2.85 22.85 19.31
C MET A 1216 1.77 22.53 20.34
N VAL A 1217 0.52 22.85 20.07
CA VAL A 1217 -0.66 22.46 20.86
C VAL A 1217 -1.77 22.01 19.91
N ASP A 1218 -2.78 21.31 20.42
CA ASP A 1218 -3.83 20.68 19.62
C ASP A 1218 -5.22 21.30 19.86
N CYS A 1219 -6.16 21.09 18.95
CA CYS A 1219 -7.58 21.44 19.14
C CYS A 1219 -8.38 20.17 19.44
N CYS A 1220 -9.19 20.18 20.50
CA CYS A 1220 -10.10 19.09 20.83
C CYS A 1220 -11.55 19.61 20.88
N ALA A 1221 -12.52 18.83 20.40
CA ALA A 1221 -13.93 19.23 20.41
C ALA A 1221 -14.63 18.65 21.65
N ASP A 1222 -15.35 19.49 22.39
CA ASP A 1222 -16.17 19.03 23.51
C ASP A 1222 -17.53 18.53 23.00
N ALA A 1223 -17.78 17.22 23.15
CA ALA A 1223 -19.04 16.58 22.80
C ALA A 1223 -20.22 17.00 23.71
N GLY A 1224 -19.95 17.47 24.94
CA GLY A 1224 -20.94 18.02 25.85
C GLY A 1224 -21.37 19.45 25.50
N ALA A 1225 -20.41 20.30 25.10
CA ALA A 1225 -20.66 21.67 24.66
C ALA A 1225 -21.09 21.80 23.17
N GLY A 1226 -21.59 20.74 22.55
CA GLY A 1226 -22.13 20.78 21.19
C GLY A 1226 -21.10 20.86 20.06
N GLY A 1227 -19.86 20.44 20.30
CA GLY A 1227 -18.79 20.43 19.30
C GLY A 1227 -17.98 21.73 19.20
N ILE A 1228 -17.87 22.48 20.31
CA ILE A 1228 -17.00 23.66 20.39
C ILE A 1228 -15.55 23.20 20.59
N GLU A 1229 -14.62 23.77 19.81
CA GLU A 1229 -13.19 23.41 19.87
C GLU A 1229 -12.43 24.22 20.95
N PHE A 1230 -11.75 23.52 21.85
CA PHE A 1230 -10.86 24.05 22.89
C PHE A 1230 -9.38 23.75 22.58
N VAL A 1231 -8.48 24.60 23.08
CA VAL A 1231 -7.03 24.37 23.07
C VAL A 1231 -6.72 23.26 24.08
N ARG A 1232 -6.13 22.16 23.62
CA ARG A 1232 -5.61 21.08 24.47
C ARG A 1232 -4.09 21.19 24.57
N VAL A 1233 -3.61 21.33 25.80
CA VAL A 1233 -2.19 21.42 26.13
C VAL A 1233 -1.76 20.20 26.94
N VAL A 1234 -0.71 19.51 26.49
CA VAL A 1234 -0.08 18.39 27.20
C VAL A 1234 1.17 18.89 27.93
N VAL A 1235 1.21 18.73 29.26
CA VAL A 1235 2.38 19.09 30.07
C VAL A 1235 3.27 17.86 30.23
N GLY A 1236 4.40 17.87 29.51
CA GLY A 1236 5.37 16.78 29.48
C GLY A 1236 6.49 16.92 30.51
N ARG A 1237 7.35 15.89 30.57
CA ARG A 1237 8.59 15.92 31.36
C ARG A 1237 9.50 17.07 30.88
N GLY A 1238 9.82 18.00 31.78
CA GLY A 1238 10.71 19.13 31.51
C GLY A 1238 10.03 20.39 30.98
N THR A 1239 8.72 20.39 30.75
CA THR A 1239 7.94 21.63 30.56
C THR A 1239 8.06 22.49 31.82
N GLY A 1240 8.65 23.69 31.71
CA GLY A 1240 8.86 24.58 32.84
C GLY A 1240 7.72 25.60 33.04
N ARG A 1241 7.61 26.18 34.24
CA ARG A 1241 6.63 27.24 34.54
C ARG A 1241 6.72 28.44 33.59
N GLY A 1242 7.95 28.87 33.23
CA GLY A 1242 8.15 29.93 32.25
C GLY A 1242 7.64 29.56 30.84
N THR A 1243 7.65 28.28 30.48
CA THR A 1243 7.11 27.79 29.19
C THR A 1243 5.58 27.91 29.16
N VAL A 1244 4.88 27.55 30.25
CA VAL A 1244 3.42 27.70 30.33
C VAL A 1244 2.96 29.15 30.55
N GLU A 1245 3.79 30.00 31.15
CA GLU A 1245 3.58 31.46 31.17
C GLU A 1245 3.60 32.04 29.75
N GLY A 1246 4.69 31.81 29.00
CA GLY A 1246 4.82 32.31 27.62
C GLY A 1246 3.81 31.73 26.62
N LEU A 1247 3.30 30.52 26.87
CA LEU A 1247 2.19 29.94 26.11
C LEU A 1247 0.89 30.73 26.29
N VAL A 1248 0.54 31.10 27.53
CA VAL A 1248 -0.66 31.90 27.83
C VAL A 1248 -0.53 33.30 27.23
N GLU A 1249 0.64 33.94 27.35
CA GLU A 1249 0.92 35.23 26.70
C GLU A 1249 0.76 35.14 25.17
N ALA A 1250 1.32 34.11 24.53
CA ALA A 1250 1.21 33.91 23.09
C ALA A 1250 -0.24 33.63 22.61
N VAL A 1251 -1.05 32.91 23.40
CA VAL A 1251 -2.49 32.70 23.13
C VAL A 1251 -3.24 34.03 23.10
N LEU A 1252 -3.07 34.86 24.15
CA LEU A 1252 -3.77 36.14 24.28
C LEU A 1252 -3.36 37.13 23.16
N GLU A 1253 -2.06 37.22 22.86
CA GLU A 1253 -1.57 38.03 21.74
C GLU A 1253 -2.16 37.65 20.38
N LEU A 1254 -2.31 36.36 20.09
CA LEU A 1254 -2.85 35.87 18.83
C LEU A 1254 -4.37 36.08 18.76
N GLY A 1255 -5.09 35.80 19.86
CA GLY A 1255 -6.52 36.02 19.95
C GLY A 1255 -6.91 37.49 19.74
N GLY A 1256 -6.15 38.42 20.32
CA GLY A 1256 -6.34 39.86 20.10
C GLY A 1256 -6.12 40.30 18.64
N LYS A 1257 -5.20 39.66 17.92
CA LYS A 1257 -4.88 39.97 16.51
C LYS A 1257 -5.95 39.46 15.54
N VAL A 1258 -6.47 38.24 15.73
CA VAL A 1258 -7.56 37.67 14.91
C VAL A 1258 -8.82 38.54 14.96
N GLY A 1259 -9.09 39.19 16.10
CA GLY A 1259 -10.25 40.05 16.28
C GLY A 1259 -10.18 41.47 15.68
N GLY A 1260 -9.07 41.86 15.04
CA GLY A 1260 -8.75 43.27 14.73
C GLY A 1260 -9.34 43.86 13.44
N GLY A 1261 -9.96 43.07 12.57
CA GLY A 1261 -10.44 43.52 11.25
C GLY A 1261 -11.74 44.35 11.27
N GLY A 1262 -11.74 45.55 11.84
CA GLY A 1262 -13.00 46.28 12.07
C GLY A 1262 -13.00 47.80 12.32
N SER A 1263 -11.91 48.55 12.15
CA SER A 1263 -11.96 50.03 12.28
C SER A 1263 -10.94 50.76 11.40
N GLY A 1264 -11.38 51.86 10.78
CA GLY A 1264 -10.71 52.60 9.69
C GLY A 1264 -9.25 53.01 9.90
N GLY A 1265 -8.53 53.12 8.79
CA GLY A 1265 -7.16 53.63 8.75
C GLY A 1265 -7.08 55.15 8.53
N GLY A 1266 -5.88 55.69 8.71
CA GLY A 1266 -5.52 57.06 8.29
C GLY A 1266 -4.66 57.83 9.30
N GLY A 1267 -3.44 58.19 8.89
CA GLY A 1267 -2.58 59.17 9.56
C GLY A 1267 -1.48 58.57 10.46
N GLY A 1268 -0.22 58.96 10.20
CA GLY A 1268 0.97 58.53 10.93
C GLY A 1268 2.14 58.27 9.98
#